data_AF-A0A6N3H5T3-F1
#
_entry.id   AF-A0A6N3H5T3-F1
#
_cell.length_a   1.000
_cell.length_b   1.000
_cell.length_c   1.000
_cell.angle_alpha   90.00
_cell.angle_beta   90.00
_cell.angle_gamma   90.00
#
_symmetry.space_group_name_H-M   'P 1'
#
loop_
_entity.id
_entity.type
_entity.pdbx_description
1 polymer ?
#
loop_
_entity_poly.entity_id
_entity_poly.type
_entity_poly.pdbx_seq_one_letter_code
_entity_poly.pdbx_strand_id
1 'polypeptide(L)'
;MTEQPENNQQGSSELAEFGGLYGGAYYSPYYHISNRKKMTEQDKDKLYAQVMNDFIHCLDDYQTSIKKQLIEAAKKSFRHAVFPVALLAVQVENFIEEAFKNKNTRKPGFEATECPLNKQYSIRYGYGGFDENIENDDAFIPFKEMPFTLINGAGKEILAGKFNDKGESAVFGGINDCEEYFLIVNPDVTPNDYKKWLESYQPLISTLQGWLDSTWKDPKMQASWKAYLALDLKGQVDAENDAVIQGISDGALNLLKGTYELADDIVSLTPVGVTWNYIYDVAGTKAGLPARRVNLHDKLQTMDKEDIERTWENLKKIGTAVQDDALVYLFYRAVLAWIDLLPPVERKNINGQILFEILSLAVTTICTAGIGTAVKGASTLNKITSPYVRKAFESLLKLCRSPLVAATLSLSAATLTRTRIPVRFGRSAHLSAEGSHWVLEARQSTRAHHTFTTLTKKADNAVDSPPVNGRPANDTATTADPVSMVNGEELLLLDDVALSGLLPFSFSRLYRTACVGDNCGLGYGWSHSLNHHLTFDNEFAYWNDHEGRVVTLPIPEEAAPHVENPLAGSVLYLTQEGHYVAGSAGSPLQYVFIRDGDTARLAYVQDKYRNTLVLHRSTEGQVIRLVPATQQGLALLFTWKERCIQQVDLARYDTSCGEWLPVSTPARYRYNQQEQLVSVENTAGETEHYLYDAQHVICRRELAGGAVFQWEWDGEGKQARCIRHWGNFGQLDVRYQWDSEKGLGTLINQDGTKEIYHHDKTSSLLLSKTTADGSTTEYRYNAHGKKIAERDGSGHVTHYQYDDSDQLTEIVYPDGRTVTFRHQLGRVVQVEEGQRVWRYEYNAQGDVILAINPLQQETHYRYNERGQCTEVRYPDGAVHTREWGREGELLAECRPDGQVRRYAHDALLRVTSVTDGEGHVTGYRYDDAGRVACITFPDGATREYRYNAYGKVTWFKDEAGKVTTYDYAAPLHLLTKKTLPDGSTLRYRYDNDHLQVSDIFNQKGERYRLRYTPGGLLSEEVGFDNVRTTYHYDAAGRLSEKREYGNRHDEAPFITRYERNSTGKLTRKTLPDGQEEYFHYDAWGQLIKVSDTQGNVLAWEYNSAGQLTAEHTPVATQRYGYDELTGELTSHRLPDGQRVEYRYINGQLRGITLDDAPLVALRYDNTGRINERHQGNLLTTRYGYDARGRLAGQQLKEVHDEAFHPRTLFTQAYRYTPDGELASAEGHQARRWHYDATGRLTAAEWPSPYDTRHAQKTEAFHYDP
;
A
#
# COMPACT_ATOMS: atom_id res chain seq x y z
N MET A 1 29.30 3.41 71.83
CA MET A 1 28.14 2.62 71.39
C MET A 1 28.15 2.64 69.88
N THR A 2 28.50 1.47 69.37
CA THR A 2 28.58 1.06 67.97
C THR A 2 27.19 1.00 67.35
N GLU A 3 27.01 1.59 66.18
CA GLU A 3 26.58 0.87 64.97
C GLU A 3 26.65 1.77 63.73
N GLN A 4 27.13 1.14 62.65
CA GLN A 4 27.55 1.70 61.36
C GLN A 4 26.40 1.61 60.33
N PRO A 5 26.52 2.33 59.19
CA PRO A 5 25.45 2.45 58.20
C PRO A 5 25.38 1.20 57.30
N GLU A 6 24.17 0.69 57.06
CA GLU A 6 23.95 -0.38 56.08
C GLU A 6 23.88 0.16 54.65
N ASN A 7 24.69 -0.50 53.81
CA ASN A 7 24.85 -0.30 52.38
C ASN A 7 23.59 -0.68 51.59
N ASN A 8 23.23 0.20 50.65
CA ASN A 8 22.46 -0.14 49.46
C ASN A 8 23.28 -1.12 48.59
N GLN A 9 22.83 -2.37 48.50
CA GLN A 9 23.06 -3.25 47.36
C GLN A 9 21.70 -3.59 46.72
N GLN A 10 21.19 -2.67 45.89
CA GLN A 10 20.25 -3.01 44.82
C GLN A 10 21.03 -2.90 43.52
N GLY A 11 21.53 -4.05 43.05
CA GLY A 11 22.38 -4.12 41.88
C GLY A 11 22.93 -5.53 41.63
N SER A 12 22.05 -6.54 41.66
CA SER A 12 22.25 -7.87 41.05
C SER A 12 21.12 -8.83 41.49
N SER A 13 19.95 -8.79 40.85
CA SER A 13 18.94 -9.85 41.08
C SER A 13 18.15 -10.29 39.85
N GLU A 14 18.15 -9.55 38.73
CA GLU A 14 17.43 -9.99 37.52
C GLU A 14 18.19 -11.00 36.63
N LEU A 15 19.43 -11.38 36.99
CA LEU A 15 20.15 -12.48 36.36
C LEU A 15 20.10 -13.80 37.16
N ALA A 16 19.43 -13.83 38.32
CA ALA A 16 19.24 -15.04 39.13
C ALA A 16 17.88 -15.74 38.88
N GLU A 17 16.87 -15.03 38.36
CA GLU A 17 15.54 -15.61 38.11
C GLU A 17 15.39 -16.31 36.74
N PHE A 18 16.38 -16.20 35.85
CA PHE A 18 16.42 -17.01 34.62
C PHE A 18 17.01 -18.42 34.82
N GLY A 19 17.64 -18.68 35.97
CA GLY A 19 18.30 -19.96 36.27
C GLY A 19 17.39 -21.05 36.86
N GLY A 20 16.11 -20.76 37.12
CA GLY A 20 15.19 -21.66 37.83
C GLY A 20 14.27 -22.52 36.95
N LEU A 21 14.16 -22.24 35.65
CA LEU A 21 13.20 -22.92 34.75
C LEU A 21 13.84 -23.87 33.72
N TYR A 22 15.17 -23.85 33.61
CA TYR A 22 15.93 -24.85 32.89
C TYR A 22 16.88 -25.48 33.90
N GLY A 23 16.83 -26.82 34.02
CA GLY A 23 17.64 -27.58 34.97
C GLY A 23 19.04 -27.01 35.11
N GLY A 24 19.47 -26.83 36.36
CA GLY A 24 20.70 -26.13 36.70
C GLY A 24 21.93 -26.61 35.93
N ALA A 25 22.79 -25.64 35.63
CA ALA A 25 24.18 -25.79 35.20
C ALA A 25 24.44 -26.45 33.83
N TYR A 26 24.23 -25.68 32.76
CA TYR A 26 24.97 -25.86 31.50
C TYR A 26 25.57 -24.52 31.06
N TYR A 27 26.55 -24.04 31.83
CA TYR A 27 27.44 -22.94 31.43
C TYR A 27 28.74 -23.51 30.85
N SER A 28 29.16 -22.92 29.72
CA SER A 28 30.49 -22.87 29.08
C SER A 28 31.59 -23.83 29.59
N PRO A 29 32.22 -24.66 28.74
CA PRO A 29 33.16 -25.73 29.15
C PRO A 29 34.56 -25.24 29.58
N TYR A 30 34.75 -23.99 30.00
CA TYR A 30 36.08 -23.46 30.34
C TYR A 30 36.09 -22.54 31.57
N TYR A 31 35.49 -22.92 32.70
CA TYR A 31 35.76 -22.23 33.98
C TYR A 31 35.86 -23.21 35.18
N HIS A 32 37.06 -23.22 35.77
CA HIS A 32 37.48 -23.72 37.09
C HIS A 32 37.17 -25.18 37.52
N ILE A 33 38.16 -26.06 37.29
CA ILE A 33 38.27 -27.40 37.91
C ILE A 33 38.49 -27.34 39.44
N SER A 34 38.85 -26.19 40.01
CA SER A 34 39.41 -26.07 41.37
C SER A 34 38.42 -26.17 42.54
N ASN A 35 37.10 -26.27 42.31
CA ASN A 35 36.09 -26.28 43.39
C ASN A 35 35.10 -27.47 43.37
N ARG A 36 35.25 -28.47 42.50
CA ARG A 36 34.34 -29.63 42.47
C ARG A 36 34.74 -30.67 43.53
N LYS A 37 33.76 -31.16 44.31
CA LYS A 37 33.91 -32.27 45.26
C LYS A 37 33.41 -33.57 44.64
N LYS A 38 34.00 -34.70 45.03
CA LYS A 38 33.59 -36.03 44.55
C LYS A 38 32.16 -36.32 45.02
N MET A 39 31.29 -36.72 44.10
CA MET A 39 29.90 -37.05 44.43
C MET A 39 29.86 -38.32 45.28
N THR A 40 29.05 -38.29 46.34
CA THR A 40 28.88 -39.39 47.30
C THR A 40 27.52 -40.06 47.15
N GLU A 41 27.34 -41.23 47.78
CA GLU A 41 26.04 -41.92 47.86
C GLU A 41 24.96 -41.02 48.48
N GLN A 42 25.34 -40.18 49.46
CA GLN A 42 24.43 -39.23 50.10
C GLN A 42 23.97 -38.12 49.14
N ASP A 43 24.82 -37.71 48.21
CA ASP A 43 24.48 -36.73 47.18
C ASP A 43 23.57 -37.34 46.10
N LYS A 44 23.79 -38.63 45.78
CA LYS A 44 22.90 -39.41 44.90
C LYS A 44 21.48 -39.49 45.46
N ASP A 45 21.34 -39.78 46.76
CA ASP A 45 20.04 -39.88 47.41
C ASP A 45 19.33 -38.51 47.53
N LYS A 46 20.11 -37.44 47.73
CA LYS A 46 19.58 -36.06 47.69
C LYS A 46 19.08 -35.68 46.30
N LEU A 47 19.82 -36.01 45.24
CA LEU A 47 19.40 -35.79 43.85
C LEU A 47 18.06 -36.48 43.57
N TYR A 48 17.92 -37.74 44.00
CA TYR A 48 16.67 -38.48 43.86
C TYR A 48 15.50 -37.78 44.56
N ALA A 49 15.69 -37.41 45.83
CA ALA A 49 14.65 -36.72 46.60
C ALA A 49 14.23 -35.39 45.97
N GLN A 50 15.20 -34.63 45.44
CA GLN A 50 14.95 -33.35 44.78
C GLN A 50 14.17 -33.53 43.47
N VAL A 51 14.66 -34.36 42.54
CA VAL A 51 14.01 -34.56 41.23
C VAL A 51 12.59 -35.11 41.38
N MET A 52 12.37 -36.02 42.35
CA MET A 52 11.04 -36.56 42.60
C MET A 52 10.08 -35.52 43.19
N ASN A 53 10.56 -34.66 44.09
CA ASN A 53 9.77 -33.57 44.65
C ASN A 53 9.37 -32.55 43.57
N ASP A 54 10.32 -32.19 42.70
CA ASP A 54 10.11 -31.25 41.60
C ASP A 54 9.14 -31.82 40.56
N PHE A 55 9.16 -33.13 40.29
CA PHE A 55 8.22 -33.77 39.37
C PHE A 55 6.79 -33.80 39.92
N ILE A 56 6.58 -34.10 41.21
CA ILE A 56 5.24 -34.20 41.80
C ILE A 56 4.51 -32.84 41.76
N HIS A 57 5.24 -31.74 41.89
CA HIS A 57 4.72 -30.37 41.85
C HIS A 57 4.79 -29.71 40.47
N CYS A 58 5.19 -30.43 39.42
CA CYS A 58 5.46 -29.81 38.12
C CYS A 58 4.24 -29.11 37.47
N LEU A 59 3.00 -29.54 37.80
CA LEU A 59 1.78 -28.86 37.33
C LEU A 59 1.41 -27.62 38.15
N ASP A 60 1.86 -27.52 39.40
CA ASP A 60 1.73 -26.31 40.21
C ASP A 60 2.71 -25.23 39.70
N ASP A 61 3.92 -25.65 39.30
CA ASP A 61 4.90 -24.79 38.61
C ASP A 61 4.42 -24.34 37.23
N TYR A 62 3.76 -25.22 36.47
CA TYR A 62 3.08 -24.90 35.21
C TYR A 62 2.01 -23.81 35.40
N GLN A 63 1.31 -23.78 36.54
CA GLN A 63 0.31 -22.74 36.85
C GLN A 63 0.93 -21.42 37.32
N THR A 64 2.01 -21.48 38.10
CA THR A 64 2.55 -20.32 38.84
C THR A 64 3.62 -19.57 38.04
N SER A 65 4.49 -20.29 37.33
CA SER A 65 5.67 -19.70 36.66
C SER A 65 5.47 -19.44 35.17
N ILE A 66 4.45 -20.05 34.53
CA ILE A 66 4.28 -20.07 33.07
C ILE A 66 3.08 -19.23 32.60
N LYS A 67 2.47 -18.41 33.45
CA LYS A 67 1.27 -17.63 33.05
C LYS A 67 1.53 -16.41 32.16
N LYS A 68 2.80 -16.00 31.92
CA LYS A 68 3.11 -14.78 31.14
C LYS A 68 4.03 -14.94 29.93
N GLN A 69 5.03 -15.84 29.93
CA GLN A 69 6.05 -15.84 28.87
C GLN A 69 6.05 -17.10 28.00
N LEU A 70 5.86 -18.29 28.57
CA LEU A 70 5.78 -19.54 27.79
C LEU A 70 4.45 -19.71 27.08
N ILE A 71 3.37 -19.10 27.59
CA ILE A 71 2.05 -19.12 26.96
C ILE A 71 2.05 -18.39 25.61
N GLU A 72 2.81 -17.31 25.39
CA GLU A 72 2.87 -16.68 24.06
C GLU A 72 3.76 -17.45 23.07
N ALA A 73 4.89 -17.98 23.52
CA ALA A 73 5.80 -18.76 22.68
C ALA A 73 5.20 -20.12 22.29
N ALA A 74 4.56 -20.82 23.23
CA ALA A 74 3.86 -22.07 22.97
C ALA A 74 2.55 -21.82 22.19
N LYS A 75 1.76 -20.78 22.49
CA LYS A 75 0.56 -20.46 21.69
C LYS A 75 0.89 -20.06 20.26
N LYS A 76 1.99 -19.35 19.98
CA LYS A 76 2.41 -19.05 18.59
C LYS A 76 2.81 -20.33 17.84
N SER A 77 3.64 -21.17 18.44
CA SER A 77 4.17 -22.37 17.77
C SER A 77 3.16 -23.54 17.68
N PHE A 78 2.32 -23.78 18.70
CA PHE A 78 1.25 -24.79 18.65
C PHE A 78 0.07 -24.37 17.76
N ARG A 79 -0.26 -23.06 17.68
CA ARG A 79 -1.28 -22.57 16.74
C ARG A 79 -0.85 -22.70 15.27
N HIS A 80 0.44 -22.64 14.98
CA HIS A 80 0.92 -22.81 13.61
C HIS A 80 1.06 -24.27 13.18
N ALA A 81 1.31 -25.20 14.11
CA ALA A 81 1.54 -26.62 13.76
C ALA A 81 0.30 -27.52 13.89
N VAL A 82 -0.62 -27.26 14.83
CA VAL A 82 -1.70 -28.23 15.16
C VAL A 82 -3.12 -27.68 15.10
N PHE A 83 -3.27 -26.36 15.14
CA PHE A 83 -4.54 -25.73 14.78
C PHE A 83 -5.05 -26.15 13.39
N PRO A 84 -4.20 -26.42 12.37
CA PRO A 84 -4.68 -26.99 11.10
C PRO A 84 -5.32 -28.37 11.25
N VAL A 85 -4.92 -29.21 12.21
CA VAL A 85 -5.46 -30.56 12.41
C VAL A 85 -6.80 -30.53 13.15
N ALA A 86 -6.95 -29.65 14.15
CA ALA A 86 -8.23 -29.43 14.83
C ALA A 86 -9.23 -28.65 13.96
N LEU A 87 -8.74 -27.70 13.14
CA LEU A 87 -9.54 -27.04 12.12
C LEU A 87 -9.88 -28.01 10.99
N LEU A 88 -9.02 -28.97 10.61
CA LEU A 88 -9.36 -30.08 9.69
C LEU A 88 -10.41 -31.02 10.30
N ALA A 89 -10.37 -31.30 11.60
CA ALA A 89 -11.39 -32.09 12.28
C ALA A 89 -12.74 -31.36 12.44
N VAL A 90 -12.84 -30.11 11.99
CA VAL A 90 -14.10 -29.36 11.85
C VAL A 90 -14.40 -29.09 10.36
N GLN A 91 -13.39 -28.82 9.54
CA GLN A 91 -13.49 -28.55 8.10
C GLN A 91 -13.68 -29.81 7.24
N VAL A 92 -13.25 -30.99 7.69
CA VAL A 92 -13.52 -32.27 6.99
C VAL A 92 -14.89 -32.82 7.38
N GLU A 93 -15.44 -32.48 8.56
CA GLU A 93 -16.87 -32.66 8.85
C GLU A 93 -17.68 -31.80 7.85
N ASN A 94 -17.27 -30.54 7.64
CA ASN A 94 -17.83 -29.67 6.61
C ASN A 94 -17.60 -30.20 5.18
N PHE A 95 -16.47 -30.85 4.87
CA PHE A 95 -16.15 -31.33 3.51
C PHE A 95 -16.85 -32.65 3.15
N ILE A 96 -17.08 -33.55 4.12
CA ILE A 96 -17.82 -34.81 3.90
C ILE A 96 -19.33 -34.52 3.74
N GLU A 97 -19.85 -33.45 4.37
CA GLU A 97 -21.19 -32.93 4.07
C GLU A 97 -21.26 -32.13 2.75
N GLU A 98 -20.22 -31.34 2.40
CA GLU A 98 -20.07 -30.66 1.09
C GLU A 98 -20.04 -31.65 -0.07
N ALA A 99 -19.42 -32.84 0.09
CA ALA A 99 -19.34 -33.85 -0.95
C ALA A 99 -20.72 -34.46 -1.29
N PHE A 100 -21.72 -34.29 -0.43
CA PHE A 100 -23.04 -34.87 -0.65
C PHE A 100 -24.13 -33.90 -1.11
N LYS A 101 -24.12 -32.59 -0.80
CA LYS A 101 -25.23 -31.69 -1.23
C LYS A 101 -24.87 -30.20 -1.43
N ASN A 102 -24.64 -29.85 -2.70
CA ASN A 102 -24.86 -28.55 -3.37
C ASN A 102 -24.11 -27.26 -2.94
N LYS A 103 -23.70 -26.52 -3.98
CA LYS A 103 -22.98 -25.23 -3.97
C LYS A 103 -23.94 -24.07 -3.63
N ASN A 104 -23.82 -23.49 -2.43
CA ASN A 104 -24.04 -22.07 -2.08
C ASN A 104 -24.57 -21.92 -0.64
N THR A 105 -23.70 -21.76 0.35
CA THR A 105 -24.08 -21.16 1.66
C THR A 105 -22.90 -20.45 2.33
N ARG A 106 -23.22 -19.36 3.07
CA ARG A 106 -22.31 -18.52 3.88
C ARG A 106 -22.39 -18.89 5.39
N LYS A 107 -21.55 -18.22 6.20
CA LYS A 107 -21.31 -18.36 7.66
C LYS A 107 -22.58 -18.34 8.57
N PRO A 108 -22.52 -18.90 9.80
CA PRO A 108 -23.67 -18.97 10.74
C PRO A 108 -24.11 -17.59 11.25
N GLY A 109 -25.40 -17.43 11.60
CA GLY A 109 -26.00 -16.15 12.03
C GLY A 109 -27.11 -16.29 13.09
N PHE A 110 -27.55 -15.15 13.64
CA PHE A 110 -28.61 -15.04 14.65
C PHE A 110 -29.75 -14.15 14.14
N GLU A 111 -31.00 -14.48 14.48
CA GLU A 111 -32.18 -13.66 14.14
C GLU A 111 -33.02 -13.39 15.39
N ALA A 112 -33.54 -12.17 15.55
CA ALA A 112 -34.46 -11.80 16.62
C ALA A 112 -35.75 -11.23 16.03
N THR A 113 -36.91 -11.70 16.49
CA THR A 113 -38.22 -11.34 15.92
C THR A 113 -39.11 -10.71 17.00
N GLU A 114 -39.76 -9.57 16.69
CA GLU A 114 -40.64 -8.83 17.61
C GLU A 114 -42.13 -9.11 17.34
N CYS A 115 -42.93 -9.28 18.41
CA CYS A 115 -44.39 -9.30 18.30
C CYS A 115 -44.97 -7.86 18.38
N PRO A 116 -45.64 -7.36 17.32
CA PRO A 116 -45.96 -5.93 17.17
C PRO A 116 -47.05 -5.38 18.11
N LEU A 117 -47.67 -6.22 18.95
CA LEU A 117 -48.76 -5.80 19.85
C LEU A 117 -48.34 -5.64 21.32
N ASN A 118 -47.14 -6.11 21.72
CA ASN A 118 -46.78 -6.19 23.14
C ASN A 118 -45.27 -6.14 23.48
N LYS A 119 -44.37 -5.77 22.54
CA LYS A 119 -42.91 -5.66 22.75
C LYS A 119 -42.27 -6.93 23.37
N GLN A 120 -42.63 -8.09 22.82
CA GLN A 120 -42.07 -9.38 23.20
C GLN A 120 -41.14 -9.90 22.08
N TYR A 121 -40.01 -10.49 22.46
CA TYR A 121 -38.91 -10.91 21.59
C TYR A 121 -38.62 -12.41 21.72
N SER A 122 -38.19 -13.05 20.64
CA SER A 122 -37.55 -14.38 20.64
C SER A 122 -36.30 -14.37 19.75
N ILE A 123 -35.32 -15.22 20.07
CA ILE A 123 -34.03 -15.33 19.35
C ILE A 123 -33.95 -16.71 18.69
N ARG A 124 -33.60 -16.77 17.42
CA ARG A 124 -33.31 -18.01 16.67
C ARG A 124 -31.82 -18.15 16.34
N TYR A 125 -31.30 -19.38 16.45
CA TYR A 125 -29.90 -19.73 16.19
C TYR A 125 -29.77 -21.02 15.36
N GLY A 126 -29.12 -20.93 14.20
CA GLY A 126 -28.99 -22.01 13.22
C GLY A 126 -28.26 -21.59 11.94
N TYR A 127 -28.16 -22.49 10.96
CA TYR A 127 -27.65 -22.23 9.61
C TYR A 127 -28.81 -22.08 8.62
N GLY A 128 -28.91 -20.97 7.87
CA GLY A 128 -29.90 -20.80 6.80
C GLY A 128 -29.96 -19.35 6.29
N GLY A 129 -30.42 -19.15 5.05
CA GLY A 129 -30.66 -17.82 4.46
C GLY A 129 -32.11 -17.68 3.98
N PHE A 130 -32.67 -16.47 4.12
CA PHE A 130 -33.90 -16.05 3.45
C PHE A 130 -33.61 -15.90 1.95
N ASP A 131 -34.29 -16.67 1.11
CA ASP A 131 -34.48 -16.37 -0.31
C ASP A 131 -35.92 -15.88 -0.45
N GLU A 132 -36.15 -14.64 -0.91
CA GLU A 132 -37.48 -14.04 -1.03
C GLU A 132 -38.41 -14.79 -2.01
N ASN A 133 -37.91 -15.81 -2.73
CA ASN A 133 -38.67 -16.59 -3.70
C ASN A 133 -38.89 -18.07 -3.33
N ILE A 134 -38.60 -18.51 -2.11
CA ILE A 134 -38.82 -19.91 -1.71
C ILE A 134 -39.63 -19.98 -0.40
N GLU A 135 -40.91 -20.35 -0.51
CA GLU A 135 -41.85 -20.57 0.61
C GLU A 135 -41.53 -21.79 1.50
N ASN A 136 -40.29 -22.30 1.53
CA ASN A 136 -39.96 -23.49 2.34
C ASN A 136 -38.93 -23.19 3.44
N ASP A 137 -39.40 -23.29 4.69
CA ASP A 137 -38.65 -23.29 5.97
C ASP A 137 -37.57 -24.38 6.09
N ASP A 138 -37.41 -25.25 5.09
CA ASP A 138 -36.58 -26.47 5.14
C ASP A 138 -35.06 -26.22 5.00
N ALA A 139 -34.63 -24.96 4.80
CA ALA A 139 -33.22 -24.60 4.67
C ALA A 139 -32.58 -24.11 5.99
N PHE A 140 -33.36 -23.96 7.08
CA PHE A 140 -32.83 -23.57 8.38
C PHE A 140 -32.50 -24.79 9.25
N ILE A 141 -31.22 -24.99 9.55
CA ILE A 141 -30.71 -26.07 10.40
C ILE A 141 -30.46 -25.51 11.80
N PRO A 142 -31.31 -25.79 12.80
CA PRO A 142 -31.23 -25.18 14.12
C PRO A 142 -30.14 -25.79 15.01
N PHE A 143 -29.48 -24.94 15.80
CA PHE A 143 -28.60 -25.38 16.88
C PHE A 143 -29.42 -25.65 18.15
N LYS A 144 -29.72 -26.94 18.37
CA LYS A 144 -30.65 -27.40 19.42
C LYS A 144 -29.98 -27.50 20.78
N GLU A 145 -30.76 -27.31 21.85
CA GLU A 145 -30.37 -27.55 23.25
C GLU A 145 -29.15 -26.74 23.76
N MET A 146 -28.74 -25.72 23.01
CA MET A 146 -27.60 -24.88 23.36
C MET A 146 -27.99 -23.86 24.44
N PRO A 147 -27.27 -23.82 25.58
CA PRO A 147 -27.53 -22.85 26.63
C PRO A 147 -27.03 -21.46 26.25
N PHE A 148 -27.85 -20.45 26.52
CA PHE A 148 -27.54 -19.05 26.29
C PHE A 148 -27.85 -18.17 27.51
N THR A 149 -27.19 -17.01 27.59
CA THR A 149 -27.41 -15.95 28.57
C THR A 149 -27.33 -14.60 27.87
N LEU A 150 -28.40 -13.82 27.90
CA LEU A 150 -28.45 -12.44 27.45
C LEU A 150 -28.10 -11.50 28.61
N ILE A 151 -27.11 -10.63 28.42
CA ILE A 151 -26.68 -9.60 29.37
C ILE A 151 -26.81 -8.21 28.77
N ASN A 152 -26.89 -7.15 29.57
CA ASN A 152 -26.82 -5.76 29.06
C ASN A 152 -25.38 -5.21 29.03
N GLY A 153 -25.22 -3.97 28.56
CA GLY A 153 -23.94 -3.26 28.44
C GLY A 153 -23.10 -3.16 29.72
N ALA A 154 -23.73 -3.32 30.89
CA ALA A 154 -23.08 -3.35 32.20
C ALA A 154 -22.74 -4.77 32.69
N GLY A 155 -23.01 -5.80 31.89
CA GLY A 155 -22.77 -7.21 32.24
C GLY A 155 -23.87 -7.86 33.09
N LYS A 156 -25.01 -7.18 33.30
CA LYS A 156 -26.12 -7.72 34.10
C LYS A 156 -26.95 -8.69 33.26
N GLU A 157 -27.19 -9.89 33.77
CA GLU A 157 -28.07 -10.89 33.16
C GLU A 157 -29.51 -10.41 33.07
N ILE A 158 -30.07 -10.50 31.86
CA ILE A 158 -31.43 -10.13 31.49
C ILE A 158 -32.29 -11.37 31.30
N LEU A 159 -31.73 -12.42 30.67
CA LEU A 159 -32.39 -13.71 30.47
C LEU A 159 -31.34 -14.81 30.29
N ALA A 160 -31.58 -16.00 30.83
CA ALA A 160 -30.83 -17.21 30.47
C ALA A 160 -31.79 -18.36 30.15
N GLY A 161 -31.40 -19.22 29.21
CA GLY A 161 -32.22 -20.33 28.76
C GLY A 161 -31.47 -21.28 27.85
N LYS A 162 -32.20 -22.19 27.21
CA LYS A 162 -31.68 -23.03 26.13
C LYS A 162 -32.50 -22.79 24.87
N PHE A 163 -31.85 -22.90 23.72
CA PHE A 163 -32.56 -22.96 22.44
C PHE A 163 -33.31 -24.30 22.33
N ASN A 164 -34.56 -24.24 21.90
CA ASN A 164 -35.42 -25.41 21.71
C ASN A 164 -35.01 -26.23 20.47
N ASP A 165 -35.76 -27.28 20.15
CA ASP A 165 -35.48 -28.18 19.02
C ASP A 165 -35.54 -27.51 17.63
N LYS A 166 -36.03 -26.27 17.57
CA LYS A 166 -36.07 -25.40 16.39
C LYS A 166 -35.06 -24.26 16.46
N GLY A 167 -34.15 -24.28 17.43
CA GLY A 167 -33.10 -23.27 17.60
C GLY A 167 -33.62 -21.96 18.18
N GLU A 168 -34.82 -21.93 18.76
CA GLU A 168 -35.48 -20.70 19.24
C GLU A 168 -35.41 -20.57 20.77
N SER A 169 -35.28 -19.35 21.26
CA SER A 169 -35.36 -19.02 22.68
C SER A 169 -36.82 -18.93 23.15
N ALA A 170 -37.05 -19.01 24.46
CA ALA A 170 -38.32 -18.59 25.04
C ALA A 170 -38.60 -17.11 24.71
N VAL A 171 -39.88 -16.72 24.68
CA VAL A 171 -40.31 -15.33 24.44
C VAL A 171 -40.10 -14.48 25.69
N PHE A 172 -39.49 -13.30 25.56
CA PHE A 172 -39.15 -12.42 26.68
C PHE A 172 -39.46 -10.94 26.38
N GLY A 173 -39.66 -10.13 27.42
CA GLY A 173 -39.95 -8.69 27.32
C GLY A 173 -39.18 -7.87 28.35
N GLY A 174 -39.31 -6.54 28.31
CA GLY A 174 -38.63 -5.64 29.26
C GLY A 174 -37.23 -5.18 28.83
N ILE A 175 -36.91 -5.29 27.54
CA ILE A 175 -35.69 -4.75 26.93
C ILE A 175 -35.87 -3.24 26.71
N ASN A 176 -34.83 -2.45 26.96
CA ASN A 176 -34.83 -1.01 26.73
C ASN A 176 -34.15 -0.69 25.38
N ASP A 177 -34.89 -0.05 24.47
CA ASP A 177 -34.46 0.29 23.10
C ASP A 177 -33.19 1.18 23.03
N CYS A 178 -32.75 1.72 24.17
CA CYS A 178 -31.58 2.58 24.30
C CYS A 178 -30.34 1.92 24.94
N GLU A 179 -30.38 0.68 25.41
CA GLU A 179 -29.22 -0.03 25.97
C GLU A 179 -28.62 -1.05 24.98
N GLU A 180 -27.31 -1.29 25.04
CA GLU A 180 -26.66 -2.40 24.32
C GLU A 180 -26.84 -3.72 25.08
N TYR A 181 -27.01 -4.83 24.37
CA TYR A 181 -27.17 -6.17 24.94
C TYR A 181 -26.25 -7.17 24.23
N PHE A 182 -25.75 -8.17 24.97
CA PHE A 182 -24.88 -9.23 24.48
C PHE A 182 -25.48 -10.60 24.77
N LEU A 183 -25.47 -11.51 23.79
CA LEU A 183 -25.91 -12.89 23.94
C LEU A 183 -24.69 -13.81 24.06
N ILE A 184 -24.57 -14.50 25.19
CA ILE A 184 -23.51 -15.45 25.52
C ILE A 184 -24.07 -16.83 25.27
N VAL A 185 -23.50 -17.60 24.34
CA VAL A 185 -23.87 -19.01 24.13
C VAL A 185 -22.67 -19.87 24.51
N ASN A 186 -22.89 -20.81 25.44
CA ASN A 186 -21.91 -21.54 26.27
C ASN A 186 -21.15 -20.72 27.36
N PRO A 187 -21.16 -21.19 28.63
CA PRO A 187 -20.75 -20.37 29.77
C PRO A 187 -19.22 -20.28 29.90
N ASP A 188 -18.76 -19.12 30.39
CA ASP A 188 -17.37 -18.89 30.80
C ASP A 188 -16.88 -20.02 31.74
N VAL A 189 -15.71 -20.60 31.45
CA VAL A 189 -15.07 -21.62 32.31
C VAL A 189 -14.83 -20.99 33.69
N THR A 190 -15.44 -21.54 34.74
CA THR A 190 -15.24 -21.00 36.08
C THR A 190 -13.86 -21.43 36.61
N PRO A 191 -13.23 -20.65 37.53
CA PRO A 191 -12.00 -21.08 38.20
C PRO A 191 -12.11 -22.46 38.86
N ASN A 192 -13.32 -22.86 39.26
CA ASN A 192 -13.60 -24.17 39.85
C ASN A 192 -13.59 -25.31 38.82
N ASP A 193 -14.03 -25.05 37.59
CA ASP A 193 -13.99 -26.04 36.49
C ASP A 193 -12.55 -26.27 36.03
N TYR A 194 -11.76 -25.19 35.95
CA TYR A 194 -10.32 -25.27 35.68
C TYR A 194 -9.57 -26.07 36.78
N LYS A 195 -9.92 -25.83 38.05
CA LYS A 195 -9.37 -26.57 39.18
C LYS A 195 -9.72 -28.06 39.12
N LYS A 196 -10.97 -28.41 38.85
CA LYS A 196 -11.41 -29.81 38.69
C LYS A 196 -10.74 -30.53 37.52
N TRP A 197 -10.50 -29.82 36.41
CA TRP A 197 -9.77 -30.34 35.26
C TRP A 197 -8.31 -30.65 35.63
N LEU A 198 -7.61 -29.75 36.33
CA LEU A 198 -6.24 -30.00 36.79
C LEU A 198 -6.13 -31.12 37.85
N GLU A 199 -7.11 -31.21 38.75
CA GLU A 199 -7.19 -32.31 39.72
C GLU A 199 -7.33 -33.69 39.05
N SER A 200 -7.83 -33.75 37.81
CA SER A 200 -8.00 -35.00 37.06
C SER A 200 -6.68 -35.66 36.62
N TYR A 201 -5.56 -34.93 36.63
CA TYR A 201 -4.24 -35.48 36.25
C TYR A 201 -3.57 -36.23 37.41
N GLN A 202 -4.03 -36.09 38.65
CA GLN A 202 -3.38 -36.67 39.83
C GLN A 202 -3.14 -38.20 39.76
N PRO A 203 -4.09 -39.03 39.24
CA PRO A 203 -3.84 -40.46 39.03
C PRO A 203 -2.72 -40.74 38.01
N LEU A 204 -2.62 -39.91 36.97
CA LEU A 204 -1.58 -40.04 35.94
C LEU A 204 -0.20 -39.60 36.46
N ILE A 205 -0.15 -38.49 37.22
CA ILE A 205 1.07 -38.02 37.91
C ILE A 205 1.58 -39.12 38.85
N SER A 206 0.70 -39.69 39.67
CA SER A 206 1.03 -40.80 40.58
C SER A 206 1.60 -42.01 39.83
N THR A 207 1.06 -42.32 38.64
CA THR A 207 1.50 -43.44 37.81
C THR A 207 2.89 -43.17 37.19
N LEU A 208 3.13 -41.96 36.70
CA LEU A 208 4.44 -41.55 36.17
C LEU A 208 5.51 -41.45 37.26
N GLN A 209 5.13 -41.00 38.45
CA GLN A 209 5.99 -41.01 39.64
C GLN A 209 6.39 -42.45 40.00
N GLY A 210 5.44 -43.39 39.99
CA GLY A 210 5.73 -44.81 40.19
C GLY A 210 6.66 -45.38 39.12
N TRP A 211 6.54 -44.93 37.87
CA TRP A 211 7.46 -45.30 36.81
C TRP A 211 8.88 -44.75 37.05
N LEU A 212 9.03 -43.49 37.44
CA LEU A 212 10.32 -42.90 37.82
C LEU A 212 10.98 -43.64 38.99
N ASP A 213 10.23 -43.95 40.04
CA ASP A 213 10.74 -44.72 41.18
C ASP A 213 11.16 -46.15 40.77
N SER A 214 10.39 -46.79 39.89
CA SER A 214 10.71 -48.14 39.38
C SER A 214 11.96 -48.17 38.50
N THR A 215 12.18 -47.12 37.68
CA THR A 215 13.35 -47.01 36.80
C THR A 215 14.60 -46.65 37.60
N TRP A 216 14.48 -45.82 38.63
CA TRP A 216 15.55 -45.54 39.59
C TRP A 216 15.99 -46.79 40.33
N LYS A 217 15.04 -47.60 40.82
CA LYS A 217 15.30 -48.83 41.59
C LYS A 217 15.76 -50.02 40.75
N ASP A 218 15.84 -49.92 39.42
CA ASP A 218 16.30 -51.02 38.57
C ASP A 218 17.73 -51.43 38.98
N PRO A 219 18.00 -52.73 39.24
CA PRO A 219 19.33 -53.18 39.69
C PRO A 219 20.48 -52.79 38.76
N LYS A 220 20.23 -52.67 37.45
CA LYS A 220 21.26 -52.26 36.47
C LYS A 220 21.57 -50.76 36.58
N MET A 221 20.55 -49.94 36.84
CA MET A 221 20.69 -48.51 37.10
C MET A 221 21.51 -48.26 38.36
N GLN A 222 21.17 -48.96 39.45
CA GLN A 222 21.91 -48.87 40.71
C GLN A 222 23.36 -49.38 40.57
N ALA A 223 23.59 -50.40 39.75
CA ALA A 223 24.95 -50.86 39.42
C ALA A 223 25.75 -49.80 38.62
N SER A 224 25.11 -49.08 37.70
CA SER A 224 25.75 -48.02 36.91
C SER A 224 26.11 -46.80 37.77
N TRP A 225 25.22 -46.38 38.69
CA TRP A 225 25.53 -45.39 39.71
C TRP A 225 26.67 -45.82 40.63
N LYS A 226 26.69 -47.08 41.07
CA LYS A 226 27.78 -47.62 41.89
C LYS A 226 29.12 -47.60 41.15
N ALA A 227 29.13 -47.87 39.84
CA ALA A 227 30.32 -47.77 39.00
C ALA A 227 30.80 -46.31 38.85
N TYR A 228 29.89 -45.36 38.68
CA TYR A 228 30.21 -43.92 38.63
C TYR A 228 30.77 -43.39 39.96
N LEU A 229 30.16 -43.75 41.09
CA LEU A 229 30.60 -43.32 42.42
C LEU A 229 31.95 -43.95 42.83
N ALA A 230 32.32 -45.07 42.20
CA ALA A 230 33.63 -45.71 42.37
C ALA A 230 34.78 -44.98 41.64
N LEU A 231 34.49 -44.12 40.64
CA LEU A 231 35.50 -43.31 39.94
C LEU A 231 36.17 -42.31 40.89
N ASP A 232 37.43 -41.95 40.63
CA ASP A 232 38.07 -40.83 41.35
C ASP A 232 37.47 -39.48 40.89
N LEU A 233 37.81 -38.39 41.57
CA LEU A 233 37.24 -37.07 41.26
C LEU A 233 37.46 -36.68 39.79
N LYS A 234 38.63 -37.00 39.24
CA LYS A 234 38.94 -36.73 37.84
C LYS A 234 38.06 -37.55 36.91
N GLY A 235 37.92 -38.86 37.15
CA GLY A 235 37.04 -39.72 36.36
C GLY A 235 35.57 -39.33 36.43
N GLN A 236 35.09 -38.81 37.58
CA GLN A 236 33.73 -38.27 37.69
C GLN A 236 33.55 -36.99 36.87
N VAL A 237 34.48 -36.04 36.98
CA VAL A 237 34.45 -34.79 36.22
C VAL A 237 34.57 -35.04 34.71
N ASP A 238 35.43 -35.97 34.29
CA ASP A 238 35.58 -36.33 32.87
C ASP A 238 34.29 -36.99 32.34
N ALA A 239 33.65 -37.87 33.11
CA ALA A 239 32.37 -38.48 32.73
C ALA A 239 31.20 -37.46 32.69
N GLU A 240 31.19 -36.46 33.58
CA GLU A 240 30.24 -35.34 33.54
C GLU A 240 30.46 -34.46 32.32
N ASN A 241 31.71 -34.12 32.00
CA ASN A 241 32.05 -33.32 30.83
C ASN A 241 31.76 -34.04 29.52
N ASP A 242 32.04 -35.35 29.42
CA ASP A 242 31.67 -36.17 28.26
C ASP A 242 30.14 -36.22 28.07
N ALA A 243 29.38 -36.35 29.16
CA ALA A 243 27.92 -36.31 29.10
C ALA A 243 27.39 -34.93 28.64
N VAL A 244 28.09 -33.85 28.99
CA VAL A 244 27.76 -32.48 28.56
C VAL A 244 28.10 -32.26 27.08
N ILE A 245 29.30 -32.68 26.64
CA ILE A 245 29.82 -32.45 25.29
C ILE A 245 29.12 -33.33 24.24
N GLN A 246 28.78 -34.58 24.58
CA GLN A 246 28.16 -35.52 23.65
C GLN A 246 26.64 -35.68 23.83
N GLY A 247 26.10 -35.31 25.00
CA GLY A 247 24.71 -35.63 25.36
C GLY A 247 23.66 -34.56 25.01
N ILE A 248 23.82 -33.31 25.44
CA ILE A 248 22.64 -32.41 25.52
C ILE A 248 22.98 -30.92 25.25
N SER A 249 23.74 -30.58 24.21
CA SER A 249 23.82 -29.16 23.75
C SER A 249 22.82 -28.83 22.64
N ASP A 250 22.50 -29.79 21.76
CA ASP A 250 21.73 -29.50 20.54
C ASP A 250 20.24 -29.86 20.64
N GLY A 251 19.87 -30.73 21.59
CA GLY A 251 18.52 -31.33 21.66
C GLY A 251 17.41 -30.37 22.09
N ALA A 252 17.67 -29.47 23.03
CA ALA A 252 16.65 -28.54 23.54
C ALA A 252 16.30 -27.44 22.53
N LEU A 253 17.28 -26.96 21.76
CA LEU A 253 17.07 -25.97 20.69
C LEU A 253 16.43 -26.61 19.45
N ASN A 254 16.79 -27.86 19.13
CA ASN A 254 16.16 -28.62 18.05
C ASN A 254 14.75 -29.11 18.40
N LEU A 255 14.38 -29.22 19.68
CA LEU A 255 12.99 -29.51 20.07
C LEU A 255 12.02 -28.38 19.65
N LEU A 256 12.48 -27.13 19.67
CA LEU A 256 11.74 -25.96 19.18
C LEU A 256 11.70 -25.85 17.65
N LYS A 257 12.67 -26.44 16.93
CA LYS A 257 12.68 -26.55 15.46
C LYS A 257 11.91 -27.77 14.95
N GLY A 258 11.98 -28.89 15.68
CA GLY A 258 11.40 -30.19 15.34
C GLY A 258 9.90 -30.31 15.61
N THR A 259 9.24 -29.29 16.15
CA THR A 259 7.77 -29.23 16.25
C THR A 259 7.09 -29.25 14.86
N TYR A 260 7.76 -28.73 13.82
CA TYR A 260 7.30 -28.85 12.43
C TYR A 260 7.43 -30.28 11.90
N GLU A 261 8.56 -30.96 12.19
CA GLU A 261 8.77 -32.36 11.80
C GLU A 261 7.85 -33.31 12.57
N LEU A 262 7.50 -32.98 13.82
CA LEU A 262 6.55 -33.74 14.63
C LEU A 262 5.13 -33.73 14.02
N ALA A 263 4.69 -32.58 13.51
CA ALA A 263 3.42 -32.46 12.80
C ALA A 263 3.44 -33.25 11.49
N ASP A 264 4.52 -33.16 10.70
CA ASP A 264 4.72 -33.97 9.49
C ASP A 264 4.80 -35.48 9.78
N ASP A 265 5.39 -35.87 10.91
CA ASP A 265 5.51 -37.27 11.35
C ASP A 265 4.18 -37.85 11.85
N ILE A 266 3.40 -37.08 12.61
CA ILE A 266 2.05 -37.46 13.05
C ILE A 266 1.12 -37.62 11.83
N VAL A 267 1.25 -36.73 10.85
CA VAL A 267 0.42 -36.78 9.65
C VAL A 267 0.87 -37.90 8.69
N SER A 268 2.17 -38.10 8.48
CA SER A 268 2.73 -39.15 7.59
C SER A 268 2.49 -40.60 8.04
N LEU A 269 2.19 -40.83 9.33
CA LEU A 269 1.96 -42.16 9.91
C LEU A 269 0.49 -42.63 9.86
N THR A 270 -0.43 -41.79 9.38
CA THR A 270 -1.83 -42.16 9.15
C THR A 270 -2.07 -42.43 7.66
N PRO A 271 -3.12 -43.17 7.25
CA PRO A 271 -3.47 -43.35 5.83
C PRO A 271 -3.67 -42.01 5.08
N VAL A 272 -3.88 -40.91 5.81
CA VAL A 272 -3.97 -39.51 5.34
C VAL A 272 -2.58 -38.87 5.09
N GLY A 273 -1.50 -39.48 5.55
CA GLY A 273 -0.12 -39.04 5.27
C GLY A 273 0.26 -39.09 3.78
N VAL A 274 -0.39 -39.98 3.03
CA VAL A 274 -0.25 -40.06 1.57
C VAL A 274 -0.98 -38.90 0.87
N THR A 275 -1.96 -38.26 1.52
CA THR A 275 -2.66 -37.08 1.01
C THR A 275 -2.06 -35.76 1.49
N TRP A 276 -1.37 -35.74 2.65
CA TRP A 276 -0.69 -34.55 3.17
C TRP A 276 0.53 -34.10 2.36
N ASN A 277 1.41 -35.03 1.96
CA ASN A 277 2.56 -34.71 1.07
C ASN A 277 2.11 -34.11 -0.27
N TYR A 278 0.83 -34.27 -0.63
CA TYR A 278 0.26 -33.80 -1.88
C TYR A 278 -0.47 -32.45 -1.76
N ILE A 279 -0.96 -32.09 -0.57
CA ILE A 279 -1.53 -30.75 -0.29
C ILE A 279 -0.40 -29.73 -0.07
N TYR A 280 0.72 -30.15 0.52
CA TYR A 280 1.91 -29.29 0.67
C TYR A 280 2.57 -28.94 -0.67
N ASP A 281 2.50 -29.82 -1.67
CA ASP A 281 2.98 -29.55 -3.04
C ASP A 281 2.10 -28.54 -3.80
N VAL A 282 0.85 -28.31 -3.35
CA VAL A 282 -0.03 -27.26 -3.89
C VAL A 282 0.14 -25.92 -3.15
N ALA A 283 0.74 -25.92 -1.96
CA ALA A 283 1.00 -24.72 -1.14
C ALA A 283 2.44 -24.17 -1.22
N GLY A 284 3.33 -24.78 -2.02
CA GLY A 284 4.50 -24.11 -2.61
C GLY A 284 5.64 -23.69 -1.66
N THR A 285 6.13 -24.55 -0.75
CA THR A 285 7.22 -24.18 0.17
C THR A 285 8.47 -25.07 0.21
N LYS A 286 8.70 -25.98 -0.76
CA LYS A 286 10.02 -26.64 -0.92
C LYS A 286 10.54 -26.60 -2.35
N ALA A 287 11.66 -25.93 -2.53
CA ALA A 287 12.45 -25.99 -3.75
C ALA A 287 13.10 -27.38 -3.90
N GLY A 288 12.67 -28.13 -4.91
CA GLY A 288 13.43 -29.22 -5.52
C GLY A 288 13.03 -30.65 -5.13
N LEU A 289 12.04 -31.24 -5.83
CA LEU A 289 11.93 -32.66 -6.19
C LEU A 289 10.92 -32.81 -7.37
N PRO A 290 11.04 -33.81 -8.27
CA PRO A 290 10.24 -33.88 -9.50
C PRO A 290 8.82 -34.44 -9.26
N ALA A 291 7.80 -33.66 -9.62
CA ALA A 291 6.38 -33.99 -9.41
C ALA A 291 5.86 -35.10 -10.34
N ARG A 292 5.19 -36.11 -9.76
CA ARG A 292 4.33 -37.07 -10.48
C ARG A 292 2.89 -36.84 -10.02
N ARG A 293 2.06 -36.20 -10.84
CA ARG A 293 0.69 -35.83 -10.49
C ARG A 293 -0.24 -37.06 -10.41
N VAL A 294 -0.96 -37.23 -9.29
CA VAL A 294 -2.13 -38.13 -9.14
C VAL A 294 -3.25 -37.35 -8.44
N ASN A 295 -4.47 -37.37 -8.99
CA ASN A 295 -5.60 -36.52 -8.58
C ASN A 295 -6.33 -37.09 -7.34
N LEU A 296 -6.50 -36.28 -6.28
CA LEU A 296 -7.10 -36.68 -5.00
C LEU A 296 -8.58 -37.07 -5.09
N HIS A 297 -9.28 -36.48 -6.07
CA HIS A 297 -10.70 -36.73 -6.35
C HIS A 297 -10.98 -38.21 -6.68
N ASP A 298 -10.08 -38.88 -7.39
CA ASP A 298 -10.28 -40.27 -7.85
C ASP A 298 -10.04 -41.31 -6.75
N LYS A 299 -9.22 -41.01 -5.73
CA LYS A 299 -8.90 -41.95 -4.64
C LYS A 299 -9.98 -42.00 -3.56
N LEU A 300 -10.58 -40.85 -3.23
CA LEU A 300 -11.65 -40.77 -2.21
C LEU A 300 -12.97 -41.37 -2.70
N GLN A 301 -13.22 -41.41 -4.00
CA GLN A 301 -14.36 -42.13 -4.58
C GLN A 301 -14.24 -43.67 -4.50
N THR A 302 -13.06 -44.19 -4.15
CA THR A 302 -12.81 -45.64 -4.05
C THR A 302 -12.73 -46.17 -2.62
N MET A 303 -12.81 -45.30 -1.60
CA MET A 303 -12.86 -45.69 -0.19
C MET A 303 -14.30 -45.93 0.24
N ASP A 304 -14.54 -46.97 1.03
CA ASP A 304 -15.85 -47.23 1.59
C ASP A 304 -16.14 -46.33 2.80
N LYS A 305 -17.43 -46.23 3.15
CA LYS A 305 -17.93 -45.36 4.21
C LYS A 305 -17.37 -45.72 5.59
N GLU A 306 -17.14 -47.01 5.85
CA GLU A 306 -16.57 -47.49 7.12
C GLU A 306 -15.10 -47.06 7.28
N ASP A 307 -14.30 -47.07 6.21
CA ASP A 307 -12.92 -46.60 6.26
C ASP A 307 -12.82 -45.09 6.48
N ILE A 308 -13.77 -44.32 5.97
CA ILE A 308 -13.86 -42.87 6.15
C ILE A 308 -14.28 -42.53 7.59
N GLU A 309 -15.33 -43.18 8.12
CA GLU A 309 -15.80 -42.98 9.51
C GLU A 309 -14.75 -43.42 10.53
N ARG A 310 -14.02 -44.52 10.28
CA ARG A 310 -12.91 -44.96 11.13
C ARG A 310 -11.73 -43.98 11.09
N THR A 311 -11.44 -43.41 9.92
CA THR A 311 -10.41 -42.37 9.77
C THR A 311 -10.83 -41.09 10.52
N TRP A 312 -12.12 -40.77 10.54
CA TRP A 312 -12.70 -39.62 11.21
C TRP A 312 -12.62 -39.67 12.74
N GLU A 313 -13.03 -40.80 13.32
CA GLU A 313 -12.95 -41.03 14.78
C GLU A 313 -11.50 -40.97 15.29
N ASN A 314 -10.53 -41.36 14.46
CA ASN A 314 -9.12 -41.25 14.79
C ASN A 314 -8.64 -39.79 14.77
N LEU A 315 -9.12 -38.96 13.83
CA LEU A 315 -8.79 -37.53 13.76
C LEU A 315 -9.37 -36.71 14.92
N LYS A 316 -10.59 -37.02 15.39
CA LYS A 316 -11.19 -36.39 16.59
C LYS A 316 -10.36 -36.64 17.85
N LYS A 317 -9.87 -37.86 18.02
CA LYS A 317 -9.00 -38.24 19.15
C LYS A 317 -7.63 -37.55 19.10
N ILE A 318 -7.04 -37.47 17.90
CA ILE A 318 -5.79 -36.73 17.68
C ILE A 318 -5.98 -35.24 18.00
N GLY A 319 -7.04 -34.60 17.49
CA GLY A 319 -7.31 -33.18 17.74
C GLY A 319 -7.51 -32.84 19.22
N THR A 320 -8.18 -33.71 19.96
CA THR A 320 -8.40 -33.56 21.41
C THR A 320 -7.09 -33.67 22.20
N ALA A 321 -6.22 -34.63 21.83
CA ALA A 321 -4.96 -34.86 22.53
C ALA A 321 -3.95 -33.73 22.39
N VAL A 322 -4.01 -32.98 21.29
CA VAL A 322 -3.06 -31.88 21.07
C VAL A 322 -3.56 -30.55 21.63
N GLN A 323 -4.85 -30.43 21.95
CA GLN A 323 -5.42 -29.28 22.67
C GLN A 323 -5.17 -29.34 24.19
N ASP A 324 -4.78 -30.52 24.71
CA ASP A 324 -4.46 -30.75 26.12
C ASP A 324 -2.95 -30.56 26.39
N ASP A 325 -2.54 -29.30 26.50
CA ASP A 325 -1.13 -28.90 26.67
C ASP A 325 -0.53 -29.34 28.02
N ALA A 326 -1.35 -29.41 29.07
CA ALA A 326 -0.96 -29.93 30.39
C ALA A 326 -0.56 -31.42 30.33
N LEU A 327 -1.27 -32.25 29.57
CA LEU A 327 -0.95 -33.67 29.38
C LEU A 327 0.41 -33.86 28.69
N VAL A 328 0.65 -33.13 27.60
CA VAL A 328 1.91 -33.19 26.84
C VAL A 328 3.08 -32.70 27.71
N TYR A 329 2.87 -31.61 28.44
CA TYR A 329 3.85 -31.08 29.38
C TYR A 329 4.20 -32.08 30.49
N LEU A 330 3.21 -32.79 31.03
CA LEU A 330 3.44 -33.78 32.09
C LEU A 330 4.34 -34.94 31.63
N PHE A 331 4.10 -35.49 30.44
CA PHE A 331 4.95 -36.54 29.88
C PHE A 331 6.35 -36.03 29.51
N TYR A 332 6.45 -34.80 28.99
CA TYR A 332 7.73 -34.15 28.74
C TYR A 332 8.55 -34.01 30.03
N ARG A 333 7.94 -33.51 31.12
CA ARG A 333 8.60 -33.37 32.42
C ARG A 333 8.97 -34.72 33.02
N ALA A 334 8.16 -35.77 32.82
CA ALA A 334 8.50 -37.12 33.29
C ALA A 334 9.76 -37.66 32.59
N VAL A 335 9.92 -37.42 31.28
CA VAL A 335 11.12 -37.83 30.53
C VAL A 335 12.35 -37.05 30.99
N LEU A 336 12.23 -35.74 31.19
CA LEU A 336 13.35 -34.93 31.69
C LEU A 336 13.76 -35.35 33.12
N ALA A 337 12.80 -35.52 34.02
CA ALA A 337 13.06 -36.01 35.37
C ALA A 337 13.76 -37.37 35.36
N TRP A 338 13.36 -38.27 34.46
CA TRP A 338 14.04 -39.56 34.30
C TRP A 338 15.50 -39.40 33.84
N ILE A 339 15.78 -38.48 32.92
CA ILE A 339 17.14 -38.20 32.43
C ILE A 339 18.00 -37.58 33.54
N ASP A 340 17.43 -36.69 34.35
CA ASP A 340 18.13 -36.08 35.48
C ASP A 340 18.54 -37.11 36.53
N LEU A 341 17.78 -38.21 36.64
CA LEU A 341 18.09 -39.35 37.49
C LEU A 341 19.19 -40.27 36.89
N LEU A 342 19.60 -40.13 35.63
CA LEU A 342 20.65 -40.96 35.03
C LEU A 342 22.05 -40.59 35.53
N PRO A 343 22.93 -41.56 35.85
CA PRO A 343 24.32 -41.26 36.12
C PRO A 343 24.98 -40.68 34.85
N PRO A 344 25.96 -39.75 34.96
CA PRO A 344 26.58 -39.11 33.80
C PRO A 344 27.08 -40.09 32.73
N VAL A 345 27.61 -41.24 33.15
CA VAL A 345 28.09 -42.31 32.26
C VAL A 345 27.00 -42.94 31.38
N GLU A 346 25.73 -42.89 31.78
CA GLU A 346 24.58 -43.32 30.95
C GLU A 346 23.99 -42.16 30.15
N ARG A 347 24.03 -40.92 30.69
CA ARG A 347 23.52 -39.72 30.00
C ARG A 347 24.20 -39.46 28.66
N LYS A 348 25.50 -39.73 28.54
CA LYS A 348 26.23 -39.59 27.26
C LYS A 348 25.69 -40.50 26.14
N ASN A 349 24.96 -41.58 26.47
CA ASN A 349 24.37 -42.48 25.48
C ASN A 349 23.02 -41.96 24.94
N ILE A 350 22.55 -40.82 25.44
CA ILE A 350 21.35 -40.12 24.99
C ILE A 350 21.82 -38.78 24.42
N ASN A 351 21.98 -38.71 23.09
CA ASN A 351 22.26 -37.45 22.42
C ASN A 351 20.96 -36.67 22.13
N GLY A 352 21.08 -35.40 21.74
CA GLY A 352 19.95 -34.52 21.46
C GLY A 352 18.95 -35.06 20.42
N GLN A 353 19.42 -35.83 19.43
CA GLN A 353 18.57 -36.45 18.42
C GLN A 353 17.76 -37.64 18.97
N ILE A 354 18.40 -38.50 19.77
CA ILE A 354 17.71 -39.63 20.44
C ILE A 354 16.68 -39.12 21.44
N LEU A 355 17.00 -38.05 22.17
CA LEU A 355 16.06 -37.40 23.10
C LEU A 355 14.84 -36.83 22.36
N PHE A 356 15.06 -36.15 21.24
CA PHE A 356 13.98 -35.68 20.38
C PHE A 356 13.11 -36.83 19.86
N GLU A 357 13.72 -37.91 19.36
CA GLU A 357 12.97 -39.09 18.88
C GLU A 357 12.17 -39.77 20.01
N ILE A 358 12.69 -39.81 21.24
CA ILE A 358 11.99 -40.35 22.41
C ILE A 358 10.75 -39.53 22.75
N LEU A 359 10.91 -38.20 22.84
CA LEU A 359 9.82 -37.27 23.15
C LEU A 359 8.78 -37.23 22.03
N SER A 360 9.25 -37.19 20.77
CA SER A 360 8.41 -37.23 19.57
C SER A 360 7.54 -38.49 19.52
N LEU A 361 8.14 -39.66 19.77
CA LEU A 361 7.41 -40.92 19.73
C LEU A 361 6.42 -41.07 20.89
N ALA A 362 6.75 -40.55 22.08
CA ALA A 362 5.83 -40.52 23.22
C ALA A 362 4.58 -39.68 22.89
N VAL A 363 4.78 -38.44 22.42
CA VAL A 363 3.68 -37.54 22.02
C VAL A 363 2.86 -38.11 20.86
N THR A 364 3.52 -38.64 19.82
CA THR A 364 2.85 -39.29 18.68
C THR A 364 2.02 -40.50 19.14
N THR A 365 2.54 -41.31 20.07
CA THR A 365 1.83 -42.47 20.61
C THR A 365 0.59 -42.08 21.41
N ILE A 366 0.64 -40.97 22.15
CA ILE A 366 -0.52 -40.40 22.86
C ILE A 366 -1.58 -39.92 21.85
N CYS A 367 -1.14 -39.24 20.78
CA CYS A 367 -2.05 -38.67 19.78
C CYS A 367 -2.73 -39.74 18.91
N THR A 368 -2.00 -40.78 18.46
CA THR A 368 -2.51 -41.76 17.49
C THR A 368 -3.09 -43.03 18.10
N ALA A 369 -3.22 -43.10 19.42
CA ALA A 369 -3.60 -44.30 20.18
C ALA A 369 -2.75 -45.54 19.83
N GLY A 370 -1.53 -45.34 19.32
CA GLY A 370 -0.58 -46.39 18.94
C GLY A 370 -0.69 -46.92 17.51
N ILE A 371 -1.62 -46.43 16.69
CA ILE A 371 -1.77 -46.87 15.29
C ILE A 371 -0.58 -46.32 14.46
N GLY A 372 0.19 -47.23 13.82
CA GLY A 372 1.34 -46.89 12.96
C GLY A 372 2.71 -46.77 13.64
N THR A 373 2.78 -46.82 14.98
CA THR A 373 4.03 -46.51 15.75
C THR A 373 5.07 -47.65 15.82
N ALA A 374 4.77 -48.84 15.28
CA ALA A 374 5.61 -50.02 15.45
C ALA A 374 6.95 -49.96 14.66
N VAL A 375 6.97 -49.33 13.47
CA VAL A 375 8.14 -49.32 12.58
C VAL A 375 9.17 -48.25 12.99
N LYS A 376 8.73 -47.01 13.25
CA LYS A 376 9.60 -45.93 13.75
C LYS A 376 10.13 -46.22 15.16
N GLY A 377 9.27 -46.74 16.06
CA GLY A 377 9.69 -47.11 17.41
C GLY A 377 10.80 -48.16 17.43
N ALA A 378 10.69 -49.21 16.61
CA ALA A 378 11.74 -50.22 16.48
C ALA A 378 13.08 -49.65 15.97
N SER A 379 13.04 -48.66 15.06
CA SER A 379 14.23 -47.99 14.54
C SER A 379 14.94 -47.12 15.57
N THR A 380 14.20 -46.34 16.37
CA THR A 380 14.75 -45.51 17.45
C THR A 380 15.27 -46.38 18.60
N LEU A 381 14.56 -47.46 18.95
CA LEU A 381 15.00 -48.44 19.96
C LEU A 381 16.35 -49.10 19.60
N ASN A 382 16.67 -49.24 18.31
CA ASN A 382 17.95 -49.79 17.85
C ASN A 382 19.12 -48.79 17.92
N LYS A 383 18.84 -47.48 17.98
CA LYS A 383 19.87 -46.44 18.18
C LYS A 383 20.28 -46.32 19.65
N ILE A 384 19.43 -46.76 20.58
CA ILE A 384 19.71 -46.76 22.01
C ILE A 384 20.60 -47.96 22.35
N THR A 385 21.89 -47.69 22.55
CA THR A 385 22.90 -48.71 22.85
C THR A 385 22.83 -49.23 24.28
N SER A 386 22.37 -48.42 25.24
CA SER A 386 22.22 -48.83 26.64
C SER A 386 20.96 -49.70 26.83
N PRO A 387 21.10 -50.99 27.25
CA PRO A 387 19.96 -51.89 27.43
C PRO A 387 18.99 -51.42 28.52
N TYR A 388 19.48 -50.63 29.49
CA TYR A 388 18.67 -50.04 30.54
C TYR A 388 17.80 -48.89 29.99
N VAL A 389 18.42 -47.94 29.28
CA VAL A 389 17.73 -46.80 28.62
C VAL A 389 16.65 -47.33 27.66
N ARG A 390 16.97 -48.39 26.91
CA ARG A 390 16.02 -49.05 26.00
C ARG A 390 14.79 -49.58 26.74
N LYS A 391 14.97 -50.31 27.84
CA LYS A 391 13.88 -50.90 28.65
C LYS A 391 13.00 -49.84 29.31
N ALA A 392 13.60 -48.75 29.80
CA ALA A 392 12.87 -47.64 30.39
C ALA A 392 11.98 -46.94 29.35
N PHE A 393 12.50 -46.71 28.15
CA PHE A 393 11.74 -46.13 27.05
C PHE A 393 10.58 -47.02 26.57
N GLU A 394 10.80 -48.34 26.45
CA GLU A 394 9.71 -49.29 26.15
C GLU A 394 8.59 -49.26 27.20
N SER A 395 8.95 -49.08 28.47
CA SER A 395 7.98 -48.95 29.55
C SER A 395 7.19 -47.65 29.45
N LEU A 396 7.83 -46.53 29.10
CA LEU A 396 7.17 -45.23 28.91
C LEU A 396 6.15 -45.28 27.78
N LEU A 397 6.48 -45.92 26.65
CA LEU A 397 5.55 -46.08 25.52
C LEU A 397 4.31 -46.92 25.90
N LYS A 398 4.45 -47.89 26.82
CA LYS A 398 3.30 -48.62 27.37
C LYS A 398 2.41 -47.72 28.24
N LEU A 399 2.99 -46.83 29.04
CA LEU A 399 2.23 -45.85 29.82
C LEU A 399 1.47 -44.87 28.93
N CYS A 400 2.09 -44.40 27.83
CA CYS A 400 1.45 -43.51 26.85
C CYS A 400 0.19 -44.12 26.22
N ARG A 401 0.11 -45.47 26.16
CA ARG A 401 -1.04 -46.22 25.63
C ARG A 401 -2.01 -46.69 26.73
N SER A 402 -1.83 -46.24 27.96
CA SER A 402 -2.64 -46.73 29.08
C SER A 402 -4.07 -46.19 29.05
N PRO A 403 -5.06 -46.93 29.59
CA PRO A 403 -6.44 -46.46 29.71
C PRO A 403 -6.57 -45.16 30.52
N LEU A 404 -5.62 -44.88 31.42
CA LEU A 404 -5.55 -43.64 32.19
C LEU A 404 -5.37 -42.42 31.29
N VAL A 405 -4.46 -42.49 30.31
CA VAL A 405 -4.24 -41.39 29.35
C VAL A 405 -5.49 -41.12 28.53
N ALA A 406 -6.18 -42.18 28.07
CA ALA A 406 -7.43 -42.06 27.33
C ALA A 406 -8.57 -41.47 28.18
N ALA A 407 -8.64 -41.82 29.47
CA ALA A 407 -9.61 -41.26 30.40
C ALA A 407 -9.37 -39.77 30.69
N THR A 408 -8.10 -39.37 30.88
CA THR A 408 -7.71 -37.96 31.05
C THR A 408 -8.09 -37.13 29.82
N LEU A 409 -7.75 -37.60 28.62
CA LEU A 409 -8.10 -36.94 27.35
C LEU A 409 -9.62 -36.71 27.17
N SER A 410 -10.42 -37.68 27.60
CA SER A 410 -11.88 -37.60 27.50
C SER A 410 -12.47 -36.53 28.43
N LEU A 411 -11.87 -36.29 29.60
CA LEU A 411 -12.25 -35.21 30.51
C LEU A 411 -11.83 -33.82 29.99
N SER A 412 -10.65 -33.73 29.37
CA SER A 412 -10.13 -32.50 28.78
C SER A 412 -10.99 -32.00 27.61
N ALA A 413 -11.47 -32.93 26.76
CA ALA A 413 -12.36 -32.64 25.63
C ALA A 413 -13.65 -31.91 26.04
N ALA A 414 -14.22 -32.28 27.19
CA ALA A 414 -15.46 -31.71 27.70
C ALA A 414 -15.30 -30.28 28.25
N THR A 415 -14.06 -29.85 28.53
CA THR A 415 -13.75 -28.56 29.17
C THR A 415 -13.19 -27.54 28.17
N LEU A 416 -12.46 -27.98 27.13
CA LEU A 416 -11.71 -27.14 26.17
C LEU A 416 -12.52 -26.62 24.95
N THR A 417 -13.78 -27.06 24.77
CA THR A 417 -14.62 -26.77 23.59
C THR A 417 -15.53 -25.53 23.71
N ARG A 418 -15.31 -24.60 24.66
CA ARG A 418 -16.18 -23.42 24.89
C ARG A 418 -15.49 -22.09 24.51
N THR A 419 -16.01 -21.36 23.51
CA THR A 419 -15.46 -20.09 22.97
C THR A 419 -16.52 -18.97 22.88
N ARG A 420 -16.15 -17.70 23.14
CA ARG A 420 -17.03 -16.50 23.05
C ARG A 420 -17.19 -15.96 21.62
N ILE A 421 -18.38 -15.46 21.27
CA ILE A 421 -18.65 -14.64 20.07
C ILE A 421 -19.42 -13.36 20.49
N PRO A 422 -18.94 -12.14 20.22
CA PRO A 422 -19.70 -10.90 20.50
C PRO A 422 -20.66 -10.52 19.36
N VAL A 423 -21.83 -9.95 19.71
CA VAL A 423 -22.82 -9.36 18.78
C VAL A 423 -23.20 -7.95 19.27
N ARG A 424 -23.37 -6.97 18.36
CA ARG A 424 -23.85 -5.59 18.66
C ARG A 424 -25.19 -5.32 17.98
N PHE A 425 -26.13 -4.67 18.68
CA PHE A 425 -27.32 -4.07 18.07
C PHE A 425 -27.08 -2.57 17.84
N GLY A 426 -27.16 -2.11 16.59
CA GLY A 426 -27.01 -0.70 16.23
C GLY A 426 -28.34 0.06 16.29
N ARG A 427 -28.35 1.28 16.85
CA ARG A 427 -29.54 2.16 16.91
C ARG A 427 -29.89 2.72 15.52
N SER A 428 -31.14 2.48 15.07
CA SER A 428 -32.13 3.45 14.52
C SER A 428 -33.17 2.73 13.65
N ALA A 429 -34.42 2.61 14.10
CA ALA A 429 -35.56 2.22 13.27
C ALA A 429 -36.77 3.12 13.59
N HIS A 430 -37.40 3.70 12.57
CA HIS A 430 -38.68 4.41 12.66
C HIS A 430 -39.76 3.55 11.98
N LEU A 431 -40.89 3.33 12.66
CA LEU A 431 -42.04 2.59 12.11
C LEU A 431 -42.92 3.49 11.22
N SER A 432 -43.34 2.98 10.07
CA SER A 432 -44.49 3.50 9.33
C SER A 432 -45.45 2.36 8.97
N ALA A 433 -46.75 2.63 8.95
CA ALA A 433 -47.80 1.62 8.85
C ALA A 433 -48.36 1.51 7.41
N GLU A 434 -48.36 0.31 6.84
CA GLU A 434 -49.15 -0.02 5.64
C GLU A 434 -49.95 -1.32 5.86
N GLY A 435 -51.26 -1.19 6.05
CA GLY A 435 -52.19 -2.32 6.12
C GLY A 435 -52.05 -3.21 7.36
N SER A 436 -52.64 -4.41 7.31
CA SER A 436 -52.69 -5.38 8.41
C SER A 436 -51.34 -6.06 8.73
N HIS A 437 -50.24 -5.58 8.16
CA HIS A 437 -48.88 -6.06 8.39
C HIS A 437 -47.99 -4.90 8.85
N TRP A 438 -47.22 -5.11 9.90
CA TRP A 438 -46.16 -4.18 10.34
C TRP A 438 -44.82 -4.76 9.88
N VAL A 439 -44.06 -4.01 9.09
CA VAL A 439 -42.69 -4.36 8.68
C VAL A 439 -41.71 -3.61 9.57
N LEU A 440 -40.81 -4.36 10.23
CA LEU A 440 -39.69 -3.83 10.99
C LEU A 440 -38.48 -3.72 10.04
N GLU A 441 -38.23 -2.55 9.46
CA GLU A 441 -36.97 -2.33 8.72
C GLU A 441 -35.81 -2.18 9.72
N ALA A 442 -35.13 -3.29 10.02
CA ALA A 442 -33.80 -3.24 10.58
C ALA A 442 -32.83 -2.73 9.51
N ARG A 443 -32.57 -1.42 9.46
CA ARG A 443 -31.33 -0.93 8.84
C ARG A 443 -30.16 -1.35 9.72
N GLN A 444 -29.71 -2.60 9.57
CA GLN A 444 -28.27 -2.82 9.63
C GLN A 444 -27.67 -1.81 8.64
N SER A 445 -26.56 -1.18 9.01
CA SER A 445 -25.63 -0.70 8.00
C SER A 445 -25.04 -1.92 7.29
N THR A 446 -25.89 -2.69 6.59
CA THR A 446 -25.50 -3.25 5.33
C THR A 446 -24.96 -2.05 4.57
N ARG A 447 -23.67 -2.12 4.23
CA ARG A 447 -23.27 -1.70 2.90
C ARG A 447 -24.44 -2.05 2.01
N ALA A 448 -25.15 -1.04 1.51
CA ALA A 448 -25.88 -1.20 0.30
C ALA A 448 -24.81 -1.53 -0.76
N HIS A 449 -24.40 -2.80 -0.82
CA HIS A 449 -24.64 -3.51 -2.06
C HIS A 449 -26.13 -3.34 -2.29
N HIS A 450 -26.49 -2.23 -2.96
CA HIS A 450 -27.45 -2.39 -4.01
C HIS A 450 -26.86 -3.51 -4.86
N THR A 451 -27.30 -4.75 -4.58
CA THR A 451 -27.63 -5.66 -5.66
C THR A 451 -28.68 -4.91 -6.46
N PHE A 452 -28.22 -3.96 -7.27
CA PHE A 452 -28.80 -3.84 -8.57
C PHE A 452 -28.63 -5.24 -9.14
N THR A 453 -29.74 -5.96 -9.19
CA THR A 453 -29.93 -6.97 -10.22
C THR A 453 -29.96 -6.23 -11.56
N THR A 454 -28.85 -5.56 -11.92
CA THR A 454 -28.50 -5.50 -13.32
C THR A 454 -27.95 -6.88 -13.56
N LEU A 455 -28.73 -7.67 -14.28
CA LEU A 455 -28.24 -8.83 -14.96
C LEU A 455 -26.91 -8.47 -15.63
N THR A 456 -25.77 -8.78 -15.02
CA THR A 456 -24.53 -9.05 -15.76
C THR A 456 -24.67 -10.42 -16.41
N LYS A 457 -25.76 -10.58 -17.16
CA LYS A 457 -25.67 -11.32 -18.39
C LYS A 457 -24.75 -10.43 -19.23
N LYS A 458 -23.65 -10.99 -19.74
CA LYS A 458 -22.91 -10.42 -20.86
C LYS A 458 -23.95 -9.82 -21.80
N ALA A 459 -23.83 -8.56 -22.19
CA ALA A 459 -24.73 -8.06 -23.22
C ALA A 459 -24.46 -8.97 -24.43
N ASP A 460 -25.41 -9.87 -24.73
CA ASP A 460 -25.42 -10.61 -26.00
C ASP A 460 -25.50 -9.60 -27.18
N ASN A 461 -25.68 -8.31 -26.88
CA ASN A 461 -25.76 -7.15 -27.73
C ASN A 461 -24.54 -6.21 -27.52
N ALA A 462 -23.32 -6.66 -27.87
CA ALA A 462 -22.16 -5.78 -28.02
C ALA A 462 -21.90 -5.54 -29.52
N VAL A 463 -21.47 -4.34 -29.88
CA VAL A 463 -21.02 -4.05 -31.24
C VAL A 463 -19.52 -3.81 -31.23
N ASP A 464 -18.77 -4.75 -31.80
CA ASP A 464 -17.32 -4.65 -31.99
C ASP A 464 -17.01 -3.92 -33.30
N SER A 465 -17.32 -2.63 -33.34
CA SER A 465 -16.95 -1.75 -34.46
C SER A 465 -16.10 -0.58 -33.99
N PRO A 466 -14.99 -0.26 -34.69
CA PRO A 466 -14.22 0.94 -34.39
C PRO A 466 -15.09 2.19 -34.66
N PRO A 467 -14.92 3.26 -33.88
CA PRO A 467 -15.63 4.51 -34.16
C PRO A 467 -15.30 5.05 -35.54
N VAL A 468 -16.29 5.65 -36.22
CA VAL A 468 -16.00 6.55 -37.35
C VAL A 468 -15.22 7.74 -36.81
N ASN A 469 -14.27 8.24 -37.60
CA ASN A 469 -13.30 9.25 -37.15
C ASN A 469 -12.41 8.72 -36.01
N GLY A 470 -12.08 7.42 -36.02
CA GLY A 470 -10.91 6.86 -35.34
C GLY A 470 -10.96 6.81 -33.80
N ARG A 471 -9.78 6.70 -33.21
CA ARG A 471 -9.58 6.63 -31.75
C ARG A 471 -9.63 8.04 -31.13
N PRO A 472 -9.85 8.16 -29.81
CA PRO A 472 -9.73 9.45 -29.13
C PRO A 472 -8.39 10.12 -29.43
N ALA A 473 -8.34 11.46 -29.45
CA ALA A 473 -7.12 12.20 -29.71
C ALA A 473 -5.98 11.79 -28.74
N ASN A 474 -6.30 11.58 -27.46
CA ASN A 474 -5.35 11.16 -26.43
C ASN A 474 -4.87 9.71 -26.55
N ASP A 475 -5.59 8.86 -27.29
CA ASP A 475 -5.28 7.43 -27.49
C ASP A 475 -4.69 7.15 -28.88
N THR A 476 -4.51 8.19 -29.69
CA THR A 476 -3.94 8.13 -31.04
C THR A 476 -2.45 8.45 -30.97
N ALA A 477 -1.63 7.66 -31.65
CA ALA A 477 -0.20 7.97 -31.75
C ALA A 477 -0.03 9.22 -32.63
N THR A 478 0.50 10.30 -32.04
CA THR A 478 0.74 11.57 -32.73
C THR A 478 2.22 11.99 -32.63
N THR A 479 2.62 12.94 -33.47
CA THR A 479 3.94 13.59 -33.39
C THR A 479 3.84 15.06 -33.82
N ALA A 480 4.84 15.86 -33.42
CA ALA A 480 4.87 17.32 -33.59
C ALA A 480 3.67 18.04 -32.91
N ASP A 481 3.10 19.09 -33.53
CA ASP A 481 1.82 19.73 -33.13
C ASP A 481 0.72 18.95 -33.87
N PRO A 482 -0.22 18.32 -33.15
CA PRO A 482 -0.34 16.86 -33.14
C PRO A 482 -0.91 16.26 -34.44
N VAL A 483 -0.01 15.80 -35.32
CA VAL A 483 -0.36 15.03 -36.52
C VAL A 483 -0.49 13.54 -36.15
N SER A 484 -1.64 12.95 -36.47
CA SER A 484 -1.94 11.52 -36.33
C SER A 484 -1.05 10.66 -37.22
N MET A 485 -0.33 9.70 -36.62
CA MET A 485 0.49 8.73 -37.36
C MET A 485 -0.31 7.59 -38.00
N VAL A 486 -1.63 7.59 -37.83
CA VAL A 486 -2.54 6.63 -38.47
C VAL A 486 -2.86 7.05 -39.90
N ASN A 487 -3.26 8.31 -40.09
CA ASN A 487 -3.85 8.82 -41.32
C ASN A 487 -3.39 10.23 -41.71
N GLY A 488 -2.57 10.88 -40.89
CA GLY A 488 -2.02 12.21 -41.15
C GLY A 488 -2.94 13.37 -40.86
N GLU A 489 -4.08 13.17 -40.17
CA GLU A 489 -4.93 14.29 -39.74
C GLU A 489 -4.33 15.06 -38.56
N GLU A 490 -4.68 16.34 -38.41
CA GLU A 490 -4.38 17.13 -37.22
C GLU A 490 -5.40 16.82 -36.12
N LEU A 491 -4.93 16.65 -34.87
CA LEU A 491 -5.74 16.37 -33.68
C LEU A 491 -5.46 17.38 -32.56
N LEU A 492 -5.80 18.66 -32.79
CA LEU A 492 -5.41 19.76 -31.91
C LEU A 492 -6.47 20.02 -30.81
N LEU A 493 -6.25 19.45 -29.63
CA LEU A 493 -7.07 19.64 -28.42
C LEU A 493 -6.54 20.80 -27.57
N LEU A 494 -7.40 21.76 -27.22
CA LEU A 494 -7.05 22.94 -26.43
C LEU A 494 -8.13 23.22 -25.37
N ASP A 495 -7.71 23.43 -24.12
CA ASP A 495 -8.58 23.85 -23.03
C ASP A 495 -8.75 25.37 -23.03
N ASP A 496 -9.97 25.86 -23.22
CA ASP A 496 -10.25 27.30 -23.25
C ASP A 496 -10.77 27.79 -21.88
N VAL A 497 -11.67 27.04 -21.23
CA VAL A 497 -12.30 27.47 -19.96
C VAL A 497 -12.42 26.32 -18.96
N ALA A 498 -11.83 26.49 -17.77
CA ALA A 498 -12.03 25.58 -16.64
C ALA A 498 -13.16 26.07 -15.73
N LEU A 499 -14.22 25.27 -15.58
CA LEU A 499 -15.27 25.47 -14.60
C LEU A 499 -14.90 24.74 -13.31
N SER A 500 -14.52 25.51 -12.29
CA SER A 500 -14.22 24.99 -10.95
C SER A 500 -15.50 24.84 -10.12
N GLY A 501 -15.47 23.94 -9.13
CA GLY A 501 -16.55 23.73 -8.18
C GLY A 501 -16.84 22.25 -7.95
N LEU A 502 -18.09 21.94 -7.60
CA LEU A 502 -18.51 20.59 -7.21
C LEU A 502 -18.39 19.55 -8.33
N LEU A 503 -18.73 19.93 -9.57
CA LEU A 503 -18.48 19.14 -10.78
C LEU A 503 -17.50 19.92 -11.65
N PRO A 504 -16.18 19.66 -11.52
CA PRO A 504 -15.19 20.26 -12.41
C PRO A 504 -15.48 19.90 -13.87
N PHE A 505 -15.46 20.89 -14.75
CA PHE A 505 -15.71 20.70 -16.18
C PHE A 505 -14.78 21.59 -17.02
N SER A 506 -14.14 21.02 -18.05
CA SER A 506 -13.34 21.79 -19.00
C SER A 506 -14.14 22.01 -20.28
N PHE A 507 -14.35 23.27 -20.65
CA PHE A 507 -14.78 23.62 -22.00
C PHE A 507 -13.55 23.75 -22.87
N SER A 508 -13.34 22.72 -23.66
CA SER A 508 -12.21 22.53 -24.55
C SER A 508 -12.72 22.56 -25.99
N ARG A 509 -11.82 22.93 -26.90
CA ARG A 509 -12.04 22.84 -28.34
C ARG A 509 -11.08 21.84 -28.94
N LEU A 510 -11.55 21.07 -29.92
CA LEU A 510 -10.74 20.12 -30.67
C LEU A 510 -10.86 20.43 -32.15
N TYR A 511 -9.73 20.59 -32.84
CA TYR A 511 -9.69 20.57 -34.29
C TYR A 511 -9.37 19.16 -34.79
N ARG A 512 -10.14 18.68 -35.77
CA ARG A 512 -9.94 17.38 -36.41
C ARG A 512 -10.06 17.54 -37.93
N THR A 513 -9.00 17.21 -38.68
CA THR A 513 -9.04 17.34 -40.15
C THR A 513 -10.16 16.49 -40.77
N ALA A 514 -10.46 15.31 -40.20
CA ALA A 514 -11.58 14.49 -40.71
C ALA A 514 -12.97 15.14 -40.51
N CYS A 515 -13.10 16.12 -39.62
CA CYS A 515 -14.35 16.79 -39.27
C CYS A 515 -14.50 18.18 -39.92
N VAL A 516 -13.68 18.53 -40.92
CA VAL A 516 -13.74 19.86 -41.59
C VAL A 516 -15.06 20.14 -42.31
N GLY A 517 -15.90 19.12 -42.53
CA GLY A 517 -17.25 19.29 -43.07
C GLY A 517 -18.28 19.73 -42.03
N ASP A 518 -17.95 19.67 -40.74
CA ASP A 518 -18.87 19.89 -39.64
C ASP A 518 -18.57 21.21 -38.94
N ASN A 519 -19.60 22.05 -38.76
CA ASN A 519 -19.54 23.25 -37.92
C ASN A 519 -20.45 23.04 -36.71
N CYS A 520 -19.84 22.75 -35.57
CA CYS A 520 -20.54 22.45 -34.32
C CYS A 520 -20.59 23.65 -33.36
N GLY A 521 -20.44 24.88 -33.86
CA GLY A 521 -20.50 26.11 -33.07
C GLY A 521 -19.17 26.81 -32.86
N LEU A 522 -18.04 26.15 -33.09
CA LEU A 522 -16.70 26.76 -33.09
C LEU A 522 -16.08 26.85 -34.49
N GLY A 523 -16.91 26.80 -35.54
CA GLY A 523 -16.46 26.87 -36.93
C GLY A 523 -16.14 25.48 -37.50
N TYR A 524 -15.94 25.42 -38.80
CA TYR A 524 -15.69 24.17 -39.52
C TYR A 524 -14.41 23.46 -39.04
N GLY A 525 -14.49 22.16 -38.77
CA GLY A 525 -13.39 21.34 -38.26
C GLY A 525 -13.17 21.40 -36.75
N TRP A 526 -13.82 22.34 -36.05
CA TRP A 526 -13.72 22.50 -34.60
C TRP A 526 -14.97 21.97 -33.89
N SER A 527 -14.75 21.10 -32.89
CA SER A 527 -15.75 20.66 -31.94
C SER A 527 -15.46 21.20 -30.53
N HIS A 528 -16.37 20.99 -29.58
CA HIS A 528 -16.20 21.42 -28.19
C HIS A 528 -16.79 20.43 -27.18
N SER A 529 -16.40 20.51 -25.90
CA SER A 529 -16.78 19.56 -24.83
C SER A 529 -18.28 19.33 -24.57
N LEU A 530 -19.17 20.12 -25.17
CA LEU A 530 -20.63 19.97 -25.06
C LEU A 530 -21.27 19.45 -26.35
N ASN A 531 -20.47 19.20 -27.38
CA ASN A 531 -20.91 18.74 -28.69
C ASN A 531 -21.19 17.22 -28.69
N HIS A 532 -22.14 16.81 -27.85
CA HIS A 532 -22.63 15.43 -27.85
C HIS A 532 -24.06 15.37 -28.38
N HIS A 533 -24.33 14.40 -29.24
CA HIS A 533 -25.71 14.06 -29.63
C HIS A 533 -25.85 12.58 -29.96
N LEU A 534 -27.07 12.09 -29.86
CA LEU A 534 -27.44 10.72 -30.23
C LEU A 534 -28.41 10.76 -31.41
N THR A 535 -28.21 9.85 -32.35
CA THR A 535 -29.17 9.57 -33.42
C THR A 535 -29.52 8.08 -33.40
N PHE A 536 -30.74 7.74 -33.79
CA PHE A 536 -31.25 6.38 -33.74
C PHE A 536 -31.75 5.96 -35.12
N ASP A 537 -31.55 4.70 -35.46
CA ASP A 537 -32.32 4.01 -36.49
C ASP A 537 -33.19 2.91 -35.85
N ASN A 538 -33.55 1.87 -36.61
CA ASN A 538 -34.36 0.77 -36.11
C ASN A 538 -33.58 -0.24 -35.24
N GLU A 539 -32.25 -0.26 -35.33
CA GLU A 539 -31.38 -1.28 -34.70
C GLU A 539 -30.32 -0.67 -33.76
N PHE A 540 -29.78 0.50 -34.11
CA PHE A 540 -28.62 1.10 -33.44
C PHE A 540 -28.86 2.54 -32.98
N ALA A 541 -28.15 2.88 -31.92
CA ALA A 541 -27.90 4.23 -31.46
C ALA A 541 -26.47 4.65 -31.89
N TYR A 542 -26.36 5.82 -32.49
CA TYR A 542 -25.08 6.40 -32.91
C TYR A 542 -24.77 7.60 -32.02
N TRP A 543 -23.78 7.43 -31.14
CA TRP A 543 -23.30 8.50 -30.28
C TRP A 543 -22.22 9.29 -30.99
N ASN A 544 -22.54 10.55 -31.30
CA ASN A 544 -21.55 11.52 -31.73
C ASN A 544 -21.01 12.19 -30.47
N ASP A 545 -19.73 11.98 -30.19
CA ASP A 545 -19.08 12.55 -29.02
C ASP A 545 -18.47 13.93 -29.32
N HIS A 546 -17.98 14.59 -28.26
CA HIS A 546 -17.35 15.91 -28.38
C HIS A 546 -16.11 15.95 -29.29
N GLU A 547 -15.52 14.81 -29.67
CA GLU A 547 -14.39 14.75 -30.59
C GLU A 547 -14.82 14.58 -32.06
N GLY A 548 -16.13 14.50 -32.32
CA GLY A 548 -16.68 14.23 -33.65
C GLY A 548 -16.57 12.76 -34.05
N ARG A 549 -16.37 11.84 -33.08
CA ARG A 549 -16.38 10.40 -33.32
C ARG A 549 -17.80 9.88 -33.31
N VAL A 550 -18.11 8.97 -34.24
CA VAL A 550 -19.41 8.30 -34.27
C VAL A 550 -19.24 6.89 -33.72
N VAL A 551 -19.77 6.66 -32.53
CA VAL A 551 -19.74 5.38 -31.84
C VAL A 551 -21.08 4.68 -32.05
N THR A 552 -21.04 3.53 -32.74
CA THR A 552 -22.22 2.67 -32.91
C THR A 552 -22.41 1.81 -31.67
N LEU A 553 -23.61 1.87 -31.11
CA LEU A 553 -24.08 1.11 -29.96
C LEU A 553 -25.44 0.51 -30.30
N PRO A 554 -25.79 -0.69 -29.80
CA PRO A 554 -27.18 -1.16 -29.90
C PRO A 554 -28.14 -0.19 -29.19
N ILE A 555 -29.44 -0.27 -29.49
CA ILE A 555 -30.43 0.50 -28.71
C ILE A 555 -30.69 -0.24 -27.39
N PRO A 556 -30.46 0.38 -26.21
CA PRO A 556 -30.81 -0.24 -24.94
C PRO A 556 -32.34 -0.33 -24.79
N GLU A 557 -32.82 -1.46 -24.27
CA GLU A 557 -34.23 -1.74 -24.01
C GLU A 557 -34.49 -1.81 -22.51
N GLU A 558 -35.73 -1.69 -22.04
CA GLU A 558 -36.05 -1.83 -20.60
C GLU A 558 -35.57 -3.17 -20.01
N ALA A 559 -35.59 -4.24 -20.82
CA ALA A 559 -35.10 -5.57 -20.43
C ALA A 559 -33.56 -5.69 -20.42
N ALA A 560 -32.85 -4.79 -21.12
CA ALA A 560 -31.40 -4.73 -21.22
C ALA A 560 -30.96 -3.26 -21.26
N PRO A 561 -31.03 -2.55 -20.12
CA PRO A 561 -30.90 -1.10 -20.10
C PRO A 561 -29.45 -0.62 -20.30
N HIS A 562 -28.48 -1.52 -20.48
CA HIS A 562 -27.06 -1.21 -20.62
C HIS A 562 -26.48 -1.92 -21.85
N VAL A 563 -25.80 -1.18 -22.72
CA VAL A 563 -25.10 -1.68 -23.91
C VAL A 563 -23.71 -1.05 -24.03
N GLU A 564 -22.79 -1.74 -24.69
CA GLU A 564 -21.38 -1.33 -24.78
C GLU A 564 -20.78 -1.50 -26.18
N ASN A 565 -19.74 -0.73 -26.45
CA ASN A 565 -18.83 -0.90 -27.58
C ASN A 565 -17.40 -0.97 -27.02
N PRO A 566 -16.84 -2.19 -26.85
CA PRO A 566 -15.54 -2.39 -26.23
C PRO A 566 -14.38 -1.74 -26.99
N LEU A 567 -14.42 -1.74 -28.34
CA LEU A 567 -13.40 -1.11 -29.18
C LEU A 567 -13.38 0.42 -29.06
N ALA A 568 -14.55 1.03 -28.87
CA ALA A 568 -14.69 2.46 -28.62
C ALA A 568 -14.45 2.84 -27.15
N GLY A 569 -14.50 1.87 -26.23
CA GLY A 569 -14.47 2.13 -24.79
C GLY A 569 -15.68 2.92 -24.30
N SER A 570 -16.86 2.66 -24.86
CA SER A 570 -18.06 3.47 -24.63
C SER A 570 -19.25 2.63 -24.18
N VAL A 571 -20.12 3.25 -23.39
CA VAL A 571 -21.35 2.65 -22.84
C VAL A 571 -22.54 3.56 -23.08
N LEU A 572 -23.72 2.97 -23.32
CA LEU A 572 -25.00 3.66 -23.32
C LEU A 572 -25.98 2.95 -22.39
N TYR A 573 -26.66 3.73 -21.55
CA TYR A 573 -27.60 3.24 -20.55
C TYR A 573 -28.96 3.94 -20.68
N LEU A 574 -30.07 3.20 -20.55
CA LEU A 574 -31.43 3.74 -20.49
C LEU A 574 -31.91 3.83 -19.02
N THR A 575 -32.25 5.03 -18.56
CA THR A 575 -32.78 5.26 -17.21
C THR A 575 -34.25 4.87 -17.12
N GLN A 576 -34.75 4.66 -15.89
CA GLN A 576 -36.19 4.46 -15.62
C GLN A 576 -37.07 5.64 -16.04
N GLU A 577 -36.48 6.84 -16.16
CA GLU A 577 -37.17 8.05 -16.61
C GLU A 577 -37.23 8.15 -18.14
N GLY A 578 -36.67 7.17 -18.86
CA GLY A 578 -36.59 7.15 -20.33
C GLY A 578 -35.46 8.02 -20.90
N HIS A 579 -34.50 8.44 -20.07
CA HIS A 579 -33.32 9.19 -20.53
C HIS A 579 -32.18 8.25 -20.93
N TYR A 580 -31.37 8.66 -21.90
CA TYR A 580 -30.18 7.92 -22.31
C TYR A 580 -28.94 8.51 -21.63
N VAL A 581 -28.04 7.69 -21.11
CA VAL A 581 -26.80 8.12 -20.45
C VAL A 581 -25.61 7.50 -21.18
N ALA A 582 -24.77 8.33 -21.80
CA ALA A 582 -23.54 7.88 -22.42
C ALA A 582 -22.34 8.12 -21.51
N GLY A 583 -21.38 7.21 -21.55
CA GLY A 583 -20.12 7.30 -20.83
C GLY A 583 -18.96 6.73 -21.64
N SER A 584 -17.75 7.19 -21.34
CA SER A 584 -16.51 6.67 -21.91
C SER A 584 -15.62 6.13 -20.80
N ALA A 585 -14.91 5.05 -21.09
CA ALA A 585 -13.97 4.43 -20.17
C ALA A 585 -12.93 5.46 -19.67
N GLY A 586 -12.71 5.49 -18.37
CA GLY A 586 -11.76 6.41 -17.73
C GLY A 586 -12.28 7.84 -17.49
N SER A 587 -13.43 8.22 -18.07
CA SER A 587 -14.06 9.52 -17.77
C SER A 587 -14.95 9.42 -16.51
N PRO A 588 -14.85 10.38 -15.57
CA PRO A 588 -15.80 10.47 -14.45
C PRO A 588 -17.14 11.09 -14.86
N LEU A 589 -17.22 11.70 -16.05
CA LEU A 589 -18.41 12.39 -16.55
C LEU A 589 -19.35 11.44 -17.27
N GLN A 590 -20.64 11.63 -17.00
CA GLN A 590 -21.76 10.97 -17.66
C GLN A 590 -22.61 12.02 -18.38
N TYR A 591 -22.95 11.73 -19.63
CA TYR A 591 -23.68 12.62 -20.51
C TYR A 591 -25.13 12.14 -20.63
N VAL A 592 -26.10 12.95 -20.21
CA VAL A 592 -27.52 12.55 -20.17
C VAL A 592 -28.31 13.22 -21.28
N PHE A 593 -29.01 12.41 -22.06
CA PHE A 593 -29.74 12.79 -23.27
C PHE A 593 -31.23 12.54 -23.13
N ILE A 594 -32.02 13.47 -23.66
CA ILE A 594 -33.48 13.36 -23.77
C ILE A 594 -33.81 13.12 -25.25
N ARG A 595 -34.54 12.04 -25.53
CA ARG A 595 -34.91 11.60 -26.87
C ARG A 595 -36.15 12.33 -27.37
N ASP A 596 -36.10 12.76 -28.62
CA ASP A 596 -37.19 13.34 -29.42
C ASP A 596 -37.11 12.77 -30.84
N GLY A 597 -38.02 11.83 -31.14
CA GLY A 597 -38.00 11.05 -32.38
C GLY A 597 -36.73 10.24 -32.57
N ASP A 598 -36.07 10.42 -33.71
CA ASP A 598 -34.85 9.71 -34.11
C ASP A 598 -33.57 10.39 -33.61
N THR A 599 -33.70 11.39 -32.73
CA THR A 599 -32.56 12.12 -32.15
C THR A 599 -32.68 12.22 -30.64
N ALA A 600 -31.57 12.30 -29.91
CA ALA A 600 -31.57 12.72 -28.51
C ALA A 600 -30.50 13.79 -28.26
N ARG A 601 -30.86 14.79 -27.47
CA ARG A 601 -30.03 15.97 -27.21
C ARG A 601 -29.48 15.91 -25.78
N LEU A 602 -28.23 16.34 -25.62
CA LEU A 602 -27.60 16.50 -24.32
C LEU A 602 -28.38 17.52 -23.47
N ALA A 603 -28.87 17.07 -22.33
CA ALA A 603 -29.66 17.84 -21.37
C ALA A 603 -28.85 18.23 -20.13
N TYR A 604 -28.03 17.31 -19.60
CA TYR A 604 -27.12 17.60 -18.50
C TYR A 604 -25.90 16.68 -18.48
N VAL A 605 -24.84 17.17 -17.85
CA VAL A 605 -23.61 16.42 -17.54
C VAL A 605 -23.61 16.15 -16.04
N GLN A 606 -23.25 14.94 -15.63
CA GLN A 606 -23.19 14.61 -14.21
C GLN A 606 -22.00 13.70 -13.88
N ASP A 607 -21.69 13.57 -12.60
CA ASP A 607 -20.80 12.51 -12.11
C ASP A 607 -21.59 11.35 -11.46
N LYS A 608 -20.84 10.37 -10.96
CA LYS A 608 -21.35 9.22 -10.19
C LYS A 608 -22.08 9.58 -8.89
N TYR A 609 -21.94 10.80 -8.38
CA TYR A 609 -22.68 11.32 -7.21
C TYR A 609 -23.92 12.13 -7.61
N ARG A 610 -24.22 12.21 -8.91
CA ARG A 610 -25.28 13.06 -9.48
C ARG A 610 -25.08 14.53 -9.16
N ASN A 611 -23.84 14.98 -8.99
CA ASN A 611 -23.53 16.39 -9.13
C ASN A 611 -23.77 16.75 -10.58
N THR A 612 -24.65 17.71 -10.86
CA THR A 612 -25.19 17.93 -12.21
C THR A 612 -24.96 19.35 -12.70
N LEU A 613 -24.47 19.46 -13.94
CA LEU A 613 -24.46 20.67 -14.75
C LEU A 613 -25.56 20.58 -15.83
N VAL A 614 -26.54 21.47 -15.75
CA VAL A 614 -27.71 21.52 -16.64
C VAL A 614 -27.45 22.44 -17.82
N LEU A 615 -27.76 21.97 -19.02
CA LEU A 615 -27.68 22.76 -20.24
C LEU A 615 -29.02 23.49 -20.46
N HIS A 616 -28.97 24.81 -20.57
CA HIS A 616 -30.11 25.62 -21.00
C HIS A 616 -29.92 26.03 -22.45
N ARG A 617 -30.99 25.90 -23.25
CA ARG A 617 -30.98 26.18 -24.67
C ARG A 617 -31.90 27.34 -25.05
N SER A 618 -31.55 28.05 -26.12
CA SER A 618 -32.44 29.03 -26.76
C SER A 618 -33.63 28.34 -27.46
N THR A 619 -34.59 29.12 -27.94
CA THR A 619 -35.69 28.63 -28.80
C THR A 619 -35.20 28.00 -30.11
N GLU A 620 -34.00 28.37 -30.56
CA GLU A 620 -33.34 27.81 -31.75
C GLU A 620 -32.52 26.55 -31.41
N GLY A 621 -32.48 26.14 -30.14
CA GLY A 621 -31.81 24.91 -29.69
C GLY A 621 -30.32 25.07 -29.33
N GLN A 622 -29.77 26.27 -29.38
CA GLN A 622 -28.37 26.56 -29.04
C GLN A 622 -28.16 26.55 -27.54
N VAL A 623 -27.05 25.97 -27.05
CA VAL A 623 -26.72 25.98 -25.61
C VAL A 623 -26.30 27.40 -25.22
N ILE A 624 -27.10 28.07 -24.39
CA ILE A 624 -26.84 29.44 -23.93
C ILE A 624 -26.26 29.47 -22.52
N ARG A 625 -26.48 28.43 -21.70
CA ARG A 625 -25.89 28.32 -20.34
C ARG A 625 -25.60 26.87 -19.98
N LEU A 626 -24.53 26.65 -19.23
CA LEU A 626 -24.24 25.42 -18.49
C LEU A 626 -24.16 25.79 -17.01
N VAL A 627 -25.14 25.37 -16.22
CA VAL A 627 -25.31 25.83 -14.83
C VAL A 627 -25.36 24.66 -13.85
N PRO A 628 -24.80 24.79 -12.64
CA PRO A 628 -25.04 23.82 -11.57
C PRO A 628 -26.53 23.69 -11.27
N ALA A 629 -27.03 22.45 -11.15
CA ALA A 629 -28.44 22.18 -10.81
C ALA A 629 -28.86 22.83 -9.47
N THR A 630 -27.90 23.04 -8.57
CA THR A 630 -28.07 23.71 -7.27
C THR A 630 -28.19 25.23 -7.38
N GLN A 631 -27.90 25.81 -8.55
CA GLN A 631 -27.73 27.25 -8.75
C GLN A 631 -26.69 27.91 -7.82
N GLN A 632 -25.69 27.14 -7.37
CA GLN A 632 -24.60 27.58 -6.52
C GLN A 632 -23.25 27.34 -7.21
N GLY A 633 -22.30 28.26 -7.04
CA GLY A 633 -20.99 28.20 -7.69
C GLY A 633 -20.93 28.94 -9.03
N LEU A 634 -20.12 28.42 -9.94
CA LEU A 634 -19.86 29.01 -11.25
C LEU A 634 -20.73 28.36 -12.34
N ALA A 635 -21.06 29.16 -13.37
CA ALA A 635 -21.68 28.69 -14.60
C ALA A 635 -20.90 29.17 -15.82
N LEU A 636 -21.12 28.50 -16.97
CA LEU A 636 -20.71 28.99 -18.27
C LEU A 636 -21.90 29.63 -18.98
N LEU A 637 -21.72 30.84 -19.52
CA LEU A 637 -22.68 31.49 -20.40
C LEU A 637 -22.09 31.57 -21.80
N PHE A 638 -22.90 31.27 -22.81
CA PHE A 638 -22.47 31.24 -24.21
C PHE A 638 -23.19 32.33 -24.99
N THR A 639 -22.42 33.20 -25.63
CA THR A 639 -22.96 34.20 -26.56
C THR A 639 -22.82 33.69 -27.98
N TRP A 640 -23.95 33.58 -28.68
CA TRP A 640 -24.00 33.13 -30.07
C TRP A 640 -24.22 34.29 -31.02
N LYS A 641 -23.66 34.16 -32.22
CA LYS A 641 -24.04 34.95 -33.39
C LYS A 641 -24.27 33.98 -34.53
N GLU A 642 -25.49 33.98 -35.07
CA GLU A 642 -25.92 32.96 -36.04
C GLU A 642 -25.61 31.57 -35.47
N ARG A 643 -24.81 30.74 -36.17
CA ARG A 643 -24.46 29.38 -35.72
C ARG A 643 -23.12 29.25 -34.98
N CYS A 644 -22.44 30.35 -34.63
CA CYS A 644 -21.12 30.31 -34.00
C CYS A 644 -21.09 30.98 -32.62
N ILE A 645 -20.47 30.33 -31.64
CA ILE A 645 -20.17 30.86 -30.32
C ILE A 645 -19.12 31.97 -30.47
N GLN A 646 -19.46 33.19 -30.06
CA GLN A 646 -18.56 34.34 -30.08
C GLN A 646 -17.78 34.49 -28.78
N GLN A 647 -18.33 34.00 -27.67
CA GLN A 647 -17.78 34.24 -26.34
C GLN A 647 -18.30 33.21 -25.34
N VAL A 648 -17.43 32.82 -24.41
CA VAL A 648 -17.78 32.03 -23.22
C VAL A 648 -17.43 32.85 -21.98
N ASP A 649 -18.42 33.07 -21.12
CA ASP A 649 -18.27 33.77 -19.85
C ASP A 649 -18.34 32.81 -18.66
N LEU A 650 -17.51 33.05 -17.66
CA LEU A 650 -17.74 32.52 -16.32
C LEU A 650 -18.70 33.47 -15.60
N ALA A 651 -19.75 32.93 -15.02
CA ALA A 651 -20.80 33.71 -14.36
C ALA A 651 -21.12 33.18 -12.96
N ARG A 652 -21.68 34.06 -12.13
CA ARG A 652 -22.24 33.72 -10.81
C ARG A 652 -23.70 34.10 -10.74
N TYR A 653 -24.45 33.34 -9.94
CA TYR A 653 -25.85 33.61 -9.71
C TYR A 653 -26.04 34.77 -8.73
N ASP A 654 -26.69 35.83 -9.18
CA ASP A 654 -27.09 36.96 -8.35
C ASP A 654 -28.53 36.75 -7.87
N THR A 655 -28.67 36.42 -6.58
CA THR A 655 -29.97 36.18 -5.95
C THR A 655 -30.89 37.40 -5.91
N SER A 656 -30.37 38.62 -6.07
CA SER A 656 -31.16 39.85 -5.99
C SER A 656 -31.98 40.11 -7.25
N CYS A 657 -31.44 39.76 -8.42
CA CYS A 657 -32.14 39.85 -9.71
C CYS A 657 -32.55 38.48 -10.27
N GLY A 658 -32.07 37.38 -9.68
CA GLY A 658 -32.34 36.02 -10.12
C GLY A 658 -31.64 35.64 -11.42
N GLU A 659 -30.53 36.31 -11.76
CA GLU A 659 -29.81 36.11 -13.02
C GLU A 659 -28.36 35.67 -12.82
N TRP A 660 -27.80 34.99 -13.84
CA TRP A 660 -26.38 34.69 -13.89
C TRP A 660 -25.64 35.87 -14.51
N LEU A 661 -24.78 36.52 -13.72
CA LEU A 661 -24.00 37.68 -14.15
C LEU A 661 -22.55 37.28 -14.45
N PRO A 662 -22.00 37.68 -15.62
CA PRO A 662 -20.60 37.44 -15.95
C PRO A 662 -19.64 38.04 -14.90
N VAL A 663 -18.66 37.25 -14.48
CA VAL A 663 -17.56 37.67 -13.59
C VAL A 663 -16.21 37.66 -14.30
N SER A 664 -16.08 36.92 -15.41
CA SER A 664 -14.91 36.89 -16.28
C SER A 664 -15.30 36.41 -17.68
N THR A 665 -14.52 36.79 -18.69
CA THR A 665 -14.65 36.28 -20.07
C THR A 665 -13.37 35.55 -20.48
N PRO A 666 -13.27 34.23 -20.20
CA PRO A 666 -12.04 33.49 -20.44
C PRO A 666 -11.73 33.25 -21.92
N ALA A 667 -12.73 33.27 -22.80
CA ALA A 667 -12.53 33.01 -24.22
C ALA A 667 -13.44 33.87 -25.12
N ARG A 668 -12.84 34.50 -26.12
CA ARG A 668 -13.51 35.22 -27.21
C ARG A 668 -13.07 34.64 -28.56
N TYR A 669 -14.04 34.31 -29.40
CA TYR A 669 -13.83 33.66 -30.70
C TYR A 669 -14.18 34.62 -31.84
N ARG A 670 -13.36 34.64 -32.89
CA ARG A 670 -13.64 35.41 -34.12
C ARG A 670 -13.62 34.51 -35.33
N TYR A 671 -14.49 34.83 -36.29
CA TYR A 671 -14.68 34.04 -37.50
C TYR A 671 -14.59 34.91 -38.75
N ASN A 672 -14.19 34.30 -39.87
CA ASN A 672 -14.30 34.93 -41.18
C ASN A 672 -15.70 34.71 -41.80
N GLN A 673 -15.90 35.17 -43.04
CA GLN A 673 -17.19 35.04 -43.75
C GLN A 673 -17.54 33.58 -44.12
N GLN A 674 -16.55 32.68 -44.12
CA GLN A 674 -16.72 31.24 -44.33
C GLN A 674 -16.92 30.47 -43.01
N GLU A 675 -17.13 31.18 -41.90
CA GLU A 675 -17.31 30.59 -40.57
C GLU A 675 -16.13 29.73 -40.09
N GLN A 676 -14.93 30.05 -40.54
CA GLN A 676 -13.70 29.47 -40.00
C GLN A 676 -13.25 30.25 -38.78
N LEU A 677 -12.85 29.57 -37.71
CA LEU A 677 -12.33 30.19 -36.48
C LEU A 677 -10.95 30.80 -36.74
N VAL A 678 -10.86 32.12 -36.86
CA VAL A 678 -9.61 32.82 -37.23
C VAL A 678 -8.82 33.33 -36.03
N SER A 679 -9.45 33.48 -34.86
CA SER A 679 -8.72 33.80 -33.63
C SER A 679 -9.46 33.45 -32.36
N VAL A 680 -8.70 33.12 -31.31
CA VAL A 680 -9.19 32.96 -29.93
C VAL A 680 -8.36 33.83 -28.99
N GLU A 681 -9.04 34.68 -28.22
CA GLU A 681 -8.43 35.62 -27.27
C GLU A 681 -8.84 35.25 -25.83
N ASN A 682 -7.88 35.19 -24.92
CA ASN A 682 -8.14 34.93 -23.50
C ASN A 682 -8.38 36.23 -22.69
N THR A 683 -8.67 36.10 -21.40
CA THR A 683 -8.94 37.26 -20.50
C THR A 683 -7.81 38.30 -20.48
N ALA A 684 -6.56 37.89 -20.70
CA ALA A 684 -5.39 38.77 -20.71
C ALA A 684 -5.11 39.41 -22.08
N GLY A 685 -5.95 39.16 -23.09
CA GLY A 685 -5.75 39.61 -24.47
C GLY A 685 -4.70 38.80 -25.24
N GLU A 686 -4.21 37.69 -24.68
CA GLU A 686 -3.30 36.77 -25.36
C GLU A 686 -4.11 36.04 -26.45
N THR A 687 -3.72 36.20 -27.71
CA THR A 687 -4.54 35.77 -28.88
C THR A 687 -3.82 34.74 -29.74
N GLU A 688 -4.48 33.61 -30.02
CA GLU A 688 -4.07 32.68 -31.08
C GLU A 688 -4.77 33.01 -32.40
N HIS A 689 -4.10 32.79 -33.54
CA HIS A 689 -4.64 33.00 -34.87
C HIS A 689 -4.56 31.75 -35.74
N TYR A 690 -5.53 31.58 -36.64
CA TYR A 690 -5.60 30.44 -37.55
C TYR A 690 -5.90 30.87 -38.98
N LEU A 691 -5.32 30.15 -39.96
CA LEU A 691 -5.66 30.27 -41.38
C LEU A 691 -5.97 28.89 -41.94
N TYR A 692 -6.86 28.87 -42.94
CA TYR A 692 -7.37 27.66 -43.57
C TYR A 692 -7.38 27.82 -45.08
N ASP A 693 -7.52 26.71 -45.78
CA ASP A 693 -7.89 26.69 -47.20
C ASP A 693 -9.40 26.93 -47.41
N ALA A 694 -9.86 26.82 -48.65
CA ALA A 694 -11.26 26.99 -49.01
C ALA A 694 -12.16 25.83 -48.56
N GLN A 695 -11.58 24.71 -48.14
CA GLN A 695 -12.25 23.49 -47.68
C GLN A 695 -12.11 23.31 -46.15
N HIS A 696 -11.71 24.37 -45.44
CA HIS A 696 -11.60 24.43 -43.98
C HIS A 696 -10.47 23.58 -43.36
N VAL A 697 -9.49 23.15 -44.17
CA VAL A 697 -8.28 22.49 -43.68
C VAL A 697 -7.32 23.55 -43.13
N ILE A 698 -6.83 23.37 -41.89
CA ILE A 698 -5.93 24.32 -41.23
C ILE A 698 -4.57 24.35 -41.95
N CYS A 699 -4.12 25.54 -42.35
CA CYS A 699 -2.83 25.72 -43.04
C CYS A 699 -1.81 26.45 -42.16
N ARG A 700 -2.28 27.21 -41.16
CA ARG A 700 -1.42 27.98 -40.26
C ARG A 700 -2.07 28.18 -38.90
N ARG A 701 -1.26 28.09 -37.85
CA ARG A 701 -1.58 28.46 -36.48
C ARG A 701 -0.49 29.39 -35.96
N GLU A 702 -0.87 30.44 -35.27
CA GLU A 702 0.05 31.36 -34.60
C GLU A 702 -0.37 31.49 -33.15
N LEU A 703 0.55 31.14 -32.24
CA LEU A 703 0.33 31.28 -30.81
C LEU A 703 0.49 32.73 -30.37
N ALA A 704 -0.12 33.09 -29.25
CA ALA A 704 -0.02 34.44 -28.67
C ALA A 704 1.41 34.91 -28.39
N GLY A 705 2.36 33.98 -28.20
CA GLY A 705 3.78 34.30 -28.04
C GLY A 705 4.58 34.39 -29.35
N GLY A 706 3.93 34.26 -30.51
CA GLY A 706 4.50 34.46 -31.85
C GLY A 706 5.02 33.21 -32.56
N ALA A 707 4.94 32.02 -31.94
CA ALA A 707 5.29 30.76 -32.60
C ALA A 707 4.24 30.45 -33.66
N VAL A 708 4.70 30.19 -34.87
CA VAL A 708 3.86 29.88 -36.02
C VAL A 708 4.13 28.43 -36.41
N PHE A 709 3.05 27.71 -36.67
CA PHE A 709 3.00 26.35 -37.18
C PHE A 709 2.28 26.37 -38.52
N GLN A 710 2.78 25.63 -39.50
CA GLN A 710 2.27 25.60 -40.86
C GLN A 710 2.24 24.17 -41.39
N TRP A 711 1.17 23.83 -42.10
CA TRP A 711 0.96 22.49 -42.64
C TRP A 711 0.85 22.54 -44.16
N GLU A 712 1.41 21.51 -44.79
CA GLU A 712 1.19 21.18 -46.19
C GLU A 712 0.42 19.85 -46.23
N TRP A 713 -0.61 19.80 -47.06
CA TRP A 713 -1.56 18.69 -47.10
C TRP A 713 -1.56 18.03 -48.48
N ASP A 714 -1.70 16.71 -48.50
CA ASP A 714 -2.06 15.92 -49.68
C ASP A 714 -3.54 15.54 -49.61
N GLY A 715 -4.28 15.70 -50.70
CA GLY A 715 -5.75 15.57 -50.72
C GLY A 715 -6.51 16.86 -50.38
N GLU A 716 -7.84 16.77 -50.30
CA GLU A 716 -8.74 17.91 -50.05
C GLU A 716 -9.78 17.58 -48.98
N GLY A 717 -10.21 18.60 -48.23
CA GLY A 717 -11.25 18.48 -47.19
C GLY A 717 -10.95 17.37 -46.18
N LYS A 718 -11.95 16.54 -45.85
CA LYS A 718 -11.83 15.46 -44.86
C LYS A 718 -10.84 14.34 -45.22
N GLN A 719 -10.29 14.35 -46.44
CA GLN A 719 -9.29 13.36 -46.88
C GLN A 719 -7.87 13.95 -46.88
N ALA A 720 -7.71 15.21 -46.47
CA ALA A 720 -6.41 15.85 -46.37
C ALA A 720 -5.56 15.14 -45.30
N ARG A 721 -4.32 14.82 -45.67
CA ARG A 721 -3.30 14.25 -44.77
C ARG A 721 -2.02 15.08 -44.83
N CYS A 722 -1.42 15.34 -43.68
CA CYS A 722 -0.24 16.19 -43.59
C CYS A 722 0.95 15.51 -44.27
N ILE A 723 1.66 16.22 -45.15
CA ILE A 723 2.89 15.76 -45.80
C ILE A 723 4.12 16.56 -45.39
N ARG A 724 3.91 17.74 -44.80
CA ARG A 724 4.95 18.55 -44.19
C ARG A 724 4.36 19.42 -43.09
N HIS A 725 5.11 19.57 -42.00
CA HIS A 725 4.77 20.46 -40.90
C HIS A 725 6.02 21.25 -40.51
N TRP A 726 5.94 22.58 -40.55
CA TRP A 726 7.07 23.45 -40.25
C TRP A 726 6.65 24.69 -39.45
N GLY A 727 7.61 25.31 -38.78
CA GLY A 727 7.38 26.53 -38.03
C GLY A 727 8.20 27.72 -38.50
N ASN A 728 7.97 28.89 -37.90
CA ASN A 728 8.85 30.07 -38.04
C ASN A 728 10.12 29.99 -37.16
N PHE A 729 10.44 28.79 -36.67
CA PHE A 729 11.61 28.46 -35.86
C PHE A 729 12.28 27.22 -36.45
N GLY A 730 13.62 27.18 -36.40
CA GLY A 730 14.41 26.23 -37.19
C GLY A 730 14.36 24.77 -36.75
N GLN A 731 13.71 24.45 -35.62
CA GLN A 731 13.66 23.10 -35.04
C GLN A 731 12.39 22.32 -35.42
N LEU A 732 11.48 22.94 -36.18
CA LEU A 732 10.30 22.26 -36.72
C LEU A 732 10.29 22.44 -38.24
N ASP A 733 10.77 21.42 -38.94
CA ASP A 733 10.51 21.18 -40.37
C ASP A 733 10.59 19.68 -40.60
N VAL A 734 9.44 19.02 -40.51
CA VAL A 734 9.32 17.56 -40.64
C VAL A 734 8.45 17.22 -41.84
N ARG A 735 8.70 16.06 -42.44
CA ARG A 735 7.95 15.53 -43.57
C ARG A 735 7.33 14.19 -43.23
N TYR A 736 6.21 13.89 -43.87
CA TYR A 736 5.48 12.65 -43.64
C TYR A 736 5.36 11.83 -44.92
N GLN A 737 5.44 10.51 -44.78
CA GLN A 737 5.14 9.56 -45.84
C GLN A 737 4.12 8.54 -45.33
N TRP A 738 3.11 8.26 -46.17
CA TRP A 738 1.98 7.41 -45.83
C TRP A 738 1.91 6.23 -46.79
N ASP A 739 1.88 5.01 -46.25
CA ASP A 739 1.59 3.78 -46.99
C ASP A 739 0.36 3.11 -46.36
N SER A 740 -0.82 3.53 -46.84
CA SER A 740 -2.12 3.07 -46.34
C SER A 740 -2.36 1.57 -46.60
N GLU A 741 -1.77 1.01 -47.65
CA GLU A 741 -1.90 -0.44 -47.95
C GLU A 741 -1.20 -1.30 -46.90
N LYS A 742 -0.13 -0.78 -46.30
CA LYS A 742 0.61 -1.42 -45.20
C LYS A 742 0.29 -0.86 -43.81
N GLY A 743 -0.52 0.19 -43.70
CA GLY A 743 -0.78 0.87 -42.42
C GLY A 743 0.46 1.55 -41.83
N LEU A 744 1.36 2.09 -42.67
CA LEU A 744 2.59 2.73 -42.21
C LEU A 744 2.51 4.26 -42.30
N GLY A 745 2.86 4.93 -41.21
CA GLY A 745 3.17 6.36 -41.15
C GLY A 745 4.66 6.56 -40.86
N THR A 746 5.36 7.30 -41.71
CA THR A 746 6.79 7.61 -41.53
C THR A 746 6.99 9.11 -41.34
N LEU A 747 7.58 9.49 -40.22
CA LEU A 747 8.09 10.84 -39.98
C LEU A 747 9.54 10.91 -40.48
N ILE A 748 9.88 11.96 -41.21
CA ILE A 748 11.23 12.26 -41.66
C ILE A 748 11.63 13.60 -41.04
N ASN A 749 12.60 13.53 -40.13
CA ASN A 749 13.15 14.71 -39.46
C ASN A 749 13.99 15.55 -40.43
N GLN A 750 14.30 16.78 -40.04
CA GLN A 750 15.08 17.71 -40.86
C GLN A 750 16.49 17.18 -41.19
N ASP A 751 17.09 16.41 -40.29
CA ASP A 751 18.38 15.75 -40.46
C ASP A 751 18.33 14.49 -41.36
N GLY A 752 17.13 14.10 -41.81
CA GLY A 752 16.88 12.93 -42.66
C GLY A 752 16.67 11.62 -41.90
N THR A 753 16.79 11.61 -40.56
CA THR A 753 16.42 10.45 -39.74
C THR A 753 14.92 10.19 -39.81
N LYS A 754 14.53 8.94 -39.54
CA LYS A 754 13.15 8.48 -39.72
C LYS A 754 12.61 7.82 -38.47
N GLU A 755 11.35 8.12 -38.17
CA GLU A 755 10.54 7.32 -37.25
C GLU A 755 9.43 6.62 -38.03
N ILE A 756 9.17 5.35 -37.72
CA ILE A 756 8.21 4.53 -38.44
C ILE A 756 7.15 4.01 -37.47
N TYR A 757 5.89 4.23 -37.81
CA TYR A 757 4.72 3.82 -37.04
C TYR A 757 3.92 2.85 -37.90
N HIS A 758 3.65 1.66 -37.37
CA HIS A 758 2.88 0.63 -38.04
C HIS A 758 1.58 0.39 -37.27
N HIS A 759 0.46 0.56 -37.96
CA HIS A 759 -0.88 0.47 -37.40
C HIS A 759 -1.67 -0.67 -38.04
N ASP A 760 -2.56 -1.27 -37.26
CA ASP A 760 -3.58 -2.16 -37.78
C ASP A 760 -4.59 -1.37 -38.63
N LYS A 761 -4.87 -1.85 -39.85
CA LYS A 761 -5.67 -1.12 -40.84
C LYS A 761 -7.15 -1.00 -40.48
N THR A 762 -7.66 -1.88 -39.62
CA THR A 762 -9.09 -1.91 -39.25
C THR A 762 -9.32 -1.14 -37.95
N SER A 763 -8.49 -1.39 -36.93
CA SER A 763 -8.65 -0.85 -35.58
C SER A 763 -7.84 0.41 -35.28
N SER A 764 -6.90 0.79 -36.16
CA SER A 764 -5.94 1.89 -35.96
C SER A 764 -4.97 1.70 -34.77
N LEU A 765 -4.94 0.51 -34.16
CA LEU A 765 -4.03 0.20 -33.05
C LEU A 765 -2.57 0.19 -33.51
N LEU A 766 -1.68 0.78 -32.71
CA LEU A 766 -0.24 0.82 -32.99
C LEU A 766 0.38 -0.56 -32.75
N LEU A 767 0.87 -1.21 -33.82
CA LEU A 767 1.50 -2.53 -33.82
C LEU A 767 3.01 -2.47 -33.58
N SER A 768 3.70 -1.45 -34.11
CA SER A 768 5.11 -1.20 -33.79
C SER A 768 5.51 0.26 -33.98
N LYS A 769 6.50 0.70 -33.21
CA LYS A 769 7.13 2.02 -33.33
C LYS A 769 8.65 1.85 -33.44
N THR A 770 9.24 2.38 -34.50
CA THR A 770 10.69 2.48 -34.69
C THR A 770 11.13 3.93 -34.50
N THR A 771 12.04 4.18 -33.58
CA THR A 771 12.62 5.50 -33.27
C THR A 771 13.72 5.90 -34.25
N ALA A 772 14.14 7.16 -34.22
CA ALA A 772 15.15 7.73 -35.11
C ALA A 772 16.54 7.04 -35.02
N ASP A 773 16.83 6.39 -33.89
CA ASP A 773 18.04 5.59 -33.67
C ASP A 773 17.92 4.12 -34.13
N GLY A 774 16.75 3.73 -34.67
CA GLY A 774 16.46 2.40 -35.16
C GLY A 774 15.95 1.40 -34.12
N SER A 775 15.82 1.80 -32.85
CA SER A 775 15.17 0.95 -31.84
C SER A 775 13.70 0.73 -32.16
N THR A 776 13.19 -0.49 -31.96
CA THR A 776 11.80 -0.85 -32.31
C THR A 776 11.08 -1.49 -31.13
N THR A 777 9.93 -0.93 -30.77
CA THR A 777 8.98 -1.52 -29.80
C THR A 777 7.80 -2.11 -30.54
N GLU A 778 7.40 -3.34 -30.19
CA GLU A 778 6.26 -4.04 -30.80
C GLU A 778 5.12 -4.25 -29.80
N TYR A 779 3.88 -4.20 -30.27
CA TYR A 779 2.66 -4.36 -29.47
C TYR A 779 1.74 -5.41 -30.09
N ARG A 780 1.04 -6.16 -29.24
CA ARG A 780 -0.02 -7.09 -29.64
C ARG A 780 -1.28 -6.83 -28.84
N TYR A 781 -2.44 -7.03 -29.46
CA TYR A 781 -3.75 -6.78 -28.87
C TYR A 781 -4.68 -7.98 -29.01
N ASN A 782 -5.68 -8.10 -28.14
CA ASN A 782 -6.78 -9.04 -28.30
C ASN A 782 -7.86 -8.47 -29.26
N ALA A 783 -8.92 -9.24 -29.52
CA ALA A 783 -10.01 -8.85 -30.42
C ALA A 783 -10.76 -7.58 -29.97
N HIS A 784 -10.79 -7.30 -28.67
CA HIS A 784 -11.43 -6.10 -28.07
C HIS A 784 -10.45 -4.92 -27.93
N GLY A 785 -9.26 -4.97 -28.55
CA GLY A 785 -8.30 -3.88 -28.59
C GLY A 785 -7.48 -3.65 -27.31
N LYS A 786 -7.48 -4.61 -26.37
CA LYS A 786 -6.63 -4.57 -25.16
C LYS A 786 -5.24 -5.11 -25.45
N LYS A 787 -4.19 -4.45 -24.95
CA LYS A 787 -2.78 -4.82 -25.16
C LYS A 787 -2.45 -6.11 -24.41
N ILE A 788 -2.08 -7.19 -25.10
CA ILE A 788 -1.73 -8.50 -24.52
C ILE A 788 -0.21 -8.79 -24.47
N ALA A 789 0.58 -8.06 -25.25
CA ALA A 789 2.04 -8.14 -25.19
C ALA A 789 2.71 -6.85 -25.65
N GLU A 790 3.86 -6.55 -25.06
CA GLU A 790 4.77 -5.47 -25.45
C GLU A 790 6.20 -6.02 -25.49
N ARG A 791 6.89 -5.86 -26.62
CA ARG A 791 8.29 -6.23 -26.80
C ARG A 791 9.14 -4.96 -26.92
N ASP A 792 10.10 -4.78 -26.02
CA ASP A 792 11.04 -3.64 -26.06
C ASP A 792 12.10 -3.78 -27.17
N GLY A 793 12.86 -2.71 -27.43
CA GLY A 793 13.95 -2.70 -28.42
C GLY A 793 15.12 -3.64 -28.12
N SER A 794 15.19 -4.22 -26.92
CA SER A 794 16.15 -5.28 -26.56
C SER A 794 15.57 -6.69 -26.72
N GLY A 795 14.31 -6.82 -27.13
CA GLY A 795 13.62 -8.08 -27.35
C GLY A 795 12.92 -8.66 -26.12
N HIS A 796 12.90 -7.96 -24.98
CA HIS A 796 12.21 -8.42 -23.77
C HIS A 796 10.71 -8.21 -23.88
N VAL A 797 9.91 -9.20 -23.43
CA VAL A 797 8.46 -9.19 -23.61
C VAL A 797 7.74 -9.12 -22.26
N THR A 798 6.85 -8.14 -22.12
CA THR A 798 5.87 -8.06 -21.04
C THR A 798 4.52 -8.56 -21.56
N HIS A 799 3.87 -9.48 -20.83
CA HIS A 799 2.56 -10.02 -21.18
C HIS A 799 1.47 -9.48 -20.25
N TYR A 800 0.26 -9.36 -20.79
CA TYR A 800 -0.93 -8.90 -20.08
C TYR A 800 -2.06 -9.91 -20.32
N GLN A 801 -2.76 -10.31 -19.26
CA GLN A 801 -3.90 -11.20 -19.32
C GLN A 801 -5.17 -10.49 -18.84
N TYR A 802 -6.29 -10.88 -19.43
CA TYR A 802 -7.61 -10.31 -19.15
C TYR A 802 -8.61 -11.45 -18.89
N ASP A 803 -9.64 -11.18 -18.09
CA ASP A 803 -10.78 -12.08 -17.94
C ASP A 803 -11.80 -11.93 -19.09
N ASP A 804 -12.88 -12.72 -19.04
CA ASP A 804 -13.97 -12.69 -20.03
C ASP A 804 -14.76 -11.36 -20.06
N SER A 805 -14.50 -10.47 -19.09
CA SER A 805 -15.06 -9.11 -19.00
C SER A 805 -14.04 -8.02 -19.37
N ASP A 806 -12.94 -8.40 -20.03
CA ASP A 806 -11.83 -7.53 -20.45
C ASP A 806 -11.14 -6.75 -19.32
N GLN A 807 -11.19 -7.29 -18.10
CA GLN A 807 -10.52 -6.68 -16.95
C GLN A 807 -9.13 -7.32 -16.77
N LEU A 808 -8.10 -6.49 -16.58
CA LEU A 808 -6.70 -6.94 -16.49
C LEU A 808 -6.48 -7.83 -15.26
N THR A 809 -6.22 -9.13 -15.44
CA THR A 809 -6.06 -10.08 -14.32
C THR A 809 -4.61 -10.37 -13.97
N GLU A 810 -3.68 -10.25 -14.91
CA GLU A 810 -2.25 -10.54 -14.68
C GLU A 810 -1.34 -9.73 -15.60
N ILE A 811 -0.21 -9.27 -15.06
CA ILE A 811 0.96 -8.79 -15.81
C ILE A 811 2.12 -9.75 -15.55
N VAL A 812 2.76 -10.25 -16.60
CA VAL A 812 3.98 -11.07 -16.51
C VAL A 812 5.15 -10.31 -17.12
N TYR A 813 6.15 -10.00 -16.29
CA TYR A 813 7.36 -9.29 -16.72
C TYR A 813 8.37 -10.23 -17.39
N PRO A 814 9.34 -9.69 -18.18
CA PRO A 814 10.37 -10.48 -18.85
C PRO A 814 11.26 -11.38 -17.95
N ASP A 815 11.30 -11.12 -16.64
CA ASP A 815 12.03 -11.93 -15.66
C ASP A 815 11.15 -13.00 -14.98
N GLY A 816 9.89 -13.15 -15.40
CA GLY A 816 8.93 -14.10 -14.87
C GLY A 816 8.17 -13.61 -13.64
N ARG A 817 8.47 -12.42 -13.11
CA ARG A 817 7.69 -11.81 -12.02
C ARG A 817 6.26 -11.54 -12.50
N THR A 818 5.28 -11.79 -11.64
CA THR A 818 3.86 -11.54 -11.94
C THR A 818 3.21 -10.56 -10.96
N VAL A 819 2.25 -9.79 -11.47
CA VAL A 819 1.33 -8.99 -10.67
C VAL A 819 -0.08 -9.40 -11.06
N THR A 820 -0.88 -9.85 -10.11
CA THR A 820 -2.26 -10.27 -10.36
C THR A 820 -3.26 -9.30 -9.77
N PHE A 821 -4.44 -9.23 -10.37
CA PHE A 821 -5.52 -8.34 -9.97
C PHE A 821 -6.79 -9.17 -9.81
N ARG A 822 -7.54 -8.91 -8.74
CA ARG A 822 -8.91 -9.41 -8.61
C ARG A 822 -9.87 -8.26 -8.69
N HIS A 823 -10.91 -8.47 -9.47
CA HIS A 823 -11.95 -7.48 -9.65
C HIS A 823 -13.26 -7.92 -9.02
N GLN A 824 -14.04 -6.93 -8.59
CA GLN A 824 -15.44 -7.10 -8.23
C GLN A 824 -16.20 -5.90 -8.79
N LEU A 825 -17.24 -6.16 -9.58
CA LEU A 825 -18.04 -5.12 -10.24
C LEU A 825 -17.18 -4.14 -11.05
N GLY A 826 -16.15 -4.64 -11.76
CA GLY A 826 -15.26 -3.83 -12.59
C GLY A 826 -14.22 -2.99 -11.85
N ARG A 827 -14.03 -3.22 -10.55
CA ARG A 827 -13.08 -2.47 -9.71
C ARG A 827 -12.06 -3.41 -9.08
N VAL A 828 -10.82 -2.96 -8.97
CA VAL A 828 -9.71 -3.74 -8.36
C VAL A 828 -9.92 -3.85 -6.86
N VAL A 829 -10.42 -4.99 -6.38
CA VAL A 829 -10.56 -5.25 -4.94
C VAL A 829 -9.32 -5.86 -4.32
N GLN A 830 -8.42 -6.41 -5.14
CA GLN A 830 -7.17 -6.99 -4.66
C GLN A 830 -6.07 -6.88 -5.72
N VAL A 831 -4.86 -6.56 -5.27
CA VAL A 831 -3.63 -6.65 -6.07
C VAL A 831 -2.68 -7.58 -5.35
N GLU A 832 -2.07 -8.52 -6.06
CA GLU A 832 -1.05 -9.42 -5.51
C GLU A 832 0.26 -9.27 -6.31
N GLU A 833 1.35 -9.04 -5.60
CA GLU A 833 2.71 -9.11 -6.14
C GLU A 833 3.52 -10.09 -5.28
N GLY A 834 3.56 -11.36 -5.68
CA GLY A 834 4.12 -12.44 -4.87
C GLY A 834 3.37 -12.62 -3.55
N GLN A 835 4.02 -12.39 -2.42
CA GLN A 835 3.38 -12.48 -1.08
C GLN A 835 2.70 -11.17 -0.64
N ARG A 836 2.89 -10.08 -1.39
CA ARG A 836 2.38 -8.75 -1.05
C ARG A 836 0.95 -8.64 -1.57
N VAL A 837 0.01 -8.39 -0.68
CA VAL A 837 -1.41 -8.33 -1.02
C VAL A 837 -1.99 -7.00 -0.55
N TRP A 838 -2.52 -6.22 -1.49
CA TRP A 838 -3.32 -5.04 -1.21
C TRP A 838 -4.79 -5.36 -1.41
N ARG A 839 -5.67 -4.83 -0.56
CA ARG A 839 -7.12 -4.99 -0.68
C ARG A 839 -7.82 -3.65 -0.59
N TYR A 840 -8.90 -3.53 -1.36
CA TYR A 840 -9.68 -2.31 -1.42
C TYR A 840 -11.17 -2.64 -1.30
N GLU A 841 -11.88 -1.81 -0.54
CA GLU A 841 -13.33 -1.84 -0.49
C GLU A 841 -13.88 -0.50 -0.95
N TYR A 842 -14.99 -0.54 -1.67
CA TYR A 842 -15.56 0.61 -2.36
C TYR A 842 -16.97 0.93 -1.84
N ASN A 843 -17.38 2.19 -1.89
CA ASN A 843 -18.79 2.56 -1.79
C ASN A 843 -19.54 2.23 -3.09
N ALA A 844 -20.86 2.47 -3.12
CA ALA A 844 -21.70 2.22 -4.29
C ALA A 844 -21.21 3.03 -5.52
N GLN A 845 -20.79 4.28 -5.29
CA GLN A 845 -20.29 5.19 -6.32
C GLN A 845 -18.91 4.79 -6.87
N GLY A 846 -18.13 4.00 -6.13
CA GLY A 846 -16.82 3.50 -6.56
C GLY A 846 -15.62 4.23 -6.02
N ASP A 847 -15.78 4.96 -4.94
CA ASP A 847 -14.66 5.50 -4.17
C ASP A 847 -14.20 4.49 -3.13
N VAL A 848 -12.89 4.43 -2.92
CA VAL A 848 -12.27 3.58 -1.91
C VAL A 848 -12.70 4.07 -0.54
N ILE A 849 -13.33 3.21 0.26
CA ILE A 849 -13.70 3.45 1.66
C ILE A 849 -12.80 2.72 2.66
N LEU A 850 -12.11 1.66 2.20
CA LEU A 850 -11.09 0.96 2.97
C LEU A 850 -9.94 0.56 2.04
N ALA A 851 -8.71 0.85 2.46
CA ALA A 851 -7.49 0.30 1.85
C ALA A 851 -6.73 -0.50 2.91
N ILE A 852 -6.37 -1.74 2.57
CA ILE A 852 -5.58 -2.64 3.41
C ILE A 852 -4.27 -2.93 2.70
N ASN A 853 -3.15 -2.67 3.38
CA ASN A 853 -1.81 -2.92 2.83
C ASN A 853 -1.32 -4.36 3.14
N PRO A 854 -0.13 -4.78 2.64
CA PRO A 854 0.41 -6.12 2.89
C PRO A 854 0.66 -6.47 4.36
N LEU A 855 0.75 -5.48 5.26
CA LEU A 855 0.87 -5.67 6.71
C LEU A 855 -0.48 -5.76 7.43
N GLN A 856 -1.60 -5.81 6.69
CA GLN A 856 -2.97 -5.79 7.24
C GLN A 856 -3.35 -4.47 7.93
N GLN A 857 -2.68 -3.37 7.59
CA GLN A 857 -2.97 -2.06 8.15
C GLN A 857 -4.09 -1.39 7.35
N GLU A 858 -5.07 -0.82 8.06
CA GLU A 858 -6.30 -0.30 7.48
C GLU A 858 -6.33 1.22 7.43
N THR A 859 -6.60 1.79 6.25
CA THR A 859 -6.92 3.21 6.09
C THR A 859 -8.36 3.36 5.63
N HIS A 860 -9.17 4.07 6.42
CA HIS A 860 -10.60 4.28 6.17
C HIS A 860 -10.85 5.66 5.60
N TYR A 861 -11.75 5.75 4.61
CA TYR A 861 -12.12 6.99 3.95
C TYR A 861 -13.62 7.24 4.07
N ARG A 862 -14.00 8.50 4.31
CA ARG A 862 -15.40 8.94 4.26
C ARG A 862 -15.59 10.05 3.25
N TYR A 863 -16.74 10.02 2.59
CA TYR A 863 -17.15 10.99 1.59
C TYR A 863 -18.53 11.53 1.97
N ASN A 864 -18.79 12.79 1.64
CA ASN A 864 -20.15 13.32 1.73
C ASN A 864 -21.01 12.85 0.53
N GLU A 865 -22.29 13.21 0.54
CA GLU A 865 -23.25 12.85 -0.53
C GLU A 865 -22.88 13.41 -1.91
N ARG A 866 -21.95 14.37 -1.96
CA ARG A 866 -21.45 15.01 -3.17
C ARG A 866 -20.09 14.46 -3.62
N GLY A 867 -19.58 13.40 -2.98
CA GLY A 867 -18.34 12.74 -3.35
C GLY A 867 -17.04 13.38 -2.87
N GLN A 868 -17.12 14.39 -2.01
CA GLN A 868 -15.93 15.04 -1.45
C GLN A 868 -15.44 14.27 -0.22
N CYS A 869 -14.14 13.95 -0.17
CA CYS A 869 -13.54 13.25 0.97
C CYS A 869 -13.52 14.15 2.21
N THR A 870 -14.26 13.79 3.25
CA THR A 870 -14.42 14.55 4.50
C THR A 870 -13.55 14.04 5.64
N GLU A 871 -13.17 12.75 5.62
CA GLU A 871 -12.38 12.11 6.66
C GLU A 871 -11.45 11.05 6.06
N VAL A 872 -10.18 11.03 6.50
CA VAL A 872 -9.25 9.91 6.34
C VAL A 872 -8.82 9.48 7.73
N ARG A 873 -9.03 8.22 8.08
CA ARG A 873 -8.59 7.63 9.34
C ARG A 873 -7.48 6.64 9.08
N TYR A 874 -6.34 6.88 9.71
CA TYR A 874 -5.13 6.08 9.58
C TYR A 874 -5.13 4.89 10.56
N PRO A 875 -4.24 3.90 10.37
CA PRO A 875 -4.21 2.70 11.20
C PRO A 875 -3.95 2.96 12.69
N ASP A 876 -3.26 4.06 13.03
CA ASP A 876 -3.01 4.51 14.41
C ASP A 876 -4.25 5.16 15.06
N GLY A 877 -5.35 5.28 14.32
CA GLY A 877 -6.58 5.95 14.74
C GLY A 877 -6.58 7.46 14.50
N ALA A 878 -5.46 8.05 14.05
CA ALA A 878 -5.37 9.46 13.76
C ALA A 878 -6.25 9.83 12.57
N VAL A 879 -6.74 11.07 12.56
CA VAL A 879 -7.80 11.49 11.65
C VAL A 879 -7.43 12.78 10.94
N HIS A 880 -7.52 12.77 9.62
CA HIS A 880 -7.49 13.96 8.79
C HIS A 880 -8.92 14.31 8.38
N THR A 881 -9.43 15.48 8.76
CA THR A 881 -10.75 15.95 8.35
C THR A 881 -10.67 17.13 7.38
N ARG A 882 -11.68 17.24 6.51
CA ARG A 882 -11.82 18.34 5.55
C ARG A 882 -13.24 18.90 5.59
N GLU A 883 -13.32 20.22 5.58
CA GLU A 883 -14.56 20.98 5.52
C GLU A 883 -14.71 21.59 4.13
N TRP A 884 -15.81 21.27 3.46
CA TRP A 884 -16.11 21.73 2.12
C TRP A 884 -17.24 22.75 2.14
N GLY A 885 -17.13 23.77 1.31
CA GLY A 885 -18.14 24.78 1.12
C GLY A 885 -19.24 24.33 0.16
N ARG A 886 -20.22 25.21 -0.02
CA ARG A 886 -21.42 24.88 -0.80
C ARG A 886 -21.16 24.83 -2.29
N GLU A 887 -20.12 25.51 -2.76
CA GLU A 887 -19.76 25.64 -4.18
C GLU A 887 -18.69 24.61 -4.60
N GLY A 888 -18.21 23.80 -3.66
CA GLY A 888 -17.20 22.75 -3.89
C GLY A 888 -15.79 23.14 -3.42
N GLU A 889 -15.62 24.32 -2.84
CA GLU A 889 -14.36 24.86 -2.33
C GLU A 889 -13.94 24.23 -0.99
N LEU A 890 -12.64 24.01 -0.77
CA LEU A 890 -12.13 23.50 0.51
C LEU A 890 -12.05 24.65 1.52
N LEU A 891 -12.87 24.68 2.56
CA LEU A 891 -12.87 25.78 3.55
C LEU A 891 -11.83 25.58 4.66
N ALA A 892 -11.64 24.34 5.10
CA ALA A 892 -10.66 24.01 6.13
C ALA A 892 -10.19 22.56 6.03
N GLU A 893 -8.99 22.30 6.55
CA GLU A 893 -8.50 20.95 6.83
C GLU A 893 -7.95 20.87 8.25
N CYS A 894 -8.21 19.76 8.95
CA CYS A 894 -7.56 19.42 10.20
C CYS A 894 -6.73 18.16 9.98
N ARG A 895 -5.41 18.25 10.18
CA ARG A 895 -4.49 17.15 9.96
C ARG A 895 -4.45 16.19 11.15
N PRO A 896 -3.90 14.97 10.99
CA PRO A 896 -3.79 13.98 12.06
C PRO A 896 -3.13 14.50 13.34
N ASP A 897 -2.23 15.47 13.21
CA ASP A 897 -1.53 16.10 14.33
C ASP A 897 -2.30 17.26 15.01
N GLY A 898 -3.54 17.51 14.60
CA GLY A 898 -4.39 18.57 15.13
C GLY A 898 -4.18 19.94 14.50
N GLN A 899 -3.26 20.08 13.52
CA GLN A 899 -3.08 21.35 12.81
C GLN A 899 -4.29 21.67 11.96
N VAL A 900 -4.76 22.91 12.05
CA VAL A 900 -5.90 23.40 11.28
C VAL A 900 -5.44 24.44 10.27
N ARG A 901 -5.84 24.29 9.01
CA ARG A 901 -5.67 25.31 7.97
C ARG A 901 -7.02 25.77 7.45
N ARG A 902 -7.12 27.06 7.10
CA ARG A 902 -8.34 27.66 6.52
C ARG A 902 -8.01 28.35 5.21
N TYR A 903 -8.94 28.27 4.27
CA TYR A 903 -8.77 28.80 2.93
C TYR A 903 -9.89 29.80 2.64
N ALA A 904 -9.51 30.97 2.11
CA ALA A 904 -10.46 31.91 1.51
C ALA A 904 -10.34 31.85 -0.01
N HIS A 905 -11.44 32.09 -0.70
CA HIS A 905 -11.51 32.06 -2.16
C HIS A 905 -12.06 33.37 -2.74
N ASP A 906 -11.75 33.66 -4.00
CA ASP A 906 -12.40 34.73 -4.75
C ASP A 906 -13.69 34.24 -5.45
N ALA A 907 -14.33 35.15 -6.19
CA ALA A 907 -15.53 34.85 -6.95
C ALA A 907 -15.34 33.76 -8.02
N LEU A 908 -14.10 33.47 -8.44
CA LEU A 908 -13.76 32.40 -9.39
C LEU A 908 -13.33 31.11 -8.69
N LEU A 909 -13.56 30.98 -7.38
CA LEU A 909 -13.17 29.85 -6.54
C LEU A 909 -11.65 29.60 -6.47
N ARG A 910 -10.83 30.63 -6.71
CA ARG A 910 -9.37 30.55 -6.56
C ARG A 910 -8.97 30.96 -5.15
N VAL A 911 -7.98 30.28 -4.56
CA VAL A 911 -7.51 30.57 -3.19
C VAL A 911 -6.90 31.97 -3.10
N THR A 912 -7.49 32.86 -2.31
CA THR A 912 -6.97 34.22 -2.06
C THR A 912 -6.18 34.33 -0.76
N SER A 913 -6.42 33.44 0.20
CA SER A 913 -5.57 33.36 1.39
C SER A 913 -5.61 31.98 2.05
N VAL A 914 -4.52 31.66 2.74
CA VAL A 914 -4.38 30.48 3.61
C VAL A 914 -4.02 30.98 5.00
N THR A 915 -4.80 30.58 6.00
CA THR A 915 -4.54 30.84 7.42
C THR A 915 -4.06 29.56 8.09
N ASP A 916 -2.90 29.60 8.75
CA ASP A 916 -2.36 28.46 9.50
C ASP A 916 -2.98 28.31 10.90
N GLY A 917 -2.54 27.28 11.65
CA GLY A 917 -3.06 26.97 12.99
C GLY A 917 -2.76 28.02 14.07
N GLU A 918 -1.86 28.97 13.80
CA GLU A 918 -1.51 30.08 14.71
C GLU A 918 -2.16 31.40 14.25
N GLY A 919 -2.94 31.39 13.16
CA GLY A 919 -3.62 32.56 12.62
C GLY A 919 -2.77 33.39 11.65
N HIS A 920 -1.59 32.91 11.23
CA HIS A 920 -0.79 33.60 10.22
C HIS A 920 -1.41 33.45 8.83
N VAL A 921 -1.54 34.57 8.12
CA VAL A 921 -2.23 34.63 6.83
C VAL A 921 -1.22 34.83 5.70
N THR A 922 -1.23 33.91 4.73
CA THR A 922 -0.55 34.09 3.43
C THR A 922 -1.60 34.42 2.37
N GLY A 923 -1.46 35.56 1.69
CA GLY A 923 -2.37 36.02 0.66
C GLY A 923 -1.87 35.79 -0.76
N TYR A 924 -2.77 35.58 -1.71
CA TYR A 924 -2.49 35.36 -3.13
C TYR A 924 -3.30 36.34 -3.99
N ARG A 925 -2.65 36.92 -5.00
CA ARG A 925 -3.32 37.68 -6.07
C ARG A 925 -2.96 37.10 -7.42
N TYR A 926 -3.92 37.11 -8.33
CA TYR A 926 -3.81 36.56 -9.67
C TYR A 926 -3.76 37.67 -10.73
N ASP A 927 -3.15 37.41 -11.87
CA ASP A 927 -3.31 38.21 -13.09
C ASP A 927 -4.61 37.84 -13.82
N ASP A 928 -4.89 38.54 -14.92
CA ASP A 928 -6.13 38.36 -15.70
C ASP A 928 -6.22 36.96 -16.34
N ALA A 929 -5.08 36.33 -16.65
CA ALA A 929 -4.99 34.95 -17.12
C ALA A 929 -5.11 33.90 -15.99
N GLY A 930 -5.28 34.32 -14.74
CA GLY A 930 -5.44 33.43 -13.59
C GLY A 930 -4.13 32.87 -13.02
N ARG A 931 -2.98 33.44 -13.37
CA ARG A 931 -1.65 33.05 -12.86
C ARG A 931 -1.32 33.86 -11.60
N VAL A 932 -0.57 33.30 -10.65
CA VAL A 932 -0.21 33.99 -9.40
C VAL A 932 0.72 35.18 -9.68
N ALA A 933 0.22 36.41 -9.55
CA ALA A 933 1.00 37.63 -9.76
C ALA A 933 1.72 38.10 -8.48
N CYS A 934 1.15 37.82 -7.29
CA CYS A 934 1.69 38.27 -6.01
C CYS A 934 1.34 37.30 -4.88
N ILE A 935 2.31 37.00 -4.02
CA ILE A 935 2.13 36.33 -2.73
C ILE A 935 2.47 37.35 -1.64
N THR A 936 1.61 37.50 -0.64
CA THR A 936 1.86 38.33 0.55
C THR A 936 2.03 37.42 1.75
N PHE A 937 3.18 37.47 2.39
CA PHE A 937 3.50 36.66 3.57
C PHE A 937 2.93 37.28 4.85
N PRO A 938 2.85 36.51 5.96
CA PRO A 938 2.31 37.00 7.24
C PRO A 938 3.00 38.23 7.83
N ASP A 939 4.27 38.48 7.49
CA ASP A 939 5.03 39.66 7.92
C ASP A 939 4.83 40.89 7.00
N GLY A 940 3.98 40.77 5.97
CA GLY A 940 3.70 41.80 4.98
C GLY A 940 4.69 41.83 3.81
N ALA A 941 5.75 41.01 3.82
CA ALA A 941 6.67 40.90 2.69
C ALA A 941 5.95 40.30 1.47
N THR A 942 6.36 40.71 0.26
CA THR A 942 5.69 40.30 -0.98
C THR A 942 6.64 39.66 -1.96
N ARG A 943 6.17 38.61 -2.63
CA ARG A 943 6.85 37.99 -3.77
C ARG A 943 6.00 38.17 -5.02
N GLU A 944 6.58 38.66 -6.11
CA GLU A 944 5.83 39.03 -7.32
C GLU A 944 6.37 38.37 -8.58
N TYR A 945 5.47 38.12 -9.52
CA TYR A 945 5.75 37.46 -10.80
C TYR A 945 5.11 38.22 -11.96
N ARG A 946 5.76 38.18 -13.13
CA ARG A 946 5.17 38.54 -14.42
C ARG A 946 5.46 37.43 -15.42
N TYR A 947 4.56 37.27 -16.39
CA TYR A 947 4.57 36.16 -17.33
C TYR A 947 4.59 36.65 -18.78
N ASN A 948 5.07 35.81 -19.70
CA ASN A 948 4.78 35.96 -21.13
C ASN A 948 3.50 35.18 -21.49
N ALA A 949 3.06 35.28 -22.75
CA ALA A 949 1.87 34.61 -23.26
C ALA A 949 1.96 33.07 -23.27
N TYR A 950 3.15 32.49 -23.06
CA TYR A 950 3.33 31.05 -22.86
C TYR A 950 3.24 30.64 -21.38
N GLY A 951 2.84 31.56 -20.50
CA GLY A 951 2.77 31.34 -19.06
C GLY A 951 4.13 31.18 -18.38
N LYS A 952 5.24 31.56 -19.03
CA LYS A 952 6.58 31.50 -18.43
C LYS A 952 6.93 32.79 -17.72
N VAL A 953 7.57 32.71 -16.56
CA VAL A 953 7.97 33.87 -15.74
C VAL A 953 9.03 34.69 -16.48
N THR A 954 8.76 35.95 -16.78
CA THR A 954 9.72 36.89 -17.40
C THR A 954 10.39 37.81 -16.39
N TRP A 955 9.75 38.02 -15.25
CA TRP A 955 10.22 38.89 -14.19
C TRP A 955 9.79 38.34 -12.84
N PHE A 956 10.71 38.31 -11.90
CA PHE A 956 10.53 37.82 -10.54
C PHE A 956 11.11 38.84 -9.56
N LYS A 957 10.33 39.22 -8.55
CA LYS A 957 10.81 40.02 -7.42
C LYS A 957 10.61 39.25 -6.14
N ASP A 958 11.70 39.04 -5.42
CA ASP A 958 11.68 38.40 -4.12
C ASP A 958 11.21 39.36 -3.01
N GLU A 959 11.11 38.83 -1.82
CA GLU A 959 10.63 39.52 -0.63
C GLU A 959 11.55 40.67 -0.16
N ALA A 960 12.82 40.68 -0.56
CA ALA A 960 13.75 41.79 -0.31
C ALA A 960 13.70 42.86 -1.40
N GLY A 961 12.87 42.68 -2.43
CA GLY A 961 12.76 43.60 -3.56
C GLY A 961 13.83 43.38 -4.63
N LYS A 962 14.62 42.31 -4.55
CA LYS A 962 15.62 41.98 -5.57
C LYS A 962 14.91 41.39 -6.78
N VAL A 963 15.35 41.80 -7.97
CA VAL A 963 14.70 41.45 -9.23
C VAL A 963 15.57 40.51 -10.03
N THR A 964 14.99 39.40 -10.50
CA THR A 964 15.57 38.51 -11.51
C THR A 964 14.69 38.56 -12.76
N THR A 965 15.31 38.68 -13.94
CA THR A 965 14.59 38.65 -15.22
C THR A 965 14.99 37.45 -16.06
N TYR A 966 14.06 37.01 -16.90
CA TYR A 966 14.19 35.83 -17.75
C TYR A 966 13.83 36.22 -19.18
N ASP A 967 14.82 36.16 -20.06
CA ASP A 967 14.63 36.39 -21.48
C ASP A 967 14.44 35.05 -22.18
N TYR A 968 13.48 35.00 -23.09
CA TYR A 968 13.14 33.81 -23.86
C TYR A 968 13.41 34.05 -25.35
N ALA A 969 13.85 33.01 -26.07
CA ALA A 969 14.04 33.08 -27.52
C ALA A 969 12.69 33.24 -28.23
N ALA A 970 12.42 34.39 -28.83
CA ALA A 970 11.32 34.50 -29.77
C ALA A 970 11.60 33.62 -31.01
N PRO A 971 10.58 32.97 -31.59
CA PRO A 971 9.18 32.98 -31.18
C PRO A 971 8.81 31.89 -30.15
N LEU A 972 9.77 31.10 -29.69
CA LEU A 972 9.57 30.01 -28.73
C LEU A 972 9.54 30.49 -27.26
N HIS A 973 9.46 29.55 -26.33
CA HIS A 973 9.53 29.81 -24.88
C HIS A 973 10.79 29.22 -24.24
N LEU A 974 11.87 29.10 -25.02
CA LEU A 974 13.17 28.61 -24.55
C LEU A 974 13.90 29.71 -23.78
N LEU A 975 14.29 29.44 -22.53
CA LEU A 975 15.00 30.41 -21.70
C LEU A 975 16.39 30.68 -22.29
N THR A 976 16.68 31.87 -22.80
CA THR A 976 17.99 32.21 -23.36
C THR A 976 18.90 32.92 -22.38
N LYS A 977 18.33 33.65 -21.43
CA LYS A 977 19.11 34.42 -20.45
C LYS A 977 18.36 34.60 -19.14
N LYS A 978 19.06 34.39 -18.04
CA LYS A 978 18.63 34.75 -16.68
C LYS A 978 19.53 35.87 -16.19
N THR A 979 18.96 37.04 -15.89
CA THR A 979 19.69 38.18 -15.32
C THR A 979 19.42 38.24 -13.82
N LEU A 980 20.47 38.12 -13.00
CA LEU A 980 20.42 38.17 -11.55
C LEU A 980 20.32 39.63 -11.03
N PRO A 981 20.00 39.85 -9.74
CA PRO A 981 19.80 41.20 -9.20
C PRO A 981 21.04 42.11 -9.25
N ASP A 982 22.25 41.53 -9.34
CA ASP A 982 23.51 42.26 -9.51
C ASP A 982 23.82 42.60 -10.99
N GLY A 983 22.97 42.17 -11.93
CA GLY A 983 23.15 42.35 -13.36
C GLY A 983 23.97 41.23 -14.03
N SER A 984 24.54 40.29 -13.28
CA SER A 984 25.22 39.13 -13.84
C SER A 984 24.22 38.19 -14.54
N THR A 985 24.71 37.40 -15.50
CA THR A 985 23.83 36.66 -16.42
C THR A 985 24.22 35.21 -16.56
N LEU A 986 23.25 34.30 -16.52
CA LEU A 986 23.39 32.96 -17.09
C LEU A 986 22.74 32.95 -18.48
N ARG A 987 23.33 32.26 -19.45
CA ARG A 987 22.77 32.16 -20.81
C ARG A 987 22.71 30.72 -21.28
N TYR A 988 21.75 30.42 -22.14
CA TYR A 988 21.51 29.07 -22.64
C TYR A 988 21.39 29.09 -24.17
N ARG A 989 21.84 28.01 -24.81
CA ARG A 989 21.64 27.75 -26.25
C ARG A 989 20.96 26.41 -26.47
N TYR A 990 20.33 26.28 -27.64
CA TYR A 990 19.51 25.15 -28.04
C TYR A 990 19.82 24.77 -29.50
N ASP A 991 21.09 24.45 -29.77
CA ASP A 991 21.57 24.13 -31.12
C ASP A 991 21.34 22.65 -31.46
N ASN A 992 20.11 22.17 -31.34
CA ASN A 992 19.68 20.83 -31.76
C ASN A 992 18.18 20.80 -32.07
N ASP A 993 17.77 19.81 -32.87
CA ASP A 993 16.41 19.67 -33.39
C ASP A 993 15.40 19.25 -32.29
N HIS A 994 15.89 18.75 -31.15
CA HIS A 994 15.06 18.33 -30.02
C HIS A 994 14.75 19.47 -29.03
N LEU A 995 15.20 20.70 -29.29
CA LEU A 995 15.03 21.85 -28.39
C LEU A 995 15.62 21.64 -26.98
N GLN A 996 16.64 20.79 -26.86
CA GLN A 996 17.37 20.54 -25.61
C GLN A 996 18.50 21.57 -25.43
N VAL A 997 18.94 21.81 -24.19
CA VAL A 997 20.04 22.76 -23.93
C VAL A 997 21.34 22.22 -24.51
N SER A 998 21.97 22.92 -25.45
CA SER A 998 23.26 22.56 -26.04
C SER A 998 24.44 23.21 -25.32
N ASP A 999 24.23 24.39 -24.73
CA ASP A 999 25.27 25.12 -24.01
C ASP A 999 24.70 25.95 -22.87
N ILE A 1000 25.48 26.06 -21.79
CA ILE A 1000 25.21 26.95 -20.66
C ILE A 1000 26.42 27.87 -20.49
N PHE A 1001 26.20 29.16 -20.46
CA PHE A 1001 27.21 30.15 -20.09
C PHE A 1001 26.91 30.65 -18.69
N ASN A 1002 27.86 30.46 -17.77
CA ASN A 1002 27.72 30.99 -16.42
C ASN A 1002 28.02 32.51 -16.37
N GLN A 1003 28.00 33.07 -15.17
CA GLN A 1003 28.20 34.49 -14.91
C GLN A 1003 29.57 35.01 -15.37
N LYS A 1004 30.57 34.13 -15.48
CA LYS A 1004 31.92 34.44 -15.97
C LYS A 1004 32.07 34.32 -17.49
N GLY A 1005 31.05 33.78 -18.16
CA GLY A 1005 31.13 33.42 -19.58
C GLY A 1005 31.84 32.10 -19.84
N GLU A 1006 32.13 31.30 -18.82
CA GLU A 1006 32.58 29.91 -18.99
C GLU A 1006 31.44 29.09 -19.60
N ARG A 1007 31.78 28.06 -20.38
CA ARG A 1007 30.84 27.33 -21.23
C ARG A 1007 30.75 25.86 -20.80
N TYR A 1008 29.57 25.44 -20.36
CA TYR A 1008 29.17 24.04 -20.29
C TYR A 1008 28.61 23.63 -21.65
N ARG A 1009 28.97 22.46 -22.17
CA ARG A 1009 28.47 21.94 -23.45
C ARG A 1009 27.77 20.61 -23.27
N LEU A 1010 26.67 20.42 -23.99
CA LEU A 1010 25.87 19.19 -24.03
C LEU A 1010 25.64 18.79 -25.49
N ARG A 1011 25.66 17.48 -25.77
CA ARG A 1011 25.36 16.89 -27.08
C ARG A 1011 24.46 15.68 -26.89
N TYR A 1012 23.67 15.37 -27.91
CA TYR A 1012 22.66 14.32 -27.84
C TYR A 1012 22.83 13.31 -28.98
N THR A 1013 22.28 12.11 -28.82
CA THR A 1013 22.04 11.17 -29.92
C THR A 1013 20.90 11.68 -30.81
N PRO A 1014 20.73 11.15 -32.03
CA PRO A 1014 19.56 11.46 -32.86
C PRO A 1014 18.20 11.13 -32.23
N GLY A 1015 18.19 10.27 -31.19
CA GLY A 1015 17.00 9.95 -30.40
C GLY A 1015 16.82 10.85 -29.15
N GLY A 1016 17.64 11.89 -28.99
CA GLY A 1016 17.53 12.86 -27.88
C GLY A 1016 18.17 12.43 -26.55
N LEU A 1017 18.93 11.32 -26.50
CA LEU A 1017 19.65 10.90 -25.29
C LEU A 1017 21.00 11.64 -25.17
N LEU A 1018 21.44 12.02 -23.97
CA LEU A 1018 22.70 12.75 -23.76
C LEU A 1018 23.91 11.89 -24.22
N SER A 1019 24.67 12.32 -25.22
CA SER A 1019 25.81 11.57 -25.76
C SER A 1019 27.16 12.07 -25.27
N GLU A 1020 27.27 13.37 -24.97
CA GLU A 1020 28.49 14.00 -24.47
C GLU A 1020 28.16 15.22 -23.60
N GLU A 1021 28.98 15.43 -22.56
CA GLU A 1021 29.05 16.66 -21.80
C GLU A 1021 30.49 17.17 -21.67
N VAL A 1022 30.66 18.49 -21.62
CA VAL A 1022 31.90 19.16 -21.22
C VAL A 1022 31.56 20.19 -20.14
N GLY A 1023 32.06 19.97 -18.92
CA GLY A 1023 31.80 20.83 -17.77
C GLY A 1023 32.48 22.21 -17.86
N PHE A 1024 32.17 23.10 -16.90
CA PHE A 1024 32.84 24.40 -16.78
C PHE A 1024 34.34 24.26 -16.46
N ASP A 1025 34.73 23.15 -15.84
CA ASP A 1025 36.11 22.73 -15.58
C ASP A 1025 36.81 22.11 -16.80
N ASN A 1026 36.15 22.13 -17.96
CA ASN A 1026 36.57 21.52 -19.21
C ASN A 1026 36.70 19.99 -19.14
N VAL A 1027 36.14 19.30 -18.13
CA VAL A 1027 36.12 17.84 -18.08
C VAL A 1027 35.12 17.30 -19.09
N ARG A 1028 35.56 16.39 -19.96
CA ARG A 1028 34.72 15.74 -20.98
C ARG A 1028 34.26 14.35 -20.55
N THR A 1029 32.96 14.09 -20.68
CA THR A 1029 32.33 12.78 -20.44
C THR A 1029 31.47 12.38 -21.63
N THR A 1030 31.49 11.12 -22.05
CA THR A 1030 30.59 10.58 -23.08
C THR A 1030 29.76 9.40 -22.57
N TYR A 1031 28.59 9.20 -23.17
CA TYR A 1031 27.61 8.19 -22.76
C TYR A 1031 27.18 7.32 -23.95
N HIS A 1032 27.01 6.03 -23.69
CA HIS A 1032 26.52 5.07 -24.68
C HIS A 1032 25.35 4.27 -24.09
N TYR A 1033 24.40 3.91 -24.96
CA TYR A 1033 23.13 3.30 -24.57
C TYR A 1033 22.95 1.93 -25.24
N ASP A 1034 22.16 1.07 -24.61
CA ASP A 1034 21.66 -0.16 -25.23
C ASP A 1034 20.46 0.10 -26.17
N ALA A 1035 19.98 -0.94 -26.86
CA ALA A 1035 18.84 -0.81 -27.78
C ALA A 1035 17.51 -0.46 -27.09
N ALA A 1036 17.42 -0.55 -25.76
CA ALA A 1036 16.26 -0.07 -24.99
C ALA A 1036 16.48 1.36 -24.44
N GLY A 1037 17.52 2.08 -24.88
CA GLY A 1037 17.80 3.45 -24.46
C GLY A 1037 18.40 3.58 -23.05
N ARG A 1038 18.90 2.49 -22.46
CA ARG A 1038 19.47 2.49 -21.10
C ARG A 1038 20.99 2.65 -21.16
N LEU A 1039 21.57 3.43 -20.24
CA LEU A 1039 23.02 3.67 -20.19
C LEU A 1039 23.78 2.35 -20.03
N SER A 1040 24.63 2.02 -20.99
CA SER A 1040 25.46 0.82 -21.02
C SER A 1040 26.94 1.12 -20.75
N GLU A 1041 27.40 2.34 -21.03
CA GLU A 1041 28.79 2.75 -20.81
C GLU A 1041 28.92 4.27 -20.58
N LYS A 1042 29.75 4.67 -19.60
CA LYS A 1042 30.18 6.05 -19.33
C LYS A 1042 31.70 6.16 -19.51
N ARG A 1043 32.19 7.17 -20.23
CA ARG A 1043 33.62 7.42 -20.47
C ARG A 1043 34.03 8.80 -19.99
N GLU A 1044 35.05 8.90 -19.15
CA GLU A 1044 35.52 10.18 -18.57
C GLU A 1044 36.96 10.48 -19.02
N TYR A 1045 37.15 11.55 -19.79
CA TYR A 1045 38.43 11.92 -20.43
C TYR A 1045 39.23 12.96 -19.63
N GLY A 1046 38.65 13.55 -18.59
CA GLY A 1046 39.26 14.68 -17.88
C GLY A 1046 39.33 15.94 -18.74
N ASN A 1047 40.24 16.86 -18.39
CA ASN A 1047 40.41 18.15 -19.07
C ASN A 1047 41.31 18.08 -20.34
N ARG A 1048 41.84 16.91 -20.66
CA ARG A 1048 42.61 16.62 -21.88
C ARG A 1048 41.85 15.59 -22.70
N HIS A 1049 41.03 16.08 -23.62
CA HIS A 1049 39.98 15.27 -24.29
C HIS A 1049 40.49 14.12 -25.16
N ASP A 1050 41.80 14.04 -25.41
CA ASP A 1050 42.46 13.00 -26.21
C ASP A 1050 43.10 11.89 -25.34
N GLU A 1051 43.09 12.02 -24.01
CA GLU A 1051 43.60 10.97 -23.12
C GLU A 1051 42.67 9.74 -23.12
N ALA A 1052 43.22 8.59 -22.73
CA ALA A 1052 42.40 7.38 -22.59
C ALA A 1052 41.34 7.60 -21.49
N PRO A 1053 40.05 7.35 -21.76
CA PRO A 1053 39.02 7.62 -20.78
C PRO A 1053 39.01 6.59 -19.66
N PHE A 1054 38.59 7.01 -18.47
CA PHE A 1054 38.11 6.10 -17.44
C PHE A 1054 36.73 5.57 -17.86
N ILE A 1055 36.60 4.26 -18.05
CA ILE A 1055 35.38 3.63 -18.57
C ILE A 1055 34.64 2.92 -17.45
N THR A 1056 33.37 3.26 -17.25
CA THR A 1056 32.45 2.50 -16.40
C THR A 1056 31.41 1.79 -17.28
N ARG A 1057 31.21 0.49 -17.10
CA ARG A 1057 30.23 -0.32 -17.86
C ARG A 1057 29.07 -0.75 -16.98
N TYR A 1058 27.88 -0.85 -17.56
CA TYR A 1058 26.66 -1.25 -16.87
C TYR A 1058 25.97 -2.39 -17.61
N GLU A 1059 25.59 -3.42 -16.87
CA GLU A 1059 24.83 -4.56 -17.38
C GLU A 1059 23.51 -4.70 -16.63
N ARG A 1060 22.48 -5.18 -17.32
CA ARG A 1060 21.12 -5.24 -16.83
C ARG A 1060 20.48 -6.59 -17.12
N ASN A 1061 19.53 -6.97 -16.27
CA ASN A 1061 18.63 -8.08 -16.55
C ASN A 1061 17.53 -7.68 -17.56
N SER A 1062 16.65 -8.62 -17.88
CA SER A 1062 15.55 -8.43 -18.83
C SER A 1062 14.48 -7.43 -18.38
N THR A 1063 14.43 -7.09 -17.09
CA THR A 1063 13.56 -6.03 -16.54
C THR A 1063 14.27 -4.68 -16.37
N GLY A 1064 15.49 -4.54 -16.88
CA GLY A 1064 16.23 -3.28 -16.89
C GLY A 1064 16.94 -2.94 -15.57
N LYS A 1065 17.00 -3.86 -14.61
CA LYS A 1065 17.71 -3.67 -13.33
C LYS A 1065 19.21 -3.92 -13.50
N LEU A 1066 20.02 -3.04 -12.93
CA LEU A 1066 21.49 -3.16 -12.93
C LEU A 1066 21.89 -4.46 -12.23
N THR A 1067 22.63 -5.35 -12.89
CA THR A 1067 23.14 -6.62 -12.33
C THR A 1067 24.64 -6.59 -12.13
N ARG A 1068 25.37 -5.84 -12.97
CA ARG A 1068 26.81 -5.66 -12.86
C ARG A 1068 27.23 -4.24 -13.27
N LYS A 1069 28.16 -3.67 -12.53
CA LYS A 1069 28.85 -2.42 -12.85
C LYS A 1069 30.36 -2.64 -12.80
N THR A 1070 31.05 -2.42 -13.91
CA THR A 1070 32.51 -2.53 -13.99
C THR A 1070 33.13 -1.14 -13.94
N LEU A 1071 33.96 -0.87 -12.94
CA LEU A 1071 34.65 0.41 -12.71
C LEU A 1071 35.90 0.56 -13.60
N PRO A 1072 36.45 1.79 -13.74
CA PRO A 1072 37.60 2.05 -14.61
C PRO A 1072 38.87 1.29 -14.26
N ASP A 1073 39.03 0.87 -13.01
CA ASP A 1073 40.17 0.09 -12.51
C ASP A 1073 39.97 -1.44 -12.69
N GLY A 1074 38.85 -1.86 -13.28
CA GLY A 1074 38.49 -3.26 -13.50
C GLY A 1074 37.77 -3.92 -12.33
N GLN A 1075 37.52 -3.22 -11.23
CA GLN A 1075 36.68 -3.74 -10.15
C GLN A 1075 35.23 -3.89 -10.63
N GLU A 1076 34.57 -4.95 -10.20
CA GLU A 1076 33.16 -5.20 -10.54
C GLU A 1076 32.30 -5.16 -9.28
N GLU A 1077 31.16 -4.49 -9.37
CA GLU A 1077 30.08 -4.51 -8.39
C GLU A 1077 28.93 -5.35 -8.96
N TYR A 1078 28.48 -6.35 -8.22
CA TYR A 1078 27.35 -7.23 -8.56
C TYR A 1078 26.14 -6.87 -7.71
N PHE A 1079 24.99 -6.77 -8.36
CA PHE A 1079 23.72 -6.34 -7.76
C PHE A 1079 22.72 -7.50 -7.84
N HIS A 1080 22.15 -7.85 -6.70
CA HIS A 1080 21.20 -8.95 -6.58
C HIS A 1080 19.87 -8.46 -6.03
N TYR A 1081 18.79 -8.95 -6.61
CA TYR A 1081 17.43 -8.62 -6.24
C TYR A 1081 16.68 -9.87 -5.79
N ASP A 1082 15.70 -9.69 -4.92
CA ASP A 1082 14.75 -10.75 -4.60
C ASP A 1082 13.73 -10.95 -5.74
N ALA A 1083 12.82 -11.92 -5.55
CA ALA A 1083 11.75 -12.23 -6.50
C ALA A 1083 10.73 -11.10 -6.68
N TRP A 1084 10.69 -10.12 -5.76
CA TRP A 1084 9.83 -8.94 -5.81
C TRP A 1084 10.57 -7.72 -6.37
N GLY A 1085 11.86 -7.90 -6.69
CA GLY A 1085 12.66 -6.91 -7.34
C GLY A 1085 13.29 -5.86 -6.43
N GLN A 1086 13.35 -6.10 -5.12
CA GLN A 1086 14.05 -5.24 -4.17
C GLN A 1086 15.54 -5.59 -4.13
N LEU A 1087 16.42 -4.61 -3.95
CA LEU A 1087 17.87 -4.83 -3.87
C LEU A 1087 18.23 -5.48 -2.53
N ILE A 1088 18.69 -6.73 -2.56
CA ILE A 1088 19.00 -7.51 -1.34
C ILE A 1088 20.49 -7.68 -1.10
N LYS A 1089 21.33 -7.49 -2.13
CA LYS A 1089 22.79 -7.61 -1.98
C LYS A 1089 23.53 -6.82 -3.06
N VAL A 1090 24.60 -6.15 -2.64
CA VAL A 1090 25.68 -5.66 -3.50
C VAL A 1090 26.98 -6.30 -3.03
N SER A 1091 27.76 -6.85 -3.95
CA SER A 1091 29.09 -7.35 -3.64
C SER A 1091 30.11 -6.88 -4.66
N ASP A 1092 31.33 -6.57 -4.21
CA ASP A 1092 32.43 -6.21 -5.11
C ASP A 1092 33.42 -7.37 -5.32
N THR A 1093 34.37 -7.19 -6.23
CA THR A 1093 35.46 -8.15 -6.50
C THR A 1093 36.46 -8.29 -5.35
N GLN A 1094 36.44 -7.40 -4.35
CA GLN A 1094 37.27 -7.49 -3.15
C GLN A 1094 36.61 -8.35 -2.06
N GLY A 1095 35.37 -8.79 -2.27
CA GLY A 1095 34.60 -9.59 -1.32
C GLY A 1095 33.86 -8.75 -0.28
N ASN A 1096 33.81 -7.42 -0.42
CA ASN A 1096 32.95 -6.59 0.40
C ASN A 1096 31.50 -6.87 0.02
N VAL A 1097 30.65 -7.04 1.02
CA VAL A 1097 29.23 -7.33 0.83
C VAL A 1097 28.41 -6.32 1.61
N LEU A 1098 27.48 -5.68 0.91
CA LEU A 1098 26.33 -5.00 1.49
C LEU A 1098 25.10 -5.87 1.25
N ALA A 1099 24.23 -6.02 2.25
CA ALA A 1099 22.98 -6.74 2.07
C ALA A 1099 21.83 -6.09 2.85
N TRP A 1100 20.62 -6.27 2.36
CA TRP A 1100 19.39 -5.69 2.91
C TRP A 1100 18.33 -6.78 3.07
N GLU A 1101 17.62 -6.74 4.20
CA GLU A 1101 16.44 -7.57 4.48
C GLU A 1101 15.19 -6.67 4.48
N TYR A 1102 14.06 -7.15 3.95
CA TYR A 1102 12.79 -6.42 3.93
C TYR A 1102 11.65 -7.25 4.53
N ASN A 1103 10.65 -6.58 5.11
CA ASN A 1103 9.38 -7.21 5.48
C ASN A 1103 8.42 -7.28 4.28
N SER A 1104 7.22 -7.87 4.47
CA SER A 1104 6.21 -8.02 3.40
C SER A 1104 5.62 -6.69 2.91
N ALA A 1105 5.71 -5.59 3.66
CA ALA A 1105 5.39 -4.25 3.14
C ALA A 1105 6.52 -3.68 2.27
N GLY A 1106 7.70 -4.29 2.24
CA GLY A 1106 8.88 -3.76 1.57
C GLY A 1106 9.67 -2.75 2.43
N GLN A 1107 9.43 -2.71 3.75
CA GLN A 1107 10.21 -1.89 4.67
C GLN A 1107 11.48 -2.61 5.09
N LEU A 1108 12.58 -1.87 5.27
CA LEU A 1108 13.91 -2.39 5.55
C LEU A 1108 14.03 -2.90 6.99
N THR A 1109 14.29 -4.19 7.21
CA THR A 1109 14.42 -4.77 8.56
C THR A 1109 15.85 -4.97 9.01
N ALA A 1110 16.80 -5.05 8.07
CA ALA A 1110 18.22 -5.13 8.40
C ALA A 1110 19.12 -4.60 7.28
N GLU A 1111 20.26 -4.06 7.69
CA GLU A 1111 21.38 -3.70 6.82
C GLU A 1111 22.63 -4.40 7.29
N HIS A 1112 23.29 -5.07 6.37
CA HIS A 1112 24.54 -5.77 6.60
C HIS A 1112 25.68 -5.05 5.89
N THR A 1113 26.76 -4.83 6.62
CA THR A 1113 28.04 -4.36 6.12
C THR A 1113 29.10 -5.43 6.38
N PRO A 1114 30.32 -5.32 5.82
CA PRO A 1114 31.39 -6.30 6.09
C PRO A 1114 31.75 -6.47 7.57
N VAL A 1115 31.43 -5.49 8.43
CA VAL A 1115 31.86 -5.46 9.83
C VAL A 1115 30.71 -5.45 10.84
N ALA A 1116 29.47 -5.22 10.39
CA ALA A 1116 28.35 -4.91 11.28
C ALA A 1116 26.99 -5.18 10.64
N THR A 1117 25.99 -5.46 11.48
CA THR A 1117 24.58 -5.50 11.09
C THR A 1117 23.79 -4.51 11.94
N GLN A 1118 22.91 -3.74 11.30
CA GLN A 1118 21.91 -2.92 11.97
C GLN A 1118 20.52 -3.48 11.69
N ARG A 1119 19.59 -3.33 12.63
CA ARG A 1119 18.22 -3.87 12.50
C ARG A 1119 17.17 -2.83 12.83
N TYR A 1120 16.05 -2.90 12.15
CA TYR A 1120 14.94 -1.95 12.27
C TYR A 1120 13.67 -2.71 12.63
N GLY A 1121 12.93 -2.19 13.60
CA GLY A 1121 11.64 -2.71 14.03
C GLY A 1121 10.55 -1.69 13.74
N TYR A 1122 9.40 -2.17 13.30
CA TYR A 1122 8.24 -1.36 12.96
C TYR A 1122 7.05 -1.78 13.81
N ASP A 1123 6.17 -0.83 14.06
CA ASP A 1123 4.87 -1.12 14.66
C ASP A 1123 3.98 -1.85 13.64
N GLU A 1124 3.44 -3.01 14.04
CA GLU A 1124 2.64 -3.86 13.15
C GLU A 1124 1.34 -3.17 12.71
N LEU A 1125 0.77 -2.30 13.55
CA LEU A 1125 -0.50 -1.63 13.28
C LEU A 1125 -0.32 -0.40 12.37
N THR A 1126 0.69 0.42 12.65
CA THR A 1126 0.86 1.75 12.06
C THR A 1126 1.93 1.81 10.97
N GLY A 1127 2.90 0.89 11.01
CA GLY A 1127 4.03 0.83 10.09
C GLY A 1127 5.14 1.83 10.42
N GLU A 1128 5.02 2.55 11.54
CA GLU A 1128 6.01 3.50 12.03
C GLU A 1128 7.27 2.76 12.54
N LEU A 1129 8.45 3.37 12.35
CA LEU A 1129 9.71 2.82 12.86
C LEU A 1129 9.75 2.95 14.39
N THR A 1130 9.66 1.85 15.13
CA THR A 1130 9.64 1.85 16.60
C THR A 1130 10.98 1.57 17.23
N SER A 1131 11.87 0.85 16.54
CA SER A 1131 13.20 0.54 17.08
C SER A 1131 14.28 0.44 16.01
N HIS A 1132 15.50 0.78 16.41
CA HIS A 1132 16.72 0.63 15.62
C HIS A 1132 17.81 0.06 16.53
N ARG A 1133 18.29 -1.13 16.19
CA ARG A 1133 19.41 -1.78 16.87
C ARG A 1133 20.71 -1.47 16.13
N LEU A 1134 21.61 -0.80 16.82
CA LEU A 1134 22.93 -0.42 16.33
C LEU A 1134 23.90 -1.63 16.29
N PRO A 1135 25.04 -1.52 15.57
CA PRO A 1135 26.01 -2.61 15.45
C PRO A 1135 26.59 -3.12 16.76
N ASP A 1136 26.70 -2.25 17.76
CA ASP A 1136 27.20 -2.56 19.11
C ASP A 1136 26.12 -3.19 20.01
N GLY A 1137 24.91 -3.36 19.50
CA GLY A 1137 23.78 -3.97 20.18
C GLY A 1137 22.86 -2.98 20.91
N GLN A 1138 23.22 -1.70 21.00
CA GLN A 1138 22.39 -0.66 21.62
C GLN A 1138 21.07 -0.51 20.86
N ARG A 1139 19.99 -0.24 21.59
CA ARG A 1139 18.63 -0.09 21.05
C ARG A 1139 18.18 1.36 21.15
N VAL A 1140 17.98 2.00 19.99
CA VAL A 1140 17.28 3.28 19.88
C VAL A 1140 15.80 2.99 19.67
N GLU A 1141 14.91 3.56 20.48
CA GLU A 1141 13.46 3.41 20.27
C GLU A 1141 12.79 4.75 20.01
N TYR A 1142 11.71 4.72 19.24
CA TYR A 1142 10.95 5.88 18.82
C TYR A 1142 9.51 5.74 19.30
N ARG A 1143 8.96 6.81 19.87
CA ARG A 1143 7.56 6.83 20.33
C ARG A 1143 6.78 7.90 19.58
N TYR A 1144 5.66 7.53 19.00
CA TYR A 1144 4.78 8.43 18.25
C TYR A 1144 3.43 8.60 18.95
N ILE A 1145 2.81 9.76 18.71
CA ILE A 1145 1.41 10.01 19.05
C ILE A 1145 0.79 10.73 17.84
N ASN A 1146 -0.24 10.15 17.24
CA ASN A 1146 -0.93 10.65 16.05
C ASN A 1146 0.02 10.99 14.89
N GLY A 1147 0.93 10.09 14.53
CA GLY A 1147 1.94 10.32 13.50
C GLY A 1147 3.10 11.26 13.87
N GLN A 1148 3.10 11.88 15.05
CA GLN A 1148 4.17 12.79 15.49
C GLN A 1148 5.13 12.11 16.48
N LEU A 1149 6.44 12.16 16.20
CA LEU A 1149 7.50 11.65 17.09
C LEU A 1149 7.53 12.43 18.41
N ARG A 1150 7.23 11.78 19.53
CA ARG A 1150 7.21 12.39 20.87
C ARG A 1150 8.46 12.14 21.69
N GLY A 1151 9.19 11.08 21.41
CA GLY A 1151 10.41 10.80 22.14
C GLY A 1151 11.28 9.72 21.53
N ILE A 1152 12.53 9.72 21.98
CA ILE A 1152 13.56 8.77 21.62
C ILE A 1152 14.22 8.26 22.90
N THR A 1153 14.43 6.95 23.02
CA THR A 1153 15.19 6.31 24.11
C THR A 1153 16.42 5.60 23.55
N LEU A 1154 17.44 5.40 24.40
CA LEU A 1154 18.60 4.54 24.16
C LEU A 1154 18.68 3.55 25.31
N ASP A 1155 18.53 2.26 25.01
CA ASP A 1155 18.48 1.19 26.02
C ASP A 1155 17.52 1.55 27.18
N ASP A 1156 16.30 1.94 26.80
CA ASP A 1156 15.20 2.40 27.67
C ASP A 1156 15.45 3.74 28.41
N ALA A 1157 16.66 4.29 28.37
CA ALA A 1157 16.97 5.61 28.93
C ALA A 1157 16.44 6.73 28.01
N PRO A 1158 15.66 7.70 28.53
CA PRO A 1158 15.20 8.84 27.73
C PRO A 1158 16.38 9.63 27.14
N LEU A 1159 16.47 9.69 25.81
CA LEU A 1159 17.42 10.57 25.12
C LEU A 1159 16.80 11.93 24.85
N VAL A 1160 15.58 11.91 24.28
CA VAL A 1160 14.88 13.12 23.84
C VAL A 1160 13.38 12.98 24.05
N ALA A 1161 12.72 14.04 24.52
CA ALA A 1161 11.28 14.22 24.41
C ALA A 1161 10.95 15.53 23.67
N LEU A 1162 9.98 15.47 22.75
CA LEU A 1162 9.62 16.54 21.83
C LEU A 1162 8.21 17.07 22.09
N ARG A 1163 8.06 18.38 22.05
CA ARG A 1163 6.76 19.06 22.01
C ARG A 1163 6.68 19.96 20.78
N TYR A 1164 5.46 20.11 20.28
CA TYR A 1164 5.15 20.82 19.06
C TYR A 1164 4.20 21.98 19.33
N ASP A 1165 4.25 23.02 18.50
CA ASP A 1165 3.24 24.08 18.44
C ASP A 1165 2.04 23.67 17.56
N ASN A 1166 1.03 24.54 17.42
CA ASN A 1166 -0.19 24.22 16.64
C ASN A 1166 0.03 24.28 15.11
N THR A 1167 1.27 24.48 14.66
CA THR A 1167 1.71 24.33 13.26
C THR A 1167 2.62 23.12 13.06
N GLY A 1168 2.80 22.29 14.10
CA GLY A 1168 3.62 21.08 14.08
C GLY A 1168 5.12 21.32 14.03
N ARG A 1169 5.60 22.48 14.48
CA ARG A 1169 7.04 22.73 14.66
C ARG A 1169 7.46 22.40 16.09
N ILE A 1170 8.67 21.89 16.28
CA ILE A 1170 9.18 21.56 17.61
C ILE A 1170 9.38 22.85 18.42
N ASN A 1171 8.60 23.07 19.48
CA ASN A 1171 8.75 24.25 20.35
C ASN A 1171 9.54 23.95 21.63
N GLU A 1172 9.67 22.68 22.02
CA GLU A 1172 10.44 22.26 23.18
C GLU A 1172 11.06 20.88 22.97
N ARG A 1173 12.32 20.74 23.39
CA ARG A 1173 13.10 19.51 23.37
C ARG A 1173 13.74 19.28 24.73
N HIS A 1174 13.31 18.25 25.44
CA HIS A 1174 13.93 17.79 26.69
C HIS A 1174 14.97 16.72 26.37
N GLN A 1175 16.14 16.80 26.98
CA GLN A 1175 17.27 15.90 26.76
C GLN A 1175 17.51 15.06 28.03
N GLY A 1176 18.05 13.85 27.87
CA GLY A 1176 18.33 12.91 28.96
C GLY A 1176 19.30 13.40 30.05
N ASN A 1177 19.96 14.54 29.83
CA ASN A 1177 20.89 15.20 30.75
C ASN A 1177 20.29 16.44 31.45
N LEU A 1178 18.97 16.46 31.68
CA LEU A 1178 18.23 17.55 32.35
C LEU A 1178 18.25 18.90 31.61
N LEU A 1179 18.63 18.89 30.33
CA LEU A 1179 18.61 20.09 29.48
C LEU A 1179 17.29 20.19 28.71
N THR A 1180 16.66 21.36 28.80
CA THR A 1180 15.48 21.69 27.98
C THR A 1180 15.85 22.79 27.00
N THR A 1181 15.72 22.52 25.70
CA THR A 1181 15.81 23.52 24.65
C THR A 1181 14.40 24.00 24.27
N ARG A 1182 14.13 25.30 24.33
CA ARG A 1182 12.90 25.91 23.81
C ARG A 1182 13.18 26.65 22.52
N TYR A 1183 12.27 26.55 21.58
CA TYR A 1183 12.32 27.21 20.28
C TYR A 1183 11.13 28.14 20.14
N GLY A 1184 11.38 29.35 19.66
CA GLY A 1184 10.37 30.31 19.25
C GLY A 1184 10.52 30.57 17.76
N TYR A 1185 9.39 30.73 17.06
CA TYR A 1185 9.36 30.96 15.62
C TYR A 1185 8.70 32.30 15.30
N ASP A 1186 9.08 32.90 14.18
CA ASP A 1186 8.38 34.06 13.65
C ASP A 1186 7.12 33.64 12.86
N ALA A 1187 6.36 34.65 12.42
CA ALA A 1187 5.14 34.48 11.65
C ALA A 1187 5.35 33.81 10.28
N ARG A 1188 6.60 33.69 9.81
CA ARG A 1188 6.95 33.03 8.55
C ARG A 1188 7.44 31.61 8.72
N GLY A 1189 7.44 31.06 9.94
CA GLY A 1189 7.93 29.71 10.16
C GLY A 1189 9.38 29.61 10.63
N ARG A 1190 10.13 30.71 10.64
CA ARG A 1190 11.60 30.70 10.84
C ARG A 1190 11.95 30.74 12.31
N LEU A 1191 13.06 30.13 12.71
CA LEU A 1191 13.50 30.10 14.10
C LEU A 1191 13.85 31.52 14.57
N ALA A 1192 13.02 32.15 15.41
CA ALA A 1192 13.24 33.50 15.92
C ALA A 1192 14.00 33.51 17.27
N GLY A 1193 13.98 32.40 18.01
CA GLY A 1193 14.67 32.33 19.28
C GLY A 1193 14.91 30.91 19.78
N GLN A 1194 15.96 30.75 20.55
CA GLN A 1194 16.36 29.51 21.19
C GLN A 1194 16.79 29.78 22.63
N GLN A 1195 16.37 28.93 23.57
CA GLN A 1195 16.82 28.96 24.96
C GLN A 1195 17.19 27.55 25.42
N LEU A 1196 18.37 27.39 26.02
CA LEU A 1196 18.77 26.18 26.73
C LEU A 1196 18.66 26.44 28.23
N LYS A 1197 17.92 25.58 28.92
CA LYS A 1197 17.75 25.62 30.37
C LYS A 1197 18.20 24.31 30.98
N GLU A 1198 18.75 24.40 32.17
CA GLU A 1198 19.10 23.27 33.02
C GLU A 1198 18.08 23.20 34.15
N VAL A 1199 17.42 22.04 34.30
CA VAL A 1199 16.33 21.82 35.25
C VAL A 1199 16.76 20.74 36.24
N HIS A 1200 17.21 21.14 37.43
CA HIS A 1200 17.67 20.20 38.46
C HIS A 1200 16.53 19.65 39.34
N ASP A 1201 15.40 20.37 39.49
CA ASP A 1201 14.16 19.92 40.17
C ASP A 1201 13.04 20.97 39.98
N GLU A 1202 11.75 20.60 39.97
CA GLU A 1202 10.62 21.55 39.78
C GLU A 1202 10.52 22.62 40.89
N ALA A 1203 11.15 22.36 42.04
CA ALA A 1203 11.21 23.28 43.19
C ALA A 1203 12.24 24.42 43.03
N PHE A 1204 13.18 24.32 42.07
CA PHE A 1204 14.21 25.34 41.83
C PHE A 1204 13.98 26.06 40.50
N HIS A 1205 14.15 27.38 40.51
CA HIS A 1205 14.02 28.18 39.29
C HIS A 1205 14.98 27.68 38.19
N PRO A 1206 14.51 27.37 36.98
CA PRO A 1206 15.35 26.82 35.91
C PRO A 1206 16.46 27.79 35.51
N ARG A 1207 17.71 27.31 35.48
CA ARG A 1207 18.87 28.13 35.12
C ARG A 1207 18.98 28.20 33.60
N THR A 1208 18.96 29.41 33.04
CA THR A 1208 19.21 29.59 31.60
C THR A 1208 20.71 29.53 31.34
N LEU A 1209 21.14 28.54 30.54
CA LEU A 1209 22.54 28.32 30.16
C LEU A 1209 22.90 28.97 28.83
N PHE A 1210 21.92 29.08 27.94
CA PHE A 1210 22.10 29.66 26.62
C PHE A 1210 20.82 30.36 26.18
N THR A 1211 20.97 31.51 25.55
CA THR A 1211 19.90 32.17 24.81
C THR A 1211 20.45 32.76 23.54
N GLN A 1212 19.68 32.61 22.47
CA GLN A 1212 19.93 33.19 21.17
C GLN A 1212 18.61 33.69 20.59
N ALA A 1213 18.61 34.89 20.03
CA ALA A 1213 17.54 35.41 19.17
C ALA A 1213 18.07 35.51 17.75
N TYR A 1214 17.22 35.25 16.76
CA TYR A 1214 17.59 35.32 15.34
C TYR A 1214 16.69 36.31 14.63
N ARG A 1215 17.26 37.04 13.68
CA ARG A 1215 16.54 37.93 12.78
C ARG A 1215 16.96 37.62 11.35
N TYR A 1216 16.01 37.77 10.45
CA TYR A 1216 16.18 37.46 9.04
C TYR A 1216 15.93 38.69 8.19
N THR A 1217 16.53 38.72 7.01
CA THR A 1217 16.13 39.64 5.95
C THR A 1217 14.74 39.26 5.42
N PRO A 1218 14.06 40.15 4.67
CA PRO A 1218 12.77 39.84 4.07
C PRO A 1218 12.80 38.63 3.12
N ASP A 1219 13.89 38.41 2.37
CA ASP A 1219 14.11 37.25 1.48
C ASP A 1219 14.44 35.94 2.21
N GLY A 1220 14.56 35.96 3.54
CA GLY A 1220 14.72 34.74 4.35
C GLY A 1220 16.15 34.43 4.79
N GLU A 1221 17.13 35.25 4.40
CA GLU A 1221 18.52 35.10 4.81
C GLU A 1221 18.71 35.46 6.28
N LEU A 1222 19.61 34.76 6.99
CA LEU A 1222 19.86 35.01 8.42
C LEU A 1222 20.66 36.30 8.58
N ALA A 1223 20.03 37.40 8.95
CA ALA A 1223 20.68 38.71 9.06
C ALA A 1223 21.52 38.87 10.33
N SER A 1224 21.00 38.39 11.46
CA SER A 1224 21.70 38.52 12.74
C SER A 1224 21.23 37.51 13.76
N ALA A 1225 22.12 37.20 14.70
CA ALA A 1225 21.80 36.46 15.89
C ALA A 1225 22.32 37.26 17.10
N GLU A 1226 21.50 37.42 18.12
CA GLU A 1226 21.80 38.16 19.35
C GLU A 1226 21.80 37.20 20.55
N GLY A 1227 22.64 37.44 21.55
CA GLY A 1227 22.74 36.59 22.75
C GLY A 1227 24.13 35.99 22.94
N HIS A 1228 24.20 34.72 23.30
CA HIS A 1228 25.45 34.06 23.70
C HIS A 1228 26.44 33.87 22.54
N GLN A 1229 25.94 33.71 21.31
CA GLN A 1229 26.72 33.64 20.08
C GLN A 1229 26.28 34.77 19.14
N ALA A 1230 26.51 36.02 19.56
CA ALA A 1230 26.12 37.16 18.77
C ALA A 1230 26.90 37.22 17.44
N ARG A 1231 26.19 37.30 16.32
CA ARG A 1231 26.76 37.38 14.96
C ARG A 1231 25.87 38.23 14.05
N ARG A 1232 26.47 38.86 13.05
CA ARG A 1232 25.77 39.52 11.94
C ARG A 1232 26.28 38.97 10.62
N TRP A 1233 25.39 38.71 9.68
CA TRP A 1233 25.75 38.22 8.35
C TRP A 1233 25.35 39.25 7.30
N HIS A 1234 26.21 39.38 6.30
CA HIS A 1234 26.03 40.31 5.19
C HIS A 1234 26.00 39.54 3.89
N TYR A 1235 25.10 39.92 2.99
CA TYR A 1235 24.89 39.22 1.72
C TYR A 1235 25.04 40.19 0.55
N ASP A 1236 25.51 39.70 -0.59
CA ASP A 1236 25.46 40.48 -1.83
C ASP A 1236 24.04 40.51 -2.42
N ALA A 1237 23.88 41.24 -3.53
CA ALA A 1237 22.60 41.35 -4.23
C ALA A 1237 22.09 40.01 -4.78
N THR A 1238 22.96 39.02 -4.98
CA THR A 1238 22.59 37.66 -5.45
C THR A 1238 22.24 36.70 -4.31
N GLY A 1239 22.35 37.14 -3.05
CA GLY A 1239 22.11 36.30 -1.87
C GLY A 1239 23.33 35.48 -1.43
N ARG A 1240 24.54 35.76 -1.94
CA ARG A 1240 25.75 35.10 -1.47
C ARG A 1240 26.27 35.75 -0.18
N LEU A 1241 26.68 34.95 0.80
CA LEU A 1241 27.20 35.43 2.09
C LEU A 1241 28.57 36.09 1.89
N THR A 1242 28.70 37.39 2.12
CA THR A 1242 29.96 38.14 1.93
C THR A 1242 30.77 38.34 3.20
N ALA A 1243 30.11 38.41 4.37
CA ALA A 1243 30.79 38.56 5.64
C ALA A 1243 29.97 38.02 6.82
N ALA A 1244 30.67 37.56 7.85
CA ALA A 1244 30.12 37.29 9.18
C ALA A 1244 30.92 38.06 10.25
N GLU A 1245 30.24 38.83 11.10
CA GLU A 1245 30.83 39.75 12.08
C GLU A 1245 30.43 39.42 13.52
N TRP A 1246 31.37 39.60 14.47
CA TRP A 1246 31.15 39.43 15.90
C TRP A 1246 30.96 40.80 16.60
N PRO A 1247 29.76 41.11 17.15
CA PRO A 1247 29.46 42.44 17.70
C PRO A 1247 30.16 42.81 19.03
N SER A 1248 30.69 41.84 19.78
CA SER A 1248 31.20 42.08 21.14
C SER A 1248 32.69 42.46 21.16
N PRO A 1249 33.09 43.53 21.89
CA PRO A 1249 34.49 43.89 22.08
C PRO A 1249 35.25 42.97 23.07
N TYR A 1250 34.56 42.05 23.78
CA TYR A 1250 35.15 41.19 24.82
C TYR A 1250 35.19 39.69 24.47
N ASP A 1251 34.81 39.30 23.24
CA ASP A 1251 34.88 37.89 22.85
C ASP A 1251 36.29 37.55 22.33
N THR A 1252 37.15 37.06 23.24
CA THR A 1252 38.54 36.67 22.95
C THR A 1252 38.66 35.30 22.29
N ARG A 1253 37.55 34.63 21.96
CA ARG A 1253 37.54 33.25 21.41
C ARG A 1253 37.84 33.17 19.91
N HIS A 1254 37.75 34.29 19.19
CA HIS A 1254 38.05 34.35 17.75
C HIS A 1254 39.18 35.35 17.48
N ALA A 1255 40.19 34.91 16.73
CA ALA A 1255 41.36 35.74 16.38
C ALA A 1255 41.03 36.86 15.37
N GLN A 1256 39.90 36.74 14.64
CA GLN A 1256 39.40 37.73 13.69
C GLN A 1256 37.96 38.12 14.04
N LYS A 1257 37.65 39.42 14.02
CA LYS A 1257 36.31 39.97 14.33
C LYS A 1257 35.32 39.88 13.17
N THR A 1258 35.82 39.55 11.98
CA THR A 1258 35.08 39.46 10.74
C THR A 1258 35.66 38.32 9.91
N GLU A 1259 34.82 37.40 9.46
CA GLU A 1259 35.14 36.44 8.41
C GLU A 1259 34.59 37.00 7.09
N ALA A 1260 35.47 37.21 6.12
CA ALA A 1260 35.09 37.66 4.78
C ALA A 1260 35.07 36.46 3.83
N PHE A 1261 34.03 36.37 3.02
CA PHE A 1261 33.83 35.32 2.04
C PHE A 1261 33.94 35.93 0.65
N HIS A 1262 34.87 35.40 -0.12
CA HIS A 1262 35.04 35.76 -1.51
C HIS A 1262 34.68 34.55 -2.34
N TYR A 1263 33.67 34.70 -3.18
CA TYR A 1263 33.35 33.73 -4.20
C TYR A 1263 34.21 34.05 -5.41
N ASP A 1264 34.60 33.02 -6.14
CA ASP A 1264 35.16 33.22 -7.46
C ASP A 1264 34.15 34.06 -8.27
N PRO A 1265 34.54 35.27 -8.71
CA PRO A 1265 33.63 36.33 -9.16
C PRO A 1265 32.52 35.87 -10.11
#